data_AF-A0A345GVQ4-F1
#
_entry.id   AF-A0A345GVQ4-F1
#
_cell.length_a   1.000
_cell.length_b   1.000
_cell.length_c   1.000
_cell.angle_alpha   90.00
_cell.angle_beta   90.00
_cell.angle_gamma   90.00
#
_symmetry.space_group_name_H-M   'P 1'
#
loop_
_entity.id
_entity.type
_entity.pdbx_description
1 polymer ?
#
loop_
_entity_poly.entity_id
_entity_poly.type
_entity_poly.pdbx_seq_one_letter_code
_entity_poly.pdbx_strand_id
1 'polypeptide(L)'
;MKKTYLILLCTFCMHSIQAQIVNIGDPSLKAELIADGVDTNNDGEIQVSEALAVTNLNIINNQAETFQGIEEFTNLIELRIGSGTSIYNTDSENLDVRALTQLEELYLNSFGGYINLSDLHSLRIVDTNLSFGNPGKFNLTGLVNLEKFAHSVFNLSNHNFYLNHLSNLKELQLDGHGLTHLDVGNLINLQMLSCADNEISEIDLSNLINLTKLFCIQNQLTSLDLSRNNITETLLFADNPLVSLNIKDGIINDLDQSYTFNNTNIQSICCDANELSNVQLAVTNAGHSGVTYDTNCTPTTGTPYYTIQGKNIFDSTVDGCDISDGFLPTVAYTVSNGTNEVTIYTDKLGNYEFIGKAGNYTITPSVPDSNYYTFSPASITVNLPADGTTVNQDFCVTPNGAPIVTSLPLRLKNDILAQTNVDTNGDGEIQITEAESVTTLTVVSPVIKGLDDFVNLETLNCNSSILGDQYNTVRVLYLDVRPLINLKKLTVRGNRIATLDLSQNVNLENLDCRGNLLNSLLLTHNSNLKYLRCGNLLGSPDVPYGVYSPVNNNTFKTLDLSNNPILELVDCSYATMDGIIFGNNTNLQSIYAINNGLTSLDISQLPNLRILYCYTDDSTNNYIPDSEPNQITALDTSQNTNLLTLYCYKNSITSLDIALNTNLQSLNCSYNSLTSIDISQNPNLFYFNCGNNPLTNFDVSQNTGLKTLGCANIGLTTLDLSPFPELYSVNCRENTLTTLDISQNPALTYLNCENNQITQLFVKNGNTFTTTVTDDYYYTYHFKYAGNPIQYICADDFEIEEILNYMPSNLSIAVNTYCSFTPGGSYNTVQGTVRFDANGNGCDVNDDPYQYLNLTISNSSNETGTLASQNDGSYAFHVSDDDVYTVTPILENPTYFTVSPASVTVNFPTDASPFTQDFCITPNGTHNDVDVTLIPLNQARPGFDSNYKLVYKNKGNTTLSGTINLTFEDDFIELVSANPMVDTQAVNSLQWNYSNLVPFESREILFTMNLNTPTDASFPLNGDDILDFEATITPVIDDETMNDNTFTLSQTVVNSFDPNDKNCLQGTEVTTELVGKYVDYMIRFENTGTANAINVVVKDEINTAMFDPSSLIVTNTSHAVATRFTNANTVEFIFENINLPFDDASNDGYVTFKIKTLPTLMIDDTFENEAEIYFDYNFPIQTNNSITLIKDVLSERTITIESFEMYPNPVKDVVIISTREVIETIRIYDISGKFIQEASFTGTQNSIEITTSKLAQGTYFVKIKTVSGAVSVKKMVKG
;
A
#
# COMPACT_ATOMS: atom_id res chain seq x y z
N MET A 1 45.02 56.90 23.26
CA MET A 1 45.15 56.72 21.79
C MET A 1 46.20 55.67 21.39
N LYS A 2 46.19 54.45 21.97
CA LYS A 2 47.06 53.33 21.55
C LYS A 2 46.44 51.93 21.76
N LYS A 3 45.11 51.83 21.84
CA LYS A 3 44.40 50.53 21.92
C LYS A 3 43.34 50.32 20.84
N THR A 4 43.10 51.30 19.96
CA THR A 4 42.06 51.23 18.93
C THR A 4 42.59 50.90 17.53
N TYR A 5 43.91 50.81 17.33
CA TYR A 5 44.51 50.50 16.03
C TYR A 5 44.91 49.02 15.83
N LEU A 6 44.92 48.20 16.89
CA LEU A 6 45.20 46.76 16.74
C LEU A 6 43.92 45.94 16.45
N ILE A 7 42.75 46.44 16.85
CA ILE A 7 41.46 45.78 16.56
C ILE A 7 40.97 46.13 15.15
N LEU A 8 41.33 47.30 14.60
CA LEU A 8 40.97 47.68 13.23
C LEU A 8 41.86 47.03 12.14
N LEU A 9 43.04 46.49 12.50
CA LEU A 9 43.89 45.76 11.56
C LEU A 9 43.60 44.25 11.54
N CYS A 10 43.01 43.69 12.61
CA CYS A 10 42.55 42.29 12.62
C CYS A 10 41.13 42.11 12.06
N THR A 11 40.32 43.16 11.96
CA THR A 11 38.95 43.10 11.41
C THR A 11 38.88 43.40 9.90
N PHE A 12 39.96 43.92 9.29
CA PHE A 12 40.04 44.09 7.84
C PHE A 12 40.71 42.91 7.10
N CYS A 13 41.22 41.91 7.84
CA CYS A 13 41.72 40.64 7.29
C CYS A 13 40.71 39.48 7.41
N MET A 14 39.46 39.75 7.79
CA MET A 14 38.35 38.79 7.66
C MET A 14 37.39 39.29 6.59
N HIS A 15 37.92 39.61 5.40
CA HIS A 15 37.10 39.39 4.21
C HIS A 15 37.03 37.88 4.04
N SER A 16 35.80 37.38 4.12
CA SER A 16 35.37 36.05 3.68
C SER A 16 36.38 35.39 2.73
N ILE A 17 37.25 34.56 3.29
CA ILE A 17 37.71 33.38 2.55
C ILE A 17 36.50 32.44 2.65
N GLN A 18 35.41 32.76 1.94
CA GLN A 18 34.47 31.70 1.59
C GLN A 18 35.31 30.76 0.75
N ALA A 19 35.46 29.52 1.22
CA ALA A 19 36.05 28.49 0.42
C ALA A 19 35.26 28.46 -0.90
N GLN A 20 35.98 28.49 -2.03
CA GLN A 20 35.35 28.54 -3.34
C GLN A 20 34.50 27.28 -3.50
N ILE A 21 33.21 27.42 -3.74
CA ILE A 21 32.27 26.29 -3.86
C ILE A 21 32.36 25.73 -5.28
N VAL A 22 32.39 24.42 -5.41
CA VAL A 22 32.29 23.71 -6.68
C VAL A 22 30.84 23.76 -7.16
N ASN A 23 30.62 24.24 -8.39
CA ASN A 23 29.29 24.32 -8.96
C ASN A 23 28.86 22.95 -9.53
N ILE A 24 28.28 22.11 -8.68
CA ILE A 24 27.68 20.83 -9.09
C ILE A 24 26.29 21.11 -9.68
N GLY A 25 26.15 20.92 -11.00
CA GLY A 25 24.94 21.30 -11.75
C GLY A 25 23.75 20.38 -11.52
N ASP A 26 23.98 19.16 -11.03
CA ASP A 26 22.97 18.14 -10.81
C ASP A 26 22.75 17.86 -9.31
N PRO A 27 21.51 18.00 -8.79
CA PRO A 27 21.21 17.75 -7.38
C PRO A 27 21.47 16.31 -6.93
N SER A 28 21.23 15.32 -7.80
CA SER A 28 21.47 13.90 -7.51
C SER A 28 22.96 13.61 -7.43
N LEU A 29 23.78 14.20 -8.32
CA LEU A 29 25.24 14.11 -8.23
C LEU A 29 25.76 14.75 -6.94
N LYS A 30 25.26 15.94 -6.58
CA LYS A 30 25.66 16.62 -5.34
C LYS A 30 25.32 15.77 -4.11
N ALA A 31 24.13 15.19 -4.07
CA ALA A 31 23.71 14.31 -2.99
C ALA A 31 24.61 13.08 -2.87
N GLU A 32 24.98 12.45 -3.98
CA GLU A 32 25.87 11.29 -3.99
C GLU A 32 27.28 11.65 -3.52
N LEU A 33 27.84 12.78 -3.97
CA LEU A 33 29.16 13.26 -3.51
C LEU A 33 29.18 13.55 -2.01
N ILE A 34 28.10 14.12 -1.47
CA ILE A 34 27.95 14.33 -0.03
C ILE A 34 27.85 12.98 0.69
N ALA A 35 27.06 12.03 0.16
CA ALA A 35 26.92 10.69 0.73
C ALA A 35 28.23 9.90 0.74
N ASP A 36 29.08 10.08 -0.28
CA ASP A 36 30.43 9.48 -0.37
C ASP A 36 31.46 10.21 0.52
N GLY A 37 31.03 11.20 1.31
CA GLY A 37 31.84 11.86 2.32
C GLY A 37 32.78 12.95 1.79
N VAL A 38 32.51 13.49 0.60
CA VAL A 38 33.28 14.60 0.02
C VAL A 38 33.07 15.90 0.82
N ASP A 39 31.87 16.12 1.37
CA ASP A 39 31.58 17.25 2.28
C ASP A 39 32.19 16.97 3.67
N THR A 40 33.46 17.34 3.85
CA THR A 40 34.21 17.03 5.07
C THR A 40 33.83 17.92 6.25
N ASN A 41 33.25 19.08 5.98
CA ASN A 41 32.86 20.04 7.01
C ASN A 41 31.34 19.96 7.35
N ASN A 42 30.57 19.15 6.61
CA ASN A 42 29.13 18.92 6.72
C ASN A 42 28.29 20.20 6.62
N ASP A 43 28.71 21.17 5.80
CA ASP A 43 27.96 22.41 5.58
C ASP A 43 26.96 22.34 4.41
N GLY A 44 26.88 21.18 3.73
CA GLY A 44 25.97 20.91 2.63
C GLY A 44 26.44 21.45 1.29
N GLU A 45 27.64 22.02 1.20
CA GLU A 45 28.26 22.52 -0.03
C GLU A 45 29.62 21.86 -0.28
N ILE A 46 29.92 21.46 -1.51
CA ILE A 46 31.25 20.91 -1.84
C ILE A 46 32.20 22.06 -2.17
N GLN A 47 33.27 22.21 -1.39
CA GLN A 47 34.27 23.26 -1.64
C GLN A 47 35.43 22.76 -2.50
N VAL A 48 36.10 23.66 -3.21
CA VAL A 48 37.27 23.34 -4.06
C VAL A 48 38.36 22.65 -3.24
N SER A 49 38.56 23.03 -1.97
CA SER A 49 39.52 22.34 -1.10
C SER A 49 39.13 20.89 -0.79
N GLU A 50 37.84 20.58 -0.77
CA GLU A 50 37.31 19.24 -0.52
C GLU A 50 37.38 18.38 -1.79
N ALA A 51 36.97 18.93 -2.93
CA ALA A 51 37.14 18.28 -4.23
C ALA A 51 38.62 17.99 -4.56
N LEU A 52 39.54 18.90 -4.20
CA LEU A 52 40.99 18.67 -4.33
C LEU A 52 41.54 17.61 -3.36
N ALA A 53 40.83 17.28 -2.27
CA ALA A 53 41.25 16.23 -1.35
C ALA A 53 40.90 14.82 -1.85
N VAL A 54 39.95 14.71 -2.78
CA VAL A 54 39.50 13.43 -3.34
C VAL A 54 40.49 12.95 -4.41
N THR A 55 40.98 11.72 -4.25
CA THR A 55 41.86 11.06 -5.23
C THR A 55 41.19 9.89 -5.93
N ASN A 56 40.13 9.32 -5.37
CA ASN A 56 39.35 8.25 -6.00
C ASN A 56 37.87 8.55 -5.78
N LEU A 57 37.06 8.41 -6.83
CA LEU A 57 35.63 8.68 -6.75
C LEU A 57 34.83 7.54 -7.41
N ASN A 58 33.84 7.01 -6.69
CA ASN A 58 33.04 5.89 -7.14
C ASN A 58 31.54 6.20 -7.05
N ILE A 59 30.93 6.54 -8.18
CA ILE A 59 29.53 6.91 -8.32
C ILE A 59 28.79 5.96 -9.27
N ILE A 60 28.94 4.65 -9.09
CA ILE A 60 28.38 3.62 -10.02
C ILE A 60 26.85 3.48 -9.96
N ASN A 61 26.18 3.92 -8.90
CA ASN A 61 24.73 3.80 -8.72
C ASN A 61 24.02 5.16 -8.68
N ASN A 62 24.57 6.16 -9.38
CA ASN A 62 24.04 7.51 -9.31
C ASN A 62 22.83 7.70 -10.26
N GLN A 63 22.01 8.72 -9.96
CA GLN A 63 20.83 9.12 -10.74
C GLN A 63 21.05 10.49 -11.41
N ALA A 64 22.31 10.89 -11.62
CA ALA A 64 22.63 12.20 -12.16
C ALA A 64 22.37 12.25 -13.66
N GLU A 65 21.71 13.32 -14.12
CA GLU A 65 21.46 13.65 -15.53
C GLU A 65 22.65 14.42 -16.14
N THR A 66 23.55 14.96 -15.32
CA THR A 66 24.79 15.61 -15.79
C THR A 66 25.94 15.49 -14.78
N PHE A 67 27.16 15.41 -15.29
CA PHE A 67 28.40 15.36 -14.51
C PHE A 67 29.11 16.72 -14.40
N GLN A 68 28.38 17.82 -14.64
CA GLN A 68 28.92 19.16 -14.50
C GLN A 68 29.47 19.41 -13.07
N GLY A 69 30.70 19.91 -13.01
CA GLY A 69 31.43 20.19 -11.77
C GLY A 69 32.45 19.11 -11.40
N ILE A 70 32.44 17.96 -12.09
CA ILE A 70 33.45 16.91 -11.91
C ILE A 70 34.85 17.39 -12.31
N GLU A 71 34.94 18.36 -13.22
CA GLU A 71 36.19 18.95 -13.70
C GLU A 71 37.02 19.65 -12.61
N GLU A 72 36.40 20.01 -11.48
CA GLU A 72 37.07 20.67 -10.34
C GLU A 72 37.82 19.67 -9.43
N PHE A 73 37.63 18.36 -9.63
CA PHE A 73 38.29 17.29 -8.86
C PHE A 73 39.68 16.95 -9.43
N THR A 74 40.54 17.97 -9.62
CA THR A 74 41.76 17.85 -10.44
C THR A 74 42.86 16.91 -9.89
N ASN A 75 42.70 16.40 -8.66
CA ASN A 75 43.61 15.43 -8.04
C ASN A 75 43.11 13.97 -8.14
N LEU A 76 42.02 13.71 -8.87
CA LEU A 76 41.53 12.35 -9.12
C LEU A 76 42.57 11.52 -9.87
N ILE A 77 42.75 10.30 -9.38
CA ILE A 77 43.57 9.21 -9.94
C ILE A 77 42.62 8.15 -10.52
N GLU A 78 41.52 7.85 -9.84
CA GLU A 78 40.52 6.86 -10.27
C GLU A 78 39.11 7.46 -10.27
N LEU A 79 38.38 7.28 -11.38
CA LEU A 79 36.99 7.71 -11.53
C LEU A 79 36.13 6.55 -12.02
N ARG A 80 35.11 6.17 -11.24
CA ARG A 80 34.10 5.17 -11.62
C ARG A 80 32.72 5.81 -11.69
N ILE A 81 32.05 5.68 -12.84
CA ILE A 81 30.71 6.24 -13.07
C ILE A 81 29.79 5.13 -13.59
N GLY A 82 28.55 5.12 -13.12
CA GLY A 82 27.50 4.26 -13.65
C GLY A 82 26.12 4.78 -13.26
N SER A 83 25.11 4.45 -14.06
CA SER A 83 23.73 4.82 -13.76
C SER A 83 23.02 3.71 -12.96
N GLY A 84 22.44 4.06 -11.81
CA GLY A 84 21.61 3.13 -11.02
C GLY A 84 20.23 2.87 -11.64
N THR A 85 19.87 3.64 -12.67
CA THR A 85 18.70 3.46 -13.52
C THR A 85 19.14 3.32 -14.96
N SER A 86 18.50 2.42 -15.70
CA SER A 86 18.67 2.27 -17.14
C SER A 86 18.02 3.46 -17.87
N ILE A 87 18.66 4.63 -17.82
CA ILE A 87 18.27 5.81 -18.60
C ILE A 87 18.98 5.70 -19.96
N TYR A 88 18.36 5.01 -20.92
CA TYR A 88 18.81 4.99 -22.31
C TYR A 88 18.12 6.09 -23.12
N ASN A 89 18.27 7.35 -22.71
CA ASN A 89 17.99 8.46 -23.61
C ASN A 89 18.50 9.77 -23.04
N THR A 90 19.61 10.28 -23.57
CA THR A 90 19.62 11.58 -24.26
C THR A 90 21.02 11.83 -24.84
N ASP A 91 21.08 12.32 -26.07
CA ASP A 91 22.31 12.86 -26.69
C ASP A 91 22.81 14.16 -25.98
N SER A 92 22.37 14.47 -24.76
CA SER A 92 22.76 15.68 -24.00
C SER A 92 23.87 15.47 -22.98
N GLU A 93 24.29 14.24 -22.70
CA GLU A 93 25.33 13.97 -21.70
C GLU A 93 26.73 13.96 -22.35
N ASN A 94 27.52 15.01 -22.17
CA ASN A 94 28.92 15.02 -22.56
C ASN A 94 29.79 15.05 -21.30
N LEU A 95 30.65 14.04 -21.11
CA LEU A 95 31.64 13.97 -20.06
C LEU A 95 33.00 14.47 -20.59
N ASP A 96 33.46 15.62 -20.12
CA ASP A 96 34.79 16.16 -20.45
C ASP A 96 35.72 16.05 -19.25
N VAL A 97 36.66 15.10 -19.29
CA VAL A 97 37.59 14.82 -18.19
C VAL A 97 38.96 15.44 -18.40
N ARG A 98 39.15 16.31 -19.41
CA ARG A 98 40.47 16.89 -19.72
C ARG A 98 41.08 17.72 -18.60
N ALA A 99 40.25 18.25 -17.70
CA ALA A 99 40.70 18.95 -16.51
C ALA A 99 41.36 18.02 -15.47
N LEU A 100 41.05 16.71 -15.51
CA LEU A 100 41.52 15.69 -14.59
C LEU A 100 42.89 15.15 -15.00
N THR A 101 43.88 16.04 -15.07
CA THR A 101 45.21 15.71 -15.62
C THR A 101 45.99 14.63 -14.85
N GLN A 102 45.58 14.29 -13.63
CA GLN A 102 46.15 13.21 -12.82
C GLN A 102 45.41 11.87 -12.96
N LEU A 103 44.32 11.82 -13.72
CA LEU A 103 43.50 10.63 -13.86
C LEU A 103 44.29 9.50 -14.53
N GLU A 104 44.43 8.38 -13.82
CA GLU A 104 45.08 7.16 -14.30
C GLU A 104 44.06 6.09 -14.72
N GLU A 105 42.90 6.03 -14.07
CA GLU A 105 41.90 4.97 -14.29
C GLU A 105 40.48 5.53 -14.44
N LEU A 106 39.81 5.14 -15.53
CA LEU A 106 38.43 5.51 -15.83
C LEU A 106 37.57 4.28 -16.08
N TYR A 107 36.52 4.11 -15.27
CA TYR A 107 35.54 3.04 -15.40
C TYR A 107 34.15 3.63 -15.64
N LEU A 108 33.49 3.22 -16.72
CA LEU A 108 32.13 3.67 -17.07
C LEU A 108 31.22 2.46 -17.26
N ASN A 109 30.04 2.47 -16.64
CA ASN A 109 29.03 1.42 -16.80
C ASN A 109 27.71 2.05 -17.24
N SER A 110 27.05 1.50 -18.25
CA SER A 110 25.75 2.00 -18.77
C SER A 110 25.74 3.49 -19.19
N PHE A 111 26.87 4.05 -19.64
CA PHE A 111 26.98 5.46 -20.05
C PHE A 111 26.74 5.64 -21.57
N GLY A 112 25.79 6.50 -21.97
CA GLY A 112 25.40 6.73 -23.38
C GLY A 112 25.94 8.02 -24.03
N GLY A 113 26.63 8.86 -23.25
CA GLY A 113 27.10 10.20 -23.62
C GLY A 113 28.39 10.29 -24.44
N TYR A 114 28.80 11.49 -24.89
CA TYR A 114 30.12 11.72 -25.49
C TYR A 114 31.20 11.86 -24.43
N ILE A 115 32.38 11.28 -24.65
CA ILE A 115 33.46 11.30 -23.66
C ILE A 115 34.71 11.89 -24.29
N ASN A 116 35.17 13.02 -23.75
CA ASN A 116 36.40 13.65 -24.20
C ASN A 116 37.61 13.23 -23.35
N LEU A 117 38.42 12.30 -23.88
CA LEU A 117 39.64 11.79 -23.24
C LEU A 117 40.92 12.45 -23.77
N SER A 118 40.82 13.35 -24.76
CA SER A 118 42.00 13.81 -25.48
C SER A 118 43.05 14.48 -24.58
N ASP A 119 44.32 14.19 -24.87
CA ASP A 119 45.49 14.76 -24.17
C ASP A 119 45.65 14.40 -22.66
N LEU A 120 44.90 13.42 -22.16
CA LEU A 120 45.11 12.87 -20.80
C LEU A 120 46.32 11.90 -20.77
N HIS A 121 47.51 12.47 -20.66
CA HIS A 121 48.75 11.71 -20.68
C HIS A 121 48.93 10.75 -19.48
N SER A 122 48.25 10.98 -18.36
CA SER A 122 48.34 10.13 -17.17
C SER A 122 47.46 8.87 -17.25
N LEU A 123 46.51 8.82 -18.19
CA LEU A 123 45.51 7.77 -18.27
C LEU A 123 46.13 6.44 -18.71
N ARG A 124 45.93 5.41 -17.88
CA ARG A 124 46.45 4.05 -18.03
C ARG A 124 45.33 3.04 -18.28
N ILE A 125 44.14 3.23 -17.72
CA ILE A 125 43.00 2.31 -17.88
C ILE A 125 41.75 3.08 -18.32
N VAL A 126 41.10 2.58 -19.37
CA VAL A 126 39.75 2.96 -19.77
C VAL A 126 38.93 1.69 -19.96
N ASP A 127 37.87 1.53 -19.19
CA ASP A 127 36.99 0.36 -19.22
C ASP A 127 35.52 0.81 -19.19
N THR A 128 34.76 0.43 -20.21
CA THR A 128 33.41 0.97 -20.46
C THR A 128 32.34 -0.13 -20.57
N ASN A 129 32.57 -1.27 -19.92
CA ASN A 129 31.73 -2.47 -19.97
C ASN A 129 30.20 -2.16 -19.99
N LEU A 130 29.49 -2.74 -20.98
CA LEU A 130 28.02 -2.67 -21.16
C LEU A 130 27.43 -1.28 -21.48
N SER A 131 28.19 -0.37 -22.10
CA SER A 131 27.66 0.91 -22.56
C SER A 131 26.86 0.78 -23.86
N PHE A 132 25.60 1.24 -23.87
CA PHE A 132 24.80 1.40 -25.07
C PHE A 132 24.99 2.83 -25.59
N GLY A 133 25.78 2.99 -26.64
CA GLY A 133 26.08 4.31 -27.19
C GLY A 133 26.73 4.25 -28.56
N ASN A 134 26.58 5.31 -29.35
CA ASN A 134 27.15 5.44 -30.69
C ASN A 134 28.70 5.48 -30.60
N PRO A 135 29.44 4.53 -31.18
CA PRO A 135 30.89 4.39 -31.01
C PRO A 135 31.74 5.52 -31.64
N GLY A 136 31.13 6.47 -32.37
CA GLY A 136 31.81 7.65 -32.91
C GLY A 136 32.28 8.71 -31.88
N LYS A 137 32.22 8.41 -30.57
CA LYS A 137 32.37 9.40 -29.49
C LYS A 137 33.69 9.33 -28.68
N PHE A 138 34.64 8.43 -28.98
CA PHE A 138 35.95 8.37 -28.29
C PHE A 138 37.09 8.98 -29.11
N ASN A 139 37.79 9.97 -28.54
CA ASN A 139 39.04 10.49 -29.10
C ASN A 139 40.25 10.00 -28.28
N LEU A 140 40.95 8.99 -28.80
CA LEU A 140 42.12 8.37 -28.12
C LEU A 140 43.44 9.11 -28.39
N THR A 141 43.40 10.26 -29.05
CA THR A 141 44.61 11.04 -29.36
C THR A 141 45.25 11.55 -28.06
N GLY A 142 46.58 11.36 -27.92
CA GLY A 142 47.34 11.87 -26.78
C GLY A 142 47.42 10.96 -25.56
N LEU A 143 46.72 9.82 -25.55
CA LEU A 143 46.71 8.82 -24.47
C LEU A 143 47.95 7.90 -24.47
N VAL A 144 49.15 8.49 -24.46
CA VAL A 144 50.42 7.78 -24.70
C VAL A 144 50.79 6.71 -23.65
N ASN A 145 50.21 6.76 -22.45
CA ASN A 145 50.48 5.81 -21.36
C ASN A 145 49.37 4.77 -21.17
N LEU A 146 48.39 4.71 -22.09
CA LEU A 146 47.27 3.78 -21.97
C LEU A 146 47.75 2.32 -22.02
N GLU A 147 47.40 1.55 -20.98
CA GLU A 147 47.71 0.12 -20.83
C GLU A 147 46.48 -0.76 -21.09
N LYS A 148 45.27 -0.27 -20.80
CA LYS A 148 44.02 -1.00 -21.07
C LYS A 148 42.99 -0.09 -21.74
N PHE A 149 42.39 -0.57 -22.82
CA PHE A 149 41.21 0.02 -23.45
C PHE A 149 40.16 -1.07 -23.70
N ALA A 150 39.02 -0.99 -23.01
CA ALA A 150 37.91 -1.91 -23.17
C ALA A 150 36.61 -1.19 -23.48
N HIS A 151 36.06 -1.46 -24.66
CA HIS A 151 34.78 -0.95 -25.12
C HIS A 151 34.09 -1.98 -26.02
N SER A 152 32.85 -2.34 -25.70
CA SER A 152 32.04 -3.30 -26.46
C SER A 152 30.64 -2.74 -26.65
N VAL A 153 30.09 -2.85 -27.86
CA VAL A 153 28.77 -2.33 -28.22
C VAL A 153 27.89 -3.43 -28.85
N PHE A 154 26.57 -3.32 -28.78
CA PHE A 154 25.64 -4.35 -29.28
C PHE A 154 24.93 -3.96 -30.60
N ASN A 155 25.37 -2.89 -31.27
CA ASN A 155 24.72 -2.37 -32.48
C ASN A 155 25.75 -2.03 -33.58
N LEU A 156 25.70 -2.75 -34.70
CA LEU A 156 26.67 -2.68 -35.80
C LEU A 156 26.78 -1.26 -36.37
N SER A 157 27.92 -0.60 -36.19
CA SER A 157 28.17 0.71 -36.78
C SER A 157 29.63 0.84 -37.23
N ASN A 158 29.84 0.85 -38.55
CA ASN A 158 31.17 0.93 -39.19
C ASN A 158 32.00 2.14 -38.71
N HIS A 159 33.07 1.90 -37.94
CA HIS A 159 34.00 2.93 -37.45
C HIS A 159 35.46 2.48 -37.53
N ASN A 160 36.42 3.42 -37.47
CA ASN A 160 37.85 3.14 -37.46
C ASN A 160 38.50 3.68 -36.19
N PHE A 161 39.21 2.83 -35.44
CA PHE A 161 40.03 3.24 -34.29
C PHE A 161 41.47 3.53 -34.74
N TYR A 162 41.97 4.72 -34.43
CA TYR A 162 43.38 5.08 -34.67
C TYR A 162 44.21 4.67 -33.44
N LEU A 163 44.81 3.48 -33.47
CA LEU A 163 45.51 2.89 -32.31
C LEU A 163 47.05 2.98 -32.39
N ASN A 164 47.59 3.38 -33.54
CA ASN A 164 49.02 3.26 -33.86
C ASN A 164 49.98 4.02 -32.93
N HIS A 165 49.50 5.01 -32.16
CA HIS A 165 50.29 5.75 -31.17
C HIS A 165 50.25 5.17 -29.75
N LEU A 166 49.46 4.11 -29.50
CA LEU A 166 49.24 3.53 -28.16
C LEU A 166 50.19 2.36 -27.87
N SER A 167 51.51 2.55 -28.02
CA SER A 167 52.49 1.46 -27.92
C SER A 167 52.59 0.79 -26.55
N ASN A 168 52.04 1.39 -25.49
CA ASN A 168 52.03 0.83 -24.13
C ASN A 168 50.83 -0.08 -23.84
N LEU A 169 49.90 -0.21 -24.79
CA LEU A 169 48.68 -0.98 -24.60
C LEU A 169 48.98 -2.47 -24.40
N LYS A 170 48.43 -3.04 -23.33
CA LYS A 170 48.51 -4.44 -22.93
C LYS A 170 47.17 -5.16 -23.12
N GLU A 171 46.05 -4.45 -22.97
CA GLU A 171 44.71 -5.03 -23.14
C GLU A 171 43.86 -4.17 -24.07
N LEU A 172 43.30 -4.78 -25.11
CA LEU A 172 42.41 -4.14 -26.07
C LEU A 172 41.14 -4.99 -26.24
N GLN A 173 39.97 -4.37 -26.05
CA GLN A 173 38.67 -4.98 -26.30
C GLN A 173 37.79 -4.02 -27.11
N LEU A 174 37.31 -4.50 -28.28
CA LEU A 174 36.57 -3.76 -29.30
C LEU A 174 35.45 -4.62 -29.93
N ASP A 175 34.62 -5.26 -29.11
CA ASP A 175 33.61 -6.22 -29.62
C ASP A 175 32.37 -5.50 -30.18
N GLY A 176 31.74 -6.04 -31.22
CA GLY A 176 30.41 -5.61 -31.69
C GLY A 176 30.36 -4.31 -32.51
N HIS A 177 31.51 -3.79 -32.94
CA HIS A 177 31.65 -2.50 -33.61
C HIS A 177 31.44 -2.54 -35.14
N GLY A 178 31.20 -3.71 -35.74
CA GLY A 178 31.12 -3.85 -37.19
C GLY A 178 32.40 -3.46 -37.94
N LEU A 179 33.58 -3.60 -37.31
CA LEU A 179 34.86 -3.25 -37.93
C LEU A 179 35.17 -4.16 -39.12
N THR A 180 35.53 -3.60 -40.28
CA THR A 180 36.02 -4.40 -41.43
C THR A 180 37.54 -4.58 -41.45
N HIS A 181 38.27 -3.74 -40.71
CA HIS A 181 39.72 -3.74 -40.60
C HIS A 181 40.16 -3.24 -39.22
N LEU A 182 41.22 -3.84 -38.67
CA LEU A 182 41.79 -3.47 -37.38
C LEU A 182 43.32 -3.50 -37.45
N ASP A 183 43.95 -2.32 -37.36
CA ASP A 183 45.41 -2.18 -37.36
C ASP A 183 45.95 -2.23 -35.92
N VAL A 184 46.56 -3.37 -35.57
CA VAL A 184 47.19 -3.62 -34.26
C VAL A 184 48.71 -3.81 -34.37
N GLY A 185 49.29 -3.70 -35.57
CA GLY A 185 50.66 -4.14 -35.84
C GLY A 185 51.75 -3.40 -35.05
N ASN A 186 51.44 -2.21 -34.51
CA ASN A 186 52.34 -1.40 -33.68
C ASN A 186 52.17 -1.59 -32.17
N LEU A 187 51.19 -2.39 -31.72
CA LEU A 187 50.86 -2.61 -30.30
C LEU A 187 51.71 -3.74 -29.68
N ILE A 188 53.03 -3.66 -29.78
CA ILE A 188 53.96 -4.75 -29.44
C ILE A 188 53.88 -5.27 -27.99
N ASN A 189 53.28 -4.51 -27.08
CA ASN A 189 53.10 -4.86 -25.67
C ASN A 189 51.76 -5.54 -25.38
N LEU A 190 50.92 -5.74 -26.40
CA LEU A 190 49.57 -6.30 -26.24
C LEU A 190 49.64 -7.76 -25.76
N GLN A 191 48.89 -8.04 -24.69
CA GLN A 191 48.74 -9.33 -24.01
C GLN A 191 47.35 -9.92 -24.23
N MET A 192 46.32 -9.07 -24.32
CA MET A 192 44.94 -9.47 -24.63
C MET A 192 44.36 -8.66 -25.78
N LEU A 193 43.79 -9.36 -26.76
CA LEU A 193 43.01 -8.78 -27.85
C LEU A 193 41.61 -9.41 -27.91
N SER A 194 40.58 -8.59 -27.81
CA SER A 194 39.19 -8.96 -28.07
C SER A 194 38.59 -8.09 -29.17
N CYS A 195 38.10 -8.72 -30.22
CA CYS A 195 37.52 -8.10 -31.41
C CYS A 195 36.34 -8.92 -31.95
N ALA A 196 35.59 -9.56 -31.05
CA ALA A 196 34.45 -10.41 -31.38
C ALA A 196 33.30 -9.62 -32.05
N ASP A 197 32.42 -10.31 -32.76
CA ASP A 197 31.18 -9.75 -33.34
C ASP A 197 31.45 -8.53 -34.26
N ASN A 198 32.40 -8.66 -35.18
CA ASN A 198 32.79 -7.62 -36.15
C ASN A 198 32.73 -8.17 -37.61
N GLU A 199 33.20 -7.39 -38.58
CA GLU A 199 33.23 -7.75 -40.01
C GLU A 199 34.68 -7.92 -40.55
N ILE A 200 35.66 -8.24 -39.69
CA ILE A 200 37.09 -8.22 -40.03
C ILE A 200 37.43 -9.40 -40.94
N SER A 201 37.97 -9.12 -42.13
CA SER A 201 38.35 -10.16 -43.10
C SER A 201 39.81 -10.63 -43.01
N GLU A 202 40.69 -9.78 -42.48
CA GLU A 202 42.11 -10.07 -42.26
C GLU A 202 42.63 -9.34 -41.03
N ILE A 203 43.57 -9.96 -40.31
CA ILE A 203 44.24 -9.33 -39.16
C ILE A 203 45.71 -9.77 -39.11
N ASP A 204 46.62 -8.81 -38.94
CA ASP A 204 48.06 -9.07 -38.79
C ASP A 204 48.45 -9.04 -37.31
N LEU A 205 48.78 -10.22 -36.77
CA LEU A 205 49.19 -10.41 -35.39
C LEU A 205 50.71 -10.64 -35.25
N SER A 206 51.46 -10.55 -36.35
CA SER A 206 52.85 -11.06 -36.43
C SER A 206 53.85 -10.33 -35.53
N ASN A 207 53.54 -9.09 -35.13
CA ASN A 207 54.36 -8.27 -34.22
C ASN A 207 53.93 -8.38 -32.74
N LEU A 208 52.82 -9.07 -32.44
CA LEU A 208 52.22 -9.15 -31.10
C LEU A 208 52.77 -10.33 -30.29
N ILE A 209 54.09 -10.36 -30.10
CA ILE A 209 54.80 -11.50 -29.48
C ILE A 209 54.42 -11.76 -28.01
N ASN A 210 53.82 -10.76 -27.34
CA ASN A 210 53.40 -10.85 -25.93
C ASN A 210 51.93 -11.27 -25.77
N LEU A 211 51.20 -11.51 -26.87
CA LEU A 211 49.78 -11.85 -26.85
C LEU A 211 49.57 -13.25 -26.23
N THR A 212 48.82 -13.33 -25.12
CA THR A 212 48.47 -14.56 -24.41
C THR A 212 46.98 -14.91 -24.49
N LYS A 213 46.12 -13.93 -24.82
CA LYS A 213 44.65 -14.08 -24.98
C LYS A 213 44.16 -13.48 -26.29
N LEU A 214 43.35 -14.23 -27.03
CA LEU A 214 42.71 -13.79 -28.27
C LEU A 214 41.24 -14.20 -28.33
N PHE A 215 40.36 -13.22 -28.52
CA PHE A 215 38.93 -13.39 -28.77
C PHE A 215 38.58 -12.72 -30.11
N CYS A 216 38.33 -13.48 -31.16
CA CYS A 216 38.01 -12.97 -32.50
C CYS A 216 36.84 -13.73 -33.14
N ILE A 217 35.88 -14.19 -32.33
CA ILE A 217 34.69 -14.90 -32.80
C ILE A 217 33.79 -14.01 -33.66
N GLN A 218 32.94 -14.61 -34.51
CA GLN A 218 31.96 -13.90 -35.36
C GLN A 218 32.58 -12.75 -36.17
N ASN A 219 33.49 -13.11 -37.07
CA ASN A 219 34.17 -12.20 -37.99
C ASN A 219 34.18 -12.81 -39.41
N GLN A 220 34.93 -12.20 -40.35
CA GLN A 220 35.03 -12.65 -41.75
C GLN A 220 36.43 -13.21 -42.09
N LEU A 221 37.21 -13.66 -41.10
CA LEU A 221 38.58 -14.12 -41.29
C LEU A 221 38.65 -15.41 -42.10
N THR A 222 39.44 -15.41 -43.18
CA THR A 222 39.70 -16.62 -44.00
C THR A 222 41.00 -17.33 -43.64
N SER A 223 41.92 -16.66 -42.95
CA SER A 223 43.16 -17.24 -42.44
C SER A 223 43.59 -16.57 -41.14
N LEU A 224 44.22 -17.33 -40.25
CA LEU A 224 44.71 -16.83 -38.96
C LEU A 224 46.09 -17.43 -38.71
N ASP A 225 47.09 -16.56 -38.53
CA ASP A 225 48.47 -16.95 -38.24
C ASP A 225 48.85 -16.50 -36.83
N LEU A 226 49.06 -17.49 -35.97
CA LEU A 226 49.46 -17.34 -34.56
C LEU A 226 50.88 -17.83 -34.30
N SER A 227 51.65 -18.14 -35.36
CA SER A 227 52.97 -18.78 -35.21
C SER A 227 54.04 -17.93 -34.52
N ARG A 228 53.75 -16.65 -34.28
CA ARG A 228 54.62 -15.72 -33.56
C ARG A 228 54.01 -15.25 -32.24
N ASN A 229 52.87 -15.82 -31.84
CA ASN A 229 52.09 -15.41 -30.69
C ASN A 229 52.07 -16.55 -29.65
N ASN A 230 52.21 -16.20 -28.37
CA ASN A 230 52.31 -17.18 -27.29
C ASN A 230 50.99 -17.29 -26.51
N ILE A 231 49.95 -17.83 -27.16
CA ILE A 231 48.57 -17.88 -26.64
C ILE A 231 48.41 -18.94 -25.53
N THR A 232 48.92 -18.64 -24.34
CA THR A 232 48.96 -19.59 -23.21
C THR A 232 47.70 -19.65 -22.36
N GLU A 233 46.76 -18.70 -22.54
CA GLU A 233 45.58 -18.55 -21.64
C GLU A 233 44.24 -18.79 -22.33
N THR A 234 43.88 -18.06 -23.41
CA THR A 234 42.55 -18.20 -24.04
C THR A 234 42.61 -17.92 -25.54
N LEU A 235 42.00 -18.80 -26.33
CA LEU A 235 41.90 -18.68 -27.78
C LEU A 235 40.47 -19.00 -28.26
N LEU A 236 39.76 -18.00 -28.78
CA LEU A 236 38.40 -18.15 -29.32
C LEU A 236 38.29 -17.47 -30.69
N PHE A 237 38.06 -18.25 -31.76
CA PHE A 237 37.99 -17.76 -33.15
C PHE A 237 36.82 -18.35 -33.97
N ALA A 238 35.87 -19.00 -33.30
CA ALA A 238 34.67 -19.58 -33.91
C ALA A 238 33.86 -18.58 -34.76
N ASP A 239 32.97 -19.07 -35.62
CA ASP A 239 32.11 -18.24 -36.47
C ASP A 239 32.89 -17.30 -37.43
N ASN A 240 34.00 -17.80 -37.98
CA ASN A 240 34.77 -17.16 -39.05
C ASN A 240 34.87 -18.11 -40.25
N PRO A 241 34.87 -17.66 -41.51
CA PRO A 241 35.05 -18.50 -42.70
C PRO A 241 36.51 -18.99 -42.89
N LEU A 242 37.17 -19.42 -41.81
CA LEU A 242 38.59 -19.73 -41.75
C LEU A 242 38.94 -20.99 -42.56
N VAL A 243 39.85 -20.87 -43.52
CA VAL A 243 40.33 -21.96 -44.39
C VAL A 243 41.67 -22.51 -43.92
N SER A 244 42.54 -21.65 -43.37
CA SER A 244 43.86 -22.05 -42.86
C SER A 244 44.16 -21.46 -41.49
N LEU A 245 44.69 -22.30 -40.60
CA LEU A 245 45.13 -21.91 -39.26
C LEU A 245 46.60 -22.31 -39.06
N ASN A 246 47.43 -21.37 -38.62
CA ASN A 246 48.81 -21.64 -38.25
C ASN A 246 49.00 -21.39 -36.75
N ILE A 247 49.24 -22.44 -35.99
CA ILE A 247 49.45 -22.42 -34.52
C ILE A 247 50.84 -22.95 -34.12
N LYS A 248 51.73 -23.17 -35.09
CA LYS A 248 53.06 -23.72 -34.85
C LYS A 248 53.91 -22.82 -33.96
N ASP A 249 54.69 -23.42 -33.05
CA ASP A 249 55.50 -22.75 -32.04
C ASP A 249 54.68 -21.96 -30.98
N GLY A 250 53.34 -22.05 -31.01
CA GLY A 250 52.43 -21.47 -30.01
C GLY A 250 52.06 -22.51 -28.95
N ILE A 251 52.29 -22.21 -27.66
CA ILE A 251 51.90 -23.12 -26.57
C ILE A 251 50.38 -23.02 -26.35
N ILE A 252 49.60 -23.99 -26.82
CA ILE A 252 48.14 -24.02 -26.59
C ILE A 252 47.81 -25.07 -25.52
N ASN A 253 47.52 -24.61 -24.31
CA ASN A 253 47.26 -25.51 -23.17
C ASN A 253 45.80 -26.01 -23.07
N ASP A 254 44.86 -25.42 -23.81
CA ASP A 254 43.43 -25.74 -23.68
C ASP A 254 42.66 -25.51 -25.00
N LEU A 255 42.62 -26.53 -25.87
CA LEU A 255 41.72 -26.58 -27.05
C LEU A 255 40.37 -27.26 -26.71
N ASP A 256 40.11 -27.55 -25.44
CA ASP A 256 39.06 -28.47 -24.99
C ASP A 256 37.67 -27.82 -24.84
N GLN A 257 37.51 -26.56 -25.29
CA GLN A 257 36.20 -25.92 -25.38
C GLN A 257 35.53 -26.28 -26.71
N SER A 258 34.42 -27.01 -26.64
CA SER A 258 33.69 -27.64 -27.75
C SER A 258 33.13 -26.71 -28.83
N TYR A 259 33.48 -25.42 -28.82
CA TYR A 259 32.93 -24.41 -29.72
C TYR A 259 33.98 -23.67 -30.56
N THR A 260 35.28 -23.79 -30.25
CA THR A 260 36.35 -22.97 -30.84
C THR A 260 36.47 -23.08 -32.38
N PHE A 261 36.14 -24.24 -32.95
CA PHE A 261 36.18 -24.49 -34.41
C PHE A 261 34.81 -24.39 -35.10
N ASN A 262 33.73 -24.02 -34.38
CA ASN A 262 32.39 -23.98 -34.96
C ASN A 262 32.27 -22.97 -36.10
N ASN A 263 31.48 -23.32 -37.12
CA ASN A 263 31.19 -22.50 -38.31
C ASN A 263 32.44 -21.96 -39.04
N THR A 264 33.55 -22.71 -38.98
CA THR A 264 34.74 -22.48 -39.80
C THR A 264 34.76 -23.33 -41.07
N ASN A 265 35.62 -23.03 -42.05
CA ASN A 265 35.79 -23.79 -43.30
C ASN A 265 37.17 -24.44 -43.37
N ILE A 266 37.67 -24.92 -42.23
CA ILE A 266 39.10 -25.24 -42.06
C ILE A 266 39.52 -26.39 -42.99
N GLN A 267 40.57 -26.17 -43.78
CA GLN A 267 41.11 -27.14 -44.75
C GLN A 267 42.56 -27.51 -44.44
N SER A 268 43.32 -26.62 -43.80
CA SER A 268 44.71 -26.88 -43.44
C SER A 268 45.06 -26.29 -42.08
N ILE A 269 45.73 -27.08 -41.24
CA ILE A 269 46.26 -26.64 -39.96
C ILE A 269 47.76 -26.95 -39.89
N CYS A 270 48.56 -25.93 -39.56
CA CYS A 270 49.98 -26.07 -39.23
C CYS A 270 50.13 -26.02 -37.70
N CYS A 271 50.69 -27.06 -37.10
CA CYS A 271 50.81 -27.20 -35.63
C CYS A 271 52.07 -27.97 -35.24
N ASP A 272 52.43 -27.97 -33.95
CA ASP A 272 53.56 -28.75 -33.48
C ASP A 272 53.25 -30.25 -33.40
N ALA A 273 54.28 -31.08 -33.61
CA ALA A 273 54.12 -32.53 -33.71
C ALA A 273 53.62 -33.18 -32.41
N ASN A 274 53.93 -32.60 -31.26
CA ASN A 274 53.47 -33.01 -29.93
C ASN A 274 52.01 -32.60 -29.65
N GLU A 275 51.45 -31.66 -30.40
CA GLU A 275 50.08 -31.16 -30.23
C GLU A 275 49.11 -31.76 -31.26
N LEU A 276 49.62 -32.41 -32.30
CA LEU A 276 48.86 -32.97 -33.42
C LEU A 276 47.63 -33.78 -32.99
N SER A 277 47.79 -34.69 -32.02
CA SER A 277 46.68 -35.54 -31.56
C SER A 277 45.56 -34.74 -30.89
N ASN A 278 45.90 -33.71 -30.13
CA ASN A 278 44.93 -32.86 -29.42
C ASN A 278 44.20 -31.94 -30.41
N VAL A 279 44.94 -31.40 -31.38
CA VAL A 279 44.39 -30.58 -32.48
C VAL A 279 43.45 -31.42 -33.35
N GLN A 280 43.85 -32.64 -33.72
CA GLN A 280 43.01 -33.56 -34.50
C GLN A 280 41.73 -33.94 -33.76
N LEU A 281 41.82 -34.20 -32.46
CA LEU A 281 40.66 -34.51 -31.63
C LEU A 281 39.68 -33.32 -31.55
N ALA A 282 40.19 -32.11 -31.30
CA ALA A 282 39.36 -30.90 -31.23
C ALA A 282 38.66 -30.58 -32.57
N VAL A 283 39.37 -30.71 -33.70
CA VAL A 283 38.84 -30.47 -35.06
C VAL A 283 37.80 -31.53 -35.44
N THR A 284 38.03 -32.79 -35.06
CA THR A 284 37.09 -33.90 -35.28
C THR A 284 35.82 -33.73 -34.43
N ASN A 285 35.98 -33.36 -33.15
CA ASN A 285 34.85 -33.08 -32.25
C ASN A 285 33.99 -31.90 -32.75
N ALA A 286 34.60 -30.95 -33.47
CA ALA A 286 33.91 -29.85 -34.13
C ALA A 286 33.29 -30.21 -35.51
N GLY A 287 33.39 -31.47 -35.94
CA GLY A 287 32.71 -31.97 -37.14
C GLY A 287 33.42 -31.71 -38.47
N HIS A 288 34.68 -31.27 -38.47
CA HIS A 288 35.47 -31.05 -39.69
C HIS A 288 36.14 -32.34 -40.16
N SER A 289 36.09 -32.62 -41.48
CA SER A 289 36.70 -33.80 -42.09
C SER A 289 37.51 -33.41 -43.34
N GLY A 290 38.57 -34.15 -43.66
CA GLY A 290 39.45 -33.85 -44.80
C GLY A 290 40.47 -32.72 -44.56
N VAL A 291 40.65 -32.29 -43.30
CA VAL A 291 41.65 -31.28 -42.92
C VAL A 291 43.05 -31.85 -43.05
N THR A 292 43.93 -31.11 -43.71
CA THR A 292 45.36 -31.45 -43.83
C THR A 292 46.13 -30.90 -42.63
N TYR A 293 46.94 -31.74 -41.98
CA TYR A 293 47.79 -31.34 -40.86
C TYR A 293 49.26 -31.41 -41.31
N ASP A 294 49.98 -30.29 -41.23
CA ASP A 294 51.41 -30.23 -41.53
C ASP A 294 52.18 -29.83 -40.28
N THR A 295 53.02 -30.74 -39.77
CA THR A 295 53.86 -30.49 -38.58
C THR A 295 55.23 -29.88 -38.93
N ASN A 296 55.63 -29.96 -40.20
CA ASN A 296 56.87 -29.37 -40.69
C ASN A 296 56.65 -27.93 -41.20
N CYS A 297 55.41 -27.61 -41.59
CA CYS A 297 54.99 -26.30 -42.08
C CYS A 297 55.85 -25.81 -43.23
N THR A 298 56.13 -26.72 -44.16
CA THR A 298 56.79 -26.43 -45.42
C THR A 298 55.93 -27.01 -46.53
N PRO A 299 55.38 -26.19 -47.44
CA PRO A 299 54.56 -26.70 -48.53
C PRO A 299 55.46 -27.47 -49.50
N THR A 300 55.48 -28.80 -49.45
CA THR A 300 56.19 -29.60 -50.48
C THR A 300 55.48 -30.89 -50.87
N THR A 301 55.24 -30.96 -52.17
CA THR A 301 54.81 -32.07 -53.02
C THR A 301 55.77 -33.27 -53.04
N GLY A 302 55.21 -34.49 -53.04
CA GLY A 302 55.72 -35.60 -53.87
C GLY A 302 56.44 -36.78 -53.20
N THR A 303 55.67 -37.78 -52.75
CA THR A 303 56.03 -39.22 -52.85
C THR A 303 54.78 -39.98 -53.28
N PRO A 304 54.84 -40.99 -54.17
CA PRO A 304 53.63 -41.67 -54.62
C PRO A 304 53.14 -42.57 -53.49
N TYR A 305 51.99 -42.21 -52.96
CA TYR A 305 51.19 -43.10 -52.13
C TYR A 305 50.23 -43.85 -53.04
N TYR A 306 49.90 -45.07 -52.64
CA TYR A 306 48.99 -45.94 -53.39
C TYR A 306 47.69 -46.09 -52.61
N THR A 307 46.58 -46.01 -53.34
CA THR A 307 45.24 -45.99 -52.77
C THR A 307 44.63 -47.39 -52.75
N ILE A 308 44.12 -47.82 -51.59
CA ILE A 308 43.05 -48.82 -51.51
C ILE A 308 41.76 -48.03 -51.30
N GLN A 309 40.77 -48.24 -52.14
CA GLN A 309 39.47 -47.61 -51.97
C GLN A 309 38.36 -48.64 -52.14
N GLY A 310 37.20 -48.35 -51.58
CA GLY A 310 36.08 -49.26 -51.61
C GLY A 310 34.84 -48.61 -51.06
N LYS A 311 33.71 -49.30 -51.18
CA LYS A 311 32.43 -48.85 -50.63
C LYS A 311 31.83 -49.90 -49.71
N ASN A 312 31.10 -49.45 -48.72
CA ASN A 312 30.12 -50.29 -48.05
C ASN A 312 28.81 -50.24 -48.82
N ILE A 313 28.49 -51.31 -49.53
CA ILE A 313 27.20 -51.46 -50.18
C ILE A 313 26.24 -52.03 -49.13
N PHE A 314 25.21 -51.27 -48.80
CA PHE A 314 24.23 -51.60 -47.77
C PHE A 314 23.00 -52.24 -48.41
N ASP A 315 22.96 -53.56 -48.32
CA ASP A 315 21.86 -54.39 -48.82
C ASP A 315 20.70 -54.35 -47.82
N SER A 316 19.88 -53.30 -47.96
CA SER A 316 18.71 -53.07 -47.10
C SER A 316 17.56 -54.06 -47.35
N THR A 317 17.56 -54.74 -48.51
CA THR A 317 16.52 -55.66 -48.99
C THR A 317 16.85 -57.14 -48.75
N VAL A 318 18.11 -57.44 -48.40
CA VAL A 318 18.66 -58.77 -48.11
C VAL A 318 18.57 -59.71 -49.31
N ASP A 319 18.67 -59.17 -50.53
CA ASP A 319 18.69 -59.92 -51.81
C ASP A 319 20.06 -59.99 -52.49
N GLY A 320 21.07 -59.39 -51.86
CA GLY A 320 22.48 -59.42 -52.23
C GLY A 320 22.95 -58.09 -52.82
N CYS A 321 24.05 -57.54 -52.27
CA CYS A 321 24.60 -56.24 -52.66
C CYS A 321 24.77 -56.04 -54.16
N ASP A 322 23.96 -55.16 -54.75
CA ASP A 322 24.05 -54.75 -56.15
C ASP A 322 24.19 -53.22 -56.32
N ILE A 323 24.22 -52.75 -57.57
CA ILE A 323 24.47 -51.33 -57.89
C ILE A 323 23.31 -50.39 -57.57
N SER A 324 22.15 -50.94 -57.18
CA SER A 324 20.95 -50.20 -56.80
C SER A 324 20.79 -50.02 -55.29
N ASP A 325 21.61 -50.72 -54.51
CA ASP A 325 21.66 -50.60 -53.05
C ASP A 325 22.32 -49.31 -52.57
N GLY A 326 21.91 -48.87 -51.38
CA GLY A 326 22.47 -47.71 -50.70
C GLY A 326 23.88 -47.95 -50.16
N PHE A 327 24.45 -46.97 -49.48
CA PHE A 327 25.77 -47.10 -48.85
C PHE A 327 25.67 -46.96 -47.34
N LEU A 328 26.52 -47.68 -46.58
CA LEU A 328 26.62 -47.50 -45.13
C LEU A 328 27.76 -46.51 -44.80
N PRO A 329 27.45 -45.25 -44.41
CA PRO A 329 28.46 -44.28 -44.04
C PRO A 329 29.00 -44.52 -42.62
N THR A 330 30.08 -43.81 -42.28
CA THR A 330 30.69 -43.80 -40.94
C THR A 330 31.16 -45.16 -40.38
N VAL A 331 31.54 -46.11 -41.24
CA VAL A 331 32.14 -47.38 -40.81
C VAL A 331 33.64 -47.18 -40.55
N ALA A 332 34.12 -47.61 -39.38
CA ALA A 332 35.55 -47.61 -39.07
C ALA A 332 36.22 -48.85 -39.67
N TYR A 333 37.44 -48.72 -40.15
CA TYR A 333 38.28 -49.85 -40.54
C TYR A 333 39.60 -49.78 -39.81
N THR A 334 39.99 -50.91 -39.24
CA THR A 334 41.38 -51.10 -38.83
C THR A 334 42.16 -51.61 -40.03
N VAL A 335 43.12 -50.80 -40.48
CA VAL A 335 44.07 -51.16 -41.54
C VAL A 335 45.41 -51.48 -40.90
N SER A 336 45.85 -52.74 -41.02
CA SER A 336 47.06 -53.26 -40.39
C SER A 336 48.00 -53.86 -41.41
N ASN A 337 49.30 -53.54 -41.34
CA ASN A 337 50.34 -54.23 -42.12
C ASN A 337 51.10 -55.28 -41.30
N GLY A 338 50.59 -55.64 -40.12
CA GLY A 338 51.20 -56.58 -39.17
C GLY A 338 52.20 -55.96 -38.18
N THR A 339 52.54 -54.67 -38.33
CA THR A 339 53.40 -53.93 -37.37
C THR A 339 52.86 -52.57 -36.96
N ASN A 340 52.10 -51.90 -37.82
CA ASN A 340 51.40 -50.65 -37.54
C ASN A 340 49.92 -50.81 -37.87
N GLU A 341 49.06 -50.19 -37.06
CA GLU A 341 47.61 -50.13 -37.26
C GLU A 341 47.15 -48.69 -37.37
N VAL A 342 46.27 -48.42 -38.32
CA VAL A 342 45.63 -47.12 -38.52
C VAL A 342 44.14 -47.36 -38.66
N THR A 343 43.35 -46.58 -37.92
CA THR A 343 41.90 -46.57 -38.08
C THR A 343 41.51 -45.51 -39.09
N ILE A 344 40.74 -45.89 -40.10
CA ILE A 344 40.17 -44.98 -41.10
C ILE A 344 38.65 -45.10 -41.09
N TYR A 345 37.96 -44.07 -41.54
CA TYR A 345 36.50 -44.03 -41.57
C TYR A 345 36.01 -43.81 -43.00
N THR A 346 34.86 -44.38 -43.35
CA THR A 346 34.21 -44.02 -44.62
C THR A 346 33.73 -42.57 -44.61
N ASP A 347 33.71 -41.96 -45.79
CA ASP A 347 33.02 -40.69 -46.03
C ASP A 347 31.47 -40.82 -45.94
N LYS A 348 30.79 -39.68 -46.09
CA LYS A 348 29.31 -39.57 -46.08
C LYS A 348 28.57 -40.34 -47.19
N LEU A 349 29.29 -40.88 -48.18
CA LEU A 349 28.77 -41.71 -49.26
C LEU A 349 29.17 -43.18 -49.09
N GLY A 350 29.70 -43.56 -47.91
CA GLY A 350 30.11 -44.93 -47.58
C GLY A 350 31.38 -45.39 -48.29
N ASN A 351 32.15 -44.47 -48.90
CA ASN A 351 33.44 -44.81 -49.49
C ASN A 351 34.53 -44.74 -48.41
N TYR A 352 35.39 -45.73 -48.33
CA TYR A 352 36.63 -45.61 -47.58
C TYR A 352 37.80 -45.49 -48.55
N GLU A 353 38.80 -44.71 -48.13
CA GLU A 353 40.06 -44.56 -48.85
C GLU A 353 41.21 -44.69 -47.86
N PHE A 354 42.13 -45.60 -48.14
CA PHE A 354 43.40 -45.74 -47.43
C PHE A 354 44.54 -45.44 -48.38
N ILE A 355 45.38 -44.49 -47.99
CA ILE A 355 46.54 -44.06 -48.77
C ILE A 355 47.81 -44.53 -48.06
N GLY A 356 48.46 -45.57 -48.61
CA GLY A 356 49.57 -46.28 -48.00
C GLY A 356 50.79 -46.45 -48.91
N LYS A 357 51.89 -46.98 -48.37
CA LYS A 357 53.06 -47.39 -49.16
C LYS A 357 52.85 -48.80 -49.72
N ALA A 358 53.62 -49.21 -50.74
CA ALA A 358 53.49 -50.55 -51.31
C ALA A 358 53.75 -51.65 -50.25
N GLY A 359 52.88 -52.67 -50.17
CA GLY A 359 52.92 -53.72 -49.15
C GLY A 359 51.56 -54.40 -48.91
N ASN A 360 51.54 -55.42 -48.05
CA ASN A 360 50.31 -56.13 -47.69
C ASN A 360 49.61 -55.45 -46.50
N TYR A 361 48.33 -55.20 -46.65
CA TYR A 361 47.47 -54.60 -45.63
C TYR A 361 46.23 -55.48 -45.43
N THR A 362 45.92 -55.79 -44.17
CA THR A 362 44.64 -56.39 -43.79
C THR A 362 43.71 -55.28 -43.35
N ILE A 363 42.52 -55.24 -43.95
CA ILE A 363 41.47 -54.27 -43.70
C ILE A 363 40.32 -55.02 -43.03
N THR A 364 40.00 -54.61 -41.81
CA THR A 364 38.92 -55.19 -41.01
C THR A 364 37.90 -54.10 -40.67
N PRO A 365 36.65 -54.20 -41.16
CA PRO A 365 35.58 -53.29 -40.76
C PRO A 365 35.23 -53.48 -39.28
N SER A 366 34.98 -52.39 -38.60
CA SER A 366 34.50 -52.31 -37.23
C SER A 366 33.38 -51.28 -37.18
N VAL A 367 32.22 -51.70 -36.69
CA VAL A 367 31.10 -50.80 -36.40
C VAL A 367 30.85 -50.78 -34.90
N PRO A 368 30.42 -49.64 -34.33
CA PRO A 368 30.08 -49.53 -32.91
C PRO A 368 29.03 -50.56 -32.47
N ASP A 369 28.10 -50.92 -33.37
CA ASP A 369 27.00 -51.85 -33.12
C ASP A 369 27.17 -53.20 -33.83
N SER A 370 28.17 -53.98 -33.42
CA SER A 370 28.50 -55.29 -34.03
C SER A 370 27.38 -56.34 -33.95
N ASN A 371 26.29 -56.07 -33.22
CA ASN A 371 25.11 -56.94 -33.11
C ASN A 371 24.09 -56.74 -34.25
N TYR A 372 24.17 -55.62 -34.98
CA TYR A 372 23.12 -55.17 -35.90
C TYR A 372 23.58 -55.06 -37.36
N TYR A 373 24.82 -55.40 -37.70
CA TYR A 373 25.30 -55.44 -39.09
C TYR A 373 26.26 -56.61 -39.31
N THR A 374 26.19 -57.24 -40.47
CA THR A 374 27.13 -58.31 -40.86
C THR A 374 27.87 -57.92 -42.14
N PHE A 375 29.21 -57.92 -42.06
CA PHE A 375 30.11 -57.61 -43.19
C PHE A 375 30.54 -58.92 -43.87
N SER A 376 30.37 -58.98 -45.20
CA SER A 376 30.83 -60.10 -46.01
C SER A 376 31.76 -59.60 -47.13
N PRO A 377 33.06 -60.00 -47.14
CA PRO A 377 33.75 -60.80 -46.14
C PRO A 377 34.03 -60.03 -44.83
N ALA A 378 34.25 -60.73 -43.71
CA ALA A 378 34.46 -60.10 -42.40
C ALA A 378 35.83 -59.38 -42.23
N SER A 379 36.81 -59.69 -43.11
CA SER A 379 38.07 -58.95 -43.28
C SER A 379 38.66 -59.33 -44.63
N ILE A 380 39.55 -58.49 -45.16
CA ILE A 380 40.23 -58.75 -46.42
C ILE A 380 41.70 -58.36 -46.36
N THR A 381 42.57 -59.15 -46.98
CA THR A 381 43.99 -58.83 -47.13
C THR A 381 44.26 -58.41 -48.57
N VAL A 382 44.77 -57.19 -48.73
CA VAL A 382 45.04 -56.55 -50.02
C VAL A 382 46.52 -56.24 -50.12
N ASN A 383 47.13 -56.52 -51.27
CA ASN A 383 48.51 -56.15 -51.57
C ASN A 383 48.50 -54.87 -52.41
N LEU A 384 49.12 -53.79 -51.93
CA LEU A 384 49.34 -52.56 -52.70
C LEU A 384 50.59 -52.72 -53.58
N PRO A 385 50.44 -52.85 -54.91
CA PRO A 385 51.57 -53.03 -55.82
C PRO A 385 52.35 -51.71 -56.00
N ALA A 386 53.67 -51.82 -56.22
CA ALA A 386 54.57 -50.67 -56.34
C ALA A 386 54.48 -49.92 -57.69
N ASP A 387 53.45 -50.20 -58.50
CA ASP A 387 53.28 -49.72 -59.87
C ASP A 387 52.21 -48.63 -60.03
N GLY A 388 51.50 -48.23 -58.95
CA GLY A 388 50.56 -47.11 -59.00
C GLY A 388 49.09 -47.48 -59.10
N THR A 389 48.72 -48.76 -59.22
CA THR A 389 47.31 -49.11 -59.43
C THR A 389 46.50 -49.07 -58.15
N THR A 390 45.43 -48.27 -58.15
CA THR A 390 44.40 -48.26 -57.10
C THR A 390 43.72 -49.61 -57.02
N VAL A 391 43.62 -50.16 -55.81
CA VAL A 391 42.90 -51.42 -55.58
C VAL A 391 41.49 -51.10 -55.08
N ASN A 392 40.48 -51.50 -55.84
CA ASN A 392 39.07 -51.36 -55.46
C ASN A 392 38.59 -52.62 -54.75
N GLN A 393 38.02 -52.48 -53.56
CA GLN A 393 37.48 -53.60 -52.82
C GLN A 393 36.25 -53.16 -52.03
N ASP A 394 35.07 -53.68 -52.35
CA ASP A 394 33.85 -53.32 -51.63
C ASP A 394 33.54 -54.34 -50.53
N PHE A 395 32.80 -53.90 -49.51
CA PHE A 395 32.22 -54.75 -48.47
C PHE A 395 30.70 -54.74 -48.61
N CYS A 396 30.09 -55.92 -48.57
CA CYS A 396 28.64 -56.06 -48.53
C CYS A 396 28.16 -56.06 -47.07
N VAL A 397 27.17 -55.22 -46.75
CA VAL A 397 26.66 -55.05 -45.39
C VAL A 397 25.16 -55.33 -45.35
N THR A 398 24.78 -56.34 -44.55
CA THR A 398 23.37 -56.69 -44.30
C THR A 398 22.95 -56.28 -42.89
N PRO A 399 21.82 -55.55 -42.71
CA PRO A 399 21.32 -55.14 -41.40
C PRO A 399 20.73 -56.32 -40.63
N ASN A 400 20.91 -56.27 -39.32
CA ASN A 400 20.37 -57.12 -38.27
C ASN A 400 19.60 -56.24 -37.27
N GLY A 401 18.86 -55.20 -37.71
CA GLY A 401 18.22 -54.20 -36.83
C GLY A 401 17.17 -53.29 -37.48
N ALA A 402 16.36 -52.63 -36.66
CA ALA A 402 15.33 -51.66 -37.10
C ALA A 402 15.94 -50.28 -37.47
N PRO A 403 15.33 -49.50 -38.40
CA PRO A 403 15.86 -48.20 -38.85
C PRO A 403 15.84 -47.09 -37.77
N ILE A 404 16.85 -46.20 -37.76
CA ILE A 404 17.01 -45.09 -36.78
C ILE A 404 17.02 -43.70 -37.42
N VAL A 405 16.65 -42.67 -36.64
CA VAL A 405 16.64 -41.25 -37.02
C VAL A 405 18.06 -40.67 -36.98
N THR A 406 18.55 -40.12 -38.10
CA THR A 406 19.95 -39.65 -38.24
C THR A 406 20.10 -38.16 -38.53
N SER A 407 19.01 -37.44 -38.77
CA SER A 407 18.98 -36.04 -39.22
C SER A 407 19.04 -34.99 -38.09
N LEU A 408 18.96 -35.42 -36.82
CA LEU A 408 18.88 -34.53 -35.65
C LEU A 408 20.26 -33.96 -35.24
N PRO A 409 20.36 -32.65 -34.96
CA PRO A 409 21.52 -32.09 -34.26
C PRO A 409 21.77 -32.81 -32.94
N LEU A 410 23.03 -33.07 -32.58
CA LEU A 410 23.40 -33.89 -31.40
C LEU A 410 22.70 -33.42 -30.10
N ARG A 411 22.67 -32.11 -29.86
CA ARG A 411 22.02 -31.55 -28.68
C ARG A 411 20.50 -31.78 -28.67
N LEU A 412 19.87 -31.63 -29.83
CA LEU A 412 18.44 -31.91 -30.00
C LEU A 412 18.16 -33.41 -29.84
N LYS A 413 18.99 -34.30 -30.40
CA LYS A 413 18.88 -35.75 -30.22
C LYS A 413 18.92 -36.13 -28.74
N ASN A 414 19.89 -35.61 -27.99
CA ASN A 414 20.03 -35.91 -26.57
C ASN A 414 18.84 -35.41 -25.73
N ASP A 415 18.31 -34.24 -26.08
CA ASP A 415 17.15 -33.65 -25.40
C ASP A 415 15.83 -34.38 -25.72
N ILE A 416 15.73 -34.93 -26.94
CA ILE A 416 14.64 -35.83 -27.33
C ILE A 416 14.76 -37.18 -26.62
N LEU A 417 15.96 -37.79 -26.57
CA LEU A 417 16.22 -39.05 -25.87
C LEU A 417 16.00 -38.96 -24.36
N ALA A 418 16.15 -37.77 -23.76
CA ALA A 418 15.85 -37.54 -22.36
C ALA A 418 14.34 -37.68 -22.02
N GLN A 419 13.47 -37.67 -23.04
CA GLN A 419 12.03 -37.84 -22.87
C GLN A 419 11.66 -39.33 -22.84
N THR A 420 11.01 -39.75 -21.75
CA THR A 420 10.70 -41.15 -21.45
C THR A 420 9.73 -41.82 -22.44
N ASN A 421 9.11 -41.05 -23.34
CA ASN A 421 8.15 -41.52 -24.33
C ASN A 421 8.75 -41.65 -25.75
N VAL A 422 10.05 -41.44 -25.92
CA VAL A 422 10.70 -41.50 -27.24
C VAL A 422 11.51 -42.79 -27.40
N ASP A 423 12.53 -43.02 -26.57
CA ASP A 423 13.30 -44.29 -26.57
C ASP A 423 12.54 -45.35 -25.74
N THR A 424 11.62 -46.05 -26.39
CA THR A 424 10.71 -47.02 -25.75
C THR A 424 11.37 -48.35 -25.46
N ASN A 425 12.44 -48.68 -26.17
CA ASN A 425 13.17 -49.93 -25.99
C ASN A 425 14.40 -49.78 -25.07
N GLY A 426 14.81 -48.54 -24.78
CA GLY A 426 15.89 -48.16 -23.86
C GLY A 426 17.28 -48.40 -24.41
N ASP A 427 17.45 -48.44 -25.74
CA ASP A 427 18.73 -48.73 -26.40
C ASP A 427 19.60 -47.49 -26.66
N GLY A 428 19.10 -46.29 -26.29
CA GLY A 428 19.82 -45.03 -26.42
C GLY A 428 19.79 -44.43 -27.84
N GLU A 429 19.01 -45.02 -28.75
CA GLU A 429 18.79 -44.52 -30.10
C GLU A 429 17.30 -44.23 -30.34
N ILE A 430 16.99 -43.41 -31.35
CA ILE A 430 15.60 -43.12 -31.73
C ILE A 430 15.29 -43.91 -32.99
N GLN A 431 14.49 -44.97 -32.91
CA GLN A 431 14.03 -45.66 -34.11
C GLN A 431 13.00 -44.84 -34.87
N ILE A 432 12.90 -45.04 -36.19
CA ILE A 432 11.87 -44.36 -37.00
C ILE A 432 10.47 -44.70 -36.46
N THR A 433 10.21 -45.96 -36.09
CA THR A 433 8.94 -46.37 -35.49
C THR A 433 8.66 -45.69 -34.15
N GLU A 434 9.71 -45.32 -33.41
CA GLU A 434 9.57 -44.57 -32.17
C GLU A 434 9.24 -43.11 -32.46
N ALA A 435 9.97 -42.46 -33.35
CA ALA A 435 9.70 -41.09 -33.80
C ALA A 435 8.29 -40.94 -34.40
N GLU A 436 7.83 -41.91 -35.20
CA GLU A 436 6.47 -41.98 -35.74
C GLU A 436 5.40 -42.14 -34.64
N SER A 437 5.75 -42.69 -33.47
CA SER A 437 4.81 -42.84 -32.34
C SER A 437 4.68 -41.57 -31.49
N VAL A 438 5.62 -40.63 -31.60
CA VAL A 438 5.64 -39.39 -30.82
C VAL A 438 4.60 -38.41 -31.35
N THR A 439 3.64 -38.06 -30.49
CA THR A 439 2.59 -37.06 -30.80
C THR A 439 2.81 -35.73 -30.09
N THR A 440 3.65 -35.70 -29.05
CA THR A 440 4.02 -34.48 -28.32
C THR A 440 5.50 -34.50 -27.98
N LEU A 441 6.15 -33.37 -28.17
CA LEU A 441 7.58 -33.20 -27.90
C LEU A 441 7.84 -31.86 -27.19
N THR A 442 8.64 -31.89 -26.13
CA THR A 442 9.15 -30.69 -25.47
C THR A 442 10.66 -30.63 -25.61
N VAL A 443 11.21 -29.60 -26.27
CA VAL A 443 12.65 -29.51 -26.54
C VAL A 443 13.27 -28.16 -26.17
N VAL A 444 14.53 -28.19 -25.76
CA VAL A 444 15.34 -27.07 -25.30
C VAL A 444 16.68 -27.11 -26.05
N SER A 445 16.64 -26.77 -27.34
CA SER A 445 17.82 -26.72 -28.23
C SER A 445 17.91 -25.36 -28.95
N PRO A 446 19.11 -24.80 -29.20
CA PRO A 446 19.24 -23.52 -29.90
C PRO A 446 18.89 -23.65 -31.39
N VAL A 447 19.03 -24.86 -31.94
CA VAL A 447 18.72 -25.22 -33.32
C VAL A 447 17.81 -26.44 -33.29
N ILE A 448 16.59 -26.26 -33.80
CA ILE A 448 15.59 -27.32 -33.93
C ILE A 448 15.35 -27.56 -35.42
N LYS A 449 15.87 -28.68 -35.94
CA LYS A 449 15.75 -29.12 -37.34
C LYS A 449 15.93 -30.64 -37.42
N GLY A 450 15.60 -31.24 -38.56
CA GLY A 450 15.73 -32.69 -38.77
C GLY A 450 14.62 -33.51 -38.13
N LEU A 451 13.45 -32.90 -37.89
CA LEU A 451 12.28 -33.59 -37.32
C LEU A 451 11.44 -34.32 -38.40
N ASP A 452 12.03 -34.63 -39.55
CA ASP A 452 11.34 -35.20 -40.72
C ASP A 452 10.66 -36.55 -40.43
N ASP A 453 11.24 -37.35 -39.55
CA ASP A 453 10.73 -38.67 -39.16
C ASP A 453 9.64 -38.60 -38.06
N PHE A 454 9.40 -37.43 -37.45
CA PHE A 454 8.36 -37.20 -36.44
C PHE A 454 7.00 -36.87 -37.10
N VAL A 455 6.60 -37.68 -38.08
CA VAL A 455 5.47 -37.38 -38.98
C VAL A 455 4.12 -37.25 -38.29
N ASN A 456 3.93 -37.86 -37.12
CA ASN A 456 2.69 -37.82 -36.34
C ASN A 456 2.72 -36.80 -35.19
N LEU A 457 3.72 -35.93 -35.14
CA LEU A 457 3.84 -34.93 -34.09
C LEU A 457 2.73 -33.89 -34.20
N GLU A 458 1.88 -33.83 -33.18
CA GLU A 458 0.76 -32.88 -33.10
C GLU A 458 1.10 -31.67 -32.23
N THR A 459 1.99 -31.81 -31.25
CA THR A 459 2.37 -30.72 -30.33
C THR A 459 3.88 -30.60 -30.19
N LEU A 460 4.41 -29.40 -30.44
CA LEU A 460 5.80 -29.04 -30.20
C LEU A 460 5.89 -27.86 -29.22
N ASN A 461 6.59 -28.07 -28.11
CA ASN A 461 6.88 -27.04 -27.10
C ASN A 461 8.38 -26.79 -27.02
N CYS A 462 8.79 -25.54 -27.26
CA CYS A 462 10.19 -25.13 -27.23
C CYS A 462 10.39 -23.85 -26.42
N ASN A 463 9.58 -23.64 -25.37
CA ASN A 463 9.65 -22.43 -24.56
C ASN A 463 11.00 -22.30 -23.83
N SER A 464 11.51 -21.07 -23.75
CA SER A 464 12.58 -20.75 -22.82
C SER A 464 11.99 -20.45 -21.43
N SER A 465 12.54 -21.05 -20.38
CA SER A 465 12.14 -20.76 -19.00
C SER A 465 12.72 -19.43 -18.57
N ILE A 466 11.90 -18.38 -18.56
CA ILE A 466 12.22 -17.09 -17.92
C ILE A 466 11.83 -17.12 -16.42
N LEU A 467 11.28 -18.25 -15.94
CA LEU A 467 10.84 -18.43 -14.56
C LEU A 467 11.72 -19.46 -13.85
N GLY A 468 12.62 -18.98 -12.97
CA GLY A 468 12.97 -19.68 -11.73
C GLY A 468 14.20 -20.58 -11.69
N ASP A 469 14.73 -21.07 -12.81
CA ASP A 469 15.96 -21.87 -12.79
C ASP A 469 17.15 -21.09 -13.35
N GLN A 470 18.13 -20.78 -12.51
CA GLN A 470 19.41 -20.14 -12.89
C GLN A 470 20.30 -21.02 -13.80
N TYR A 471 19.73 -22.03 -14.44
CA TYR A 471 20.44 -23.04 -15.22
C TYR A 471 19.82 -23.37 -16.59
N ASN A 472 18.69 -22.76 -17.00
CA ASN A 472 18.17 -22.94 -18.35
C ASN A 472 18.37 -21.70 -19.23
N THR A 473 19.59 -21.53 -19.72
CA THR A 473 20.07 -20.38 -20.52
C THR A 473 19.80 -20.50 -22.02
N VAL A 474 19.13 -21.57 -22.46
CA VAL A 474 19.10 -21.96 -23.86
C VAL A 474 17.87 -21.36 -24.53
N ARG A 475 18.12 -20.53 -25.54
CA ARG A 475 17.09 -19.93 -26.39
C ARG A 475 17.15 -20.52 -27.79
N VAL A 476 16.00 -20.82 -28.35
CA VAL A 476 15.88 -21.22 -29.76
C VAL A 476 16.24 -20.03 -30.63
N LEU A 477 17.23 -20.20 -31.49
CA LEU A 477 17.68 -19.23 -32.49
C LEU A 477 17.13 -19.60 -33.87
N TYR A 478 17.11 -20.90 -34.17
CA TYR A 478 16.64 -21.44 -35.44
C TYR A 478 15.63 -22.57 -35.20
N LEU A 479 14.48 -22.48 -35.87
CA LEU A 479 13.40 -23.45 -35.80
C LEU A 479 12.88 -23.78 -37.20
N ASP A 480 12.95 -25.05 -37.59
CA ASP A 480 12.34 -25.58 -38.80
C ASP A 480 11.22 -26.56 -38.45
N VAL A 481 9.98 -26.12 -38.63
CA VAL A 481 8.76 -26.91 -38.40
C VAL A 481 8.09 -27.37 -39.70
N ARG A 482 8.66 -27.06 -40.87
CA ARG A 482 8.05 -27.39 -42.17
C ARG A 482 7.79 -28.89 -42.37
N PRO A 483 8.63 -29.82 -41.87
CA PRO A 483 8.34 -31.25 -41.98
C PRO A 483 7.14 -31.71 -41.16
N LEU A 484 6.72 -30.95 -40.14
CA LEU A 484 5.68 -31.33 -39.17
C LEU A 484 4.28 -31.00 -39.69
N ILE A 485 3.84 -31.68 -40.75
CA ILE A 485 2.58 -31.40 -41.44
C ILE A 485 1.32 -31.63 -40.57
N ASN A 486 1.42 -32.46 -39.53
CA ASN A 486 0.33 -32.78 -38.61
C ASN A 486 0.32 -31.91 -37.34
N LEU A 487 1.21 -30.91 -37.27
CA LEU A 487 1.32 -30.04 -36.11
C LEU A 487 0.05 -29.21 -35.90
N LYS A 488 -0.58 -29.37 -34.73
CA LYS A 488 -1.74 -28.59 -34.25
C LYS A 488 -1.33 -27.56 -33.20
N LYS A 489 -0.39 -27.97 -32.34
CA LYS A 489 0.29 -27.31 -31.22
C LYS A 489 1.66 -26.69 -31.50
N LEU A 490 1.87 -25.37 -31.57
CA LEU A 490 3.23 -24.81 -31.51
C LEU A 490 3.39 -23.76 -30.40
N THR A 491 4.30 -23.99 -29.47
CA THR A 491 4.61 -23.07 -28.35
C THR A 491 6.12 -22.79 -28.32
N VAL A 492 6.53 -21.56 -28.58
CA VAL A 492 7.95 -21.14 -28.74
C VAL A 492 8.25 -19.84 -27.99
N ARG A 493 7.65 -19.67 -26.82
CA ARG A 493 7.67 -18.46 -26.00
C ARG A 493 9.08 -18.13 -25.46
N GLY A 494 9.47 -16.86 -25.49
CA GLY A 494 10.67 -16.35 -24.81
C GLY A 494 12.00 -16.68 -25.51
N ASN A 495 11.98 -16.91 -26.83
CA ASN A 495 13.14 -17.33 -27.61
C ASN A 495 13.71 -16.18 -28.46
N ARG A 496 14.66 -16.46 -29.34
CA ARG A 496 15.32 -15.49 -30.24
C ARG A 496 15.02 -15.78 -31.71
N ILE A 497 13.82 -16.28 -32.01
CA ILE A 497 13.43 -16.64 -33.36
C ILE A 497 13.14 -15.37 -34.15
N ALA A 498 13.94 -15.09 -35.18
CA ALA A 498 13.77 -13.94 -36.06
C ALA A 498 12.82 -14.21 -37.24
N THR A 499 12.72 -15.48 -37.66
CA THR A 499 11.88 -15.91 -38.78
C THR A 499 11.18 -17.21 -38.44
N LEU A 500 9.89 -17.31 -38.73
CA LEU A 500 9.08 -18.51 -38.50
C LEU A 500 8.26 -18.84 -39.75
N ASP A 501 8.64 -19.91 -40.46
CA ASP A 501 7.91 -20.39 -41.64
C ASP A 501 6.90 -21.47 -41.24
N LEU A 502 5.61 -21.12 -41.30
CA LEU A 502 4.47 -21.99 -40.98
C LEU A 502 3.70 -22.45 -42.22
N SER A 503 4.27 -22.27 -43.42
CA SER A 503 3.56 -22.50 -44.69
C SER A 503 3.10 -23.95 -44.89
N GLN A 504 3.78 -24.93 -44.28
CA GLN A 504 3.43 -26.35 -44.37
C GLN A 504 2.56 -26.84 -43.21
N ASN A 505 2.42 -26.07 -42.13
CA ASN A 505 1.69 -26.46 -40.92
C ASN A 505 0.20 -26.07 -41.04
N VAL A 506 -0.48 -26.59 -42.06
CA VAL A 506 -1.88 -26.23 -42.38
C VAL A 506 -2.89 -26.67 -41.32
N ASN A 507 -2.51 -27.63 -40.47
CA ASN A 507 -3.33 -28.15 -39.38
C ASN A 507 -3.16 -27.39 -38.06
N LEU A 508 -2.36 -26.32 -38.04
CA LEU A 508 -2.05 -25.58 -36.82
C LEU A 508 -3.31 -24.91 -36.26
N GLU A 509 -3.68 -25.25 -35.02
CA GLU A 509 -4.84 -24.72 -34.30
C GLU A 509 -4.44 -23.71 -33.22
N ASN A 510 -3.23 -23.83 -32.65
CA ASN A 510 -2.75 -22.96 -31.59
C ASN A 510 -1.26 -22.62 -31.78
N LEU A 511 -0.98 -21.32 -31.87
CA LEU A 511 0.34 -20.76 -31.99
C LEU A 511 0.60 -19.79 -30.83
N ASP A 512 1.61 -20.08 -30.01
CA ASP A 512 2.17 -19.14 -29.03
C ASP A 512 3.64 -18.89 -29.36
N CYS A 513 3.92 -17.73 -29.94
CA CYS A 513 5.24 -17.26 -30.34
C CYS A 513 5.66 -15.98 -29.60
N ARG A 514 5.12 -15.75 -28.41
CA ARG A 514 5.36 -14.51 -27.66
C ARG A 514 6.82 -14.32 -27.22
N GLY A 515 7.31 -13.08 -27.22
CA GLY A 515 8.67 -12.74 -26.78
C GLY A 515 9.77 -13.38 -27.63
N ASN A 516 9.70 -13.18 -28.94
CA ASN A 516 10.69 -13.58 -29.93
C ASN A 516 11.30 -12.34 -30.62
N LEU A 517 11.93 -12.50 -31.79
CA LEU A 517 12.48 -11.40 -32.61
C LEU A 517 11.77 -11.32 -33.96
N LEU A 518 10.51 -11.75 -34.04
CA LEU A 518 9.77 -11.79 -35.30
C LEU A 518 9.47 -10.36 -35.74
N ASN A 519 9.91 -10.00 -36.94
CA ASN A 519 9.54 -8.73 -37.60
C ASN A 519 8.34 -8.88 -38.56
N SER A 520 7.94 -10.13 -38.82
CA SER A 520 6.87 -10.53 -39.71
C SER A 520 6.35 -11.92 -39.31
N LEU A 521 5.06 -12.14 -39.52
CA LEU A 521 4.41 -13.43 -39.26
C LEU A 521 3.39 -13.69 -40.37
N LEU A 522 3.72 -14.62 -41.27
CA LEU A 522 2.86 -14.97 -42.41
C LEU A 522 1.98 -16.17 -42.06
N LEU A 523 0.68 -15.95 -41.94
CA LEU A 523 -0.31 -16.95 -41.53
C LEU A 523 -1.28 -17.37 -42.66
N THR A 524 -0.94 -17.08 -43.91
CA THR A 524 -1.84 -17.25 -45.07
C THR A 524 -2.28 -18.69 -45.34
N HIS A 525 -1.56 -19.69 -44.81
CA HIS A 525 -1.85 -21.11 -45.01
C HIS A 525 -2.43 -21.79 -43.75
N ASN A 526 -2.59 -21.06 -42.64
CA ASN A 526 -2.97 -21.60 -41.34
C ASN A 526 -4.46 -21.34 -41.06
N SER A 527 -5.35 -21.77 -41.96
CA SER A 527 -6.79 -21.49 -41.88
C SER A 527 -7.50 -22.17 -40.70
N ASN A 528 -6.85 -23.15 -40.06
CA ASN A 528 -7.36 -23.87 -38.89
C ASN A 528 -6.98 -23.20 -37.54
N LEU A 529 -6.28 -22.06 -37.58
CA LEU A 529 -5.80 -21.39 -36.38
C LEU A 529 -6.98 -20.82 -35.58
N LYS A 530 -7.10 -21.25 -34.31
CA LYS A 530 -8.11 -20.79 -33.35
C LYS A 530 -7.53 -19.82 -32.32
N TYR A 531 -6.29 -20.08 -31.89
CA TYR A 531 -5.63 -19.29 -30.85
C TYR A 531 -4.28 -18.78 -31.35
N LEU A 532 -4.13 -17.46 -31.42
CA LEU A 532 -2.87 -16.80 -31.78
C LEU A 532 -2.38 -15.95 -30.62
N ARG A 533 -1.17 -16.25 -30.13
CA ARG A 533 -0.42 -15.39 -29.22
C ARG A 533 0.92 -15.03 -29.86
N CYS A 534 1.09 -13.76 -30.21
CA CYS A 534 2.26 -13.25 -30.93
C CYS A 534 2.83 -11.96 -30.35
N GLY A 535 2.26 -11.46 -29.25
CA GLY A 535 2.76 -10.31 -28.49
C GLY A 535 4.08 -10.55 -27.74
N ASN A 536 4.40 -9.68 -26.80
CA ASN A 536 5.63 -9.76 -25.96
C ASN A 536 5.34 -9.95 -24.47
N LEU A 537 4.08 -9.82 -24.04
CA LEU A 537 3.67 -10.13 -22.67
C LEU A 537 3.62 -11.65 -22.45
N LEU A 538 4.55 -12.19 -21.65
CA LEU A 538 4.60 -13.63 -21.41
C LEU A 538 3.59 -14.12 -20.37
N GLY A 539 3.13 -13.23 -19.48
CA GLY A 539 2.08 -13.47 -18.50
C GLY A 539 0.68 -13.58 -19.11
N SER A 540 -0.32 -13.64 -18.23
CA SER A 540 -1.72 -13.43 -18.63
C SER A 540 -1.98 -11.92 -18.72
N PRO A 541 -2.67 -11.43 -19.77
CA PRO A 541 -3.07 -10.02 -19.88
C PRO A 541 -4.10 -9.58 -18.83
N ASP A 542 -4.73 -10.53 -18.14
CA ASP A 542 -5.73 -10.25 -17.08
C ASP A 542 -5.08 -9.92 -15.71
N VAL A 543 -3.75 -10.00 -15.59
CA VAL A 543 -3.02 -9.73 -14.35
C VAL A 543 -2.02 -8.58 -14.59
N PRO A 544 -2.12 -7.44 -13.86
CA PRO A 544 -1.28 -6.24 -14.10
C PRO A 544 0.23 -6.47 -13.91
N TYR A 545 0.63 -7.56 -13.24
CA TYR A 545 2.01 -7.88 -12.91
C TYR A 545 2.43 -9.18 -13.59
N GLY A 546 2.54 -9.14 -14.91
CA GLY A 546 3.07 -10.25 -15.71
C GLY A 546 4.60 -10.21 -15.79
N VAL A 547 5.23 -11.38 -15.73
CA VAL A 547 6.67 -11.51 -16.01
C VAL A 547 6.93 -11.27 -17.49
N TYR A 548 7.75 -10.27 -17.81
CA TYR A 548 8.13 -9.87 -19.17
C TYR A 548 9.30 -10.70 -19.70
N SER A 549 9.49 -10.72 -21.03
CA SER A 549 10.78 -11.14 -21.62
C SER A 549 11.65 -9.89 -21.81
N PRO A 550 12.63 -9.60 -20.94
CA PRO A 550 13.39 -8.34 -21.02
C PRO A 550 14.37 -8.24 -22.20
N VAL A 551 14.35 -9.19 -23.15
CA VAL A 551 15.48 -9.35 -24.10
C VAL A 551 15.06 -9.60 -25.55
N ASN A 552 13.82 -9.99 -25.86
CA ASN A 552 13.41 -10.30 -27.23
C ASN A 552 11.98 -9.80 -27.51
N ASN A 553 11.83 -8.87 -28.46
CA ASN A 553 10.55 -8.25 -28.82
C ASN A 553 10.16 -8.56 -30.27
N ASN A 554 8.98 -9.17 -30.44
CA ASN A 554 8.31 -9.21 -31.73
C ASN A 554 7.88 -7.79 -32.11
N THR A 555 8.10 -7.43 -33.37
CA THR A 555 7.64 -6.19 -33.98
C THR A 555 6.94 -6.56 -35.28
N PHE A 556 5.86 -5.90 -35.65
CA PHE A 556 5.18 -6.22 -36.90
C PHE A 556 4.90 -4.93 -37.64
N LYS A 557 5.14 -4.87 -38.95
CA LYS A 557 4.61 -3.72 -39.69
C LYS A 557 3.08 -3.76 -39.71
N THR A 558 2.52 -4.91 -40.06
CA THR A 558 1.09 -5.17 -40.09
C THR A 558 0.84 -6.63 -39.78
N LEU A 559 -0.13 -6.92 -38.91
CA LEU A 559 -0.57 -8.28 -38.62
C LEU A 559 -1.83 -8.60 -39.43
N ASP A 560 -1.70 -9.41 -40.49
CA ASP A 560 -2.82 -9.82 -41.34
C ASP A 560 -3.37 -11.19 -40.93
N LEU A 561 -4.62 -11.18 -40.47
CA LEU A 561 -5.36 -12.35 -39.97
C LEU A 561 -6.53 -12.72 -40.89
N SER A 562 -6.64 -12.08 -42.06
CA SER A 562 -7.78 -12.25 -42.98
C SER A 562 -7.96 -13.68 -43.51
N ASN A 563 -6.91 -14.51 -43.45
CA ASN A 563 -6.90 -15.90 -43.92
C ASN A 563 -7.12 -16.93 -42.78
N ASN A 564 -7.46 -16.48 -41.57
CA ASN A 564 -7.60 -17.34 -40.40
C ASN A 564 -9.06 -17.36 -39.88
N PRO A 565 -10.08 -17.67 -40.69
CA PRO A 565 -11.49 -17.31 -40.45
C PRO A 565 -12.16 -17.91 -39.20
N ILE A 566 -11.52 -18.90 -38.56
CA ILE A 566 -12.04 -19.57 -37.37
C ILE A 566 -11.34 -19.11 -36.08
N LEU A 567 -10.57 -18.04 -36.13
CA LEU A 567 -9.85 -17.49 -34.99
C LEU A 567 -10.83 -17.11 -33.87
N GLU A 568 -10.55 -17.54 -32.65
CA GLU A 568 -11.34 -17.29 -31.45
C GLU A 568 -10.66 -16.28 -30.52
N LEU A 569 -9.31 -16.27 -30.50
CA LEU A 569 -8.51 -15.37 -29.67
C LEU A 569 -7.25 -14.89 -30.39
N VAL A 570 -6.98 -13.59 -30.25
CA VAL A 570 -5.71 -12.95 -30.63
C VAL A 570 -5.13 -12.22 -29.42
N ASP A 571 -3.88 -12.52 -29.09
CA ASP A 571 -3.07 -11.73 -28.17
C ASP A 571 -1.78 -11.30 -28.87
N CYS A 572 -1.75 -10.03 -29.22
CA CYS A 572 -0.61 -9.37 -29.85
C CYS A 572 0.01 -8.30 -28.95
N SER A 573 -0.40 -8.23 -27.68
CA SER A 573 -0.03 -7.19 -26.73
C SER A 573 1.48 -6.98 -26.64
N TYR A 574 1.92 -5.72 -26.60
CA TYR A 574 3.31 -5.28 -26.51
C TYR A 574 4.19 -5.55 -27.75
N ALA A 575 3.62 -6.04 -28.86
CA ALA A 575 4.30 -6.07 -30.16
C ALA A 575 3.98 -4.80 -30.95
N THR A 576 4.98 -3.95 -31.19
CA THR A 576 4.76 -2.68 -31.90
C THR A 576 4.37 -2.92 -33.35
N MET A 577 3.31 -2.23 -33.82
CA MET A 577 2.80 -2.34 -35.17
C MET A 577 1.97 -1.15 -35.68
N ASP A 578 1.94 -0.96 -37.01
CA ASP A 578 1.14 0.10 -37.64
C ASP A 578 -0.37 -0.24 -37.65
N GLY A 579 -0.72 -1.53 -37.64
CA GLY A 579 -2.12 -1.95 -37.72
C GLY A 579 -2.35 -3.47 -37.76
N ILE A 580 -3.61 -3.85 -37.53
CA ILE A 580 -4.10 -5.23 -37.57
C ILE A 580 -5.22 -5.33 -38.60
N ILE A 581 -5.18 -6.37 -39.44
CA ILE A 581 -6.23 -6.66 -40.43
C ILE A 581 -6.94 -7.94 -39.98
N PHE A 582 -8.12 -7.81 -39.39
CA PHE A 582 -8.88 -8.99 -38.97
C PHE A 582 -9.63 -9.66 -40.10
N GLY A 583 -10.00 -8.98 -41.19
CA GLY A 583 -10.87 -9.57 -42.22
C GLY A 583 -12.21 -10.05 -41.64
N ASN A 584 -12.83 -11.07 -42.26
CA ASN A 584 -14.16 -11.58 -41.86
C ASN A 584 -14.08 -12.65 -40.75
N ASN A 585 -13.37 -12.34 -39.66
CA ASN A 585 -13.14 -13.24 -38.54
C ASN A 585 -14.34 -13.29 -37.58
N THR A 586 -15.46 -13.84 -38.04
CA THR A 586 -16.72 -13.82 -37.27
C THR A 586 -16.67 -14.65 -35.99
N ASN A 587 -15.72 -15.57 -35.83
CA ASN A 587 -15.60 -16.41 -34.62
C ASN A 587 -14.80 -15.75 -33.50
N LEU A 588 -14.17 -14.59 -33.77
CA LEU A 588 -13.25 -13.96 -32.84
C LEU A 588 -14.01 -13.44 -31.61
N GLN A 589 -13.64 -13.92 -30.44
CA GLN A 589 -14.29 -13.60 -29.16
C GLN A 589 -13.43 -12.70 -28.28
N SER A 590 -12.09 -12.81 -28.38
CA SER A 590 -11.17 -12.06 -27.53
C SER A 590 -10.02 -11.45 -28.32
N ILE A 591 -9.79 -10.16 -28.10
CA ILE A 591 -8.63 -9.42 -28.62
C ILE A 591 -7.89 -8.77 -27.46
N TYR A 592 -6.59 -9.04 -27.39
CA TYR A 592 -5.64 -8.35 -26.54
C TYR A 592 -4.61 -7.65 -27.44
N ALA A 593 -4.70 -6.32 -27.44
CA ALA A 593 -3.92 -5.40 -28.24
C ALA A 593 -3.44 -4.21 -27.39
N ILE A 594 -2.75 -4.51 -26.28
CA ILE A 594 -2.23 -3.54 -25.31
C ILE A 594 -0.85 -3.05 -25.76
N ASN A 595 -0.53 -1.75 -25.64
CA ASN A 595 0.78 -1.16 -26.00
C ASN A 595 1.34 -1.65 -27.36
N ASN A 596 0.58 -1.46 -28.43
CA ASN A 596 0.97 -1.87 -29.78
C ASN A 596 1.38 -0.71 -30.68
N GLY A 597 1.30 0.55 -30.23
CA GLY A 597 1.50 1.73 -31.07
C GLY A 597 0.32 2.00 -32.02
N LEU A 598 -0.84 1.40 -31.78
CA LEU A 598 -1.99 1.49 -32.70
C LEU A 598 -2.61 2.89 -32.68
N THR A 599 -2.79 3.50 -33.85
CA THR A 599 -3.53 4.76 -34.02
C THR A 599 -5.00 4.56 -34.41
N SER A 600 -5.33 3.35 -34.87
CA SER A 600 -6.69 2.94 -35.23
C SER A 600 -6.85 1.43 -35.07
N LEU A 601 -8.09 0.99 -34.84
CA LEU A 601 -8.44 -0.42 -34.71
C LEU A 601 -9.83 -0.66 -35.30
N ASP A 602 -9.92 -1.34 -36.44
CA ASP A 602 -11.19 -1.69 -37.08
C ASP A 602 -11.68 -3.05 -36.60
N ILE A 603 -12.76 -3.04 -35.82
CA ILE A 603 -13.44 -4.23 -35.28
C ILE A 603 -14.83 -4.44 -35.88
N SER A 604 -15.18 -3.71 -36.94
CA SER A 604 -16.53 -3.70 -37.53
C SER A 604 -16.99 -5.05 -38.08
N GLN A 605 -16.06 -5.95 -38.41
CA GLN A 605 -16.35 -7.27 -38.96
C GLN A 605 -16.36 -8.40 -37.91
N LEU A 606 -16.43 -8.06 -36.63
CA LEU A 606 -16.27 -9.01 -35.51
C LEU A 606 -17.54 -9.12 -34.63
N PRO A 607 -18.66 -9.64 -35.15
CA PRO A 607 -19.96 -9.61 -34.46
C PRO A 607 -20.03 -10.46 -33.17
N ASN A 608 -19.14 -11.45 -33.02
CA ASN A 608 -19.08 -12.31 -31.83
C ASN A 608 -18.00 -11.89 -30.82
N LEU A 609 -17.42 -10.70 -30.99
CA LEU A 609 -16.42 -10.18 -30.06
C LEU A 609 -17.06 -9.95 -28.68
N ARG A 610 -16.43 -10.50 -27.64
CA ARG A 610 -16.88 -10.45 -26.25
C ARG A 610 -15.91 -9.66 -25.36
N ILE A 611 -14.61 -9.73 -25.66
CA ILE A 611 -13.54 -9.14 -24.86
C ILE A 611 -12.63 -8.33 -25.78
N LEU A 612 -12.47 -7.03 -25.48
CA LEU A 612 -11.54 -6.16 -26.18
C LEU A 612 -10.67 -5.38 -25.19
N TYR A 613 -9.37 -5.64 -25.25
CA TYR A 613 -8.33 -4.94 -24.50
C TYR A 613 -7.45 -4.23 -25.51
N CYS A 614 -7.54 -2.90 -25.59
CA CYS A 614 -6.79 -2.05 -26.52
C CYS A 614 -6.22 -0.79 -25.84
N TYR A 615 -6.00 -0.87 -24.53
CA TYR A 615 -5.53 0.23 -23.71
C TYR A 615 -4.01 0.40 -23.78
N THR A 616 -3.53 1.47 -23.14
CA THR A 616 -2.11 1.70 -22.90
C THR A 616 -1.78 1.50 -21.43
N ASP A 617 -0.72 0.75 -21.13
CA ASP A 617 -0.16 0.54 -19.80
C ASP A 617 1.21 1.22 -19.68
N ASP A 618 1.31 2.26 -18.86
CA ASP A 618 2.56 2.97 -18.55
C ASP A 618 3.19 2.49 -17.23
N SER A 619 2.57 1.52 -16.54
CA SER A 619 3.05 1.01 -15.25
C SER A 619 4.28 0.10 -15.38
N THR A 620 4.62 -0.30 -16.61
CA THR A 620 5.86 -1.00 -16.92
C THR A 620 7.02 -0.02 -16.81
N ASN A 621 7.55 0.13 -15.60
CA ASN A 621 8.68 0.99 -15.22
C ASN A 621 9.93 0.72 -16.10
N ASN A 622 9.96 1.25 -17.33
CA ASN A 622 11.00 1.10 -18.36
C ASN A 622 11.42 -0.34 -18.71
N TYR A 623 10.60 -1.36 -18.43
CA TYR A 623 11.03 -2.77 -18.56
C TYR A 623 10.87 -3.38 -19.96
N ILE A 624 10.21 -2.68 -20.91
CA ILE A 624 9.99 -3.16 -22.29
C ILE A 624 10.49 -2.09 -23.28
N PRO A 625 11.71 -2.23 -23.81
CA PRO A 625 12.37 -1.20 -24.64
C PRO A 625 11.67 -0.83 -25.95
N ASP A 626 10.64 -1.57 -26.41
CA ASP A 626 10.02 -1.37 -27.74
C ASP A 626 8.48 -1.45 -27.74
N SER A 627 7.80 -1.28 -26.59
CA SER A 627 6.33 -1.23 -26.59
C SER A 627 5.84 0.20 -26.73
N GLU A 628 5.17 0.50 -27.84
CA GLU A 628 4.63 1.84 -28.09
C GLU A 628 3.22 2.00 -27.50
N PRO A 629 2.89 3.12 -26.84
CA PRO A 629 1.55 3.37 -26.33
C PRO A 629 0.54 3.44 -27.48
N ASN A 630 -0.66 2.89 -27.26
CA ASN A 630 -1.74 3.06 -28.23
C ASN A 630 -2.23 4.52 -28.20
N GLN A 631 -2.59 5.01 -29.39
CA GLN A 631 -3.05 6.38 -29.66
C GLN A 631 -4.35 6.35 -30.48
N ILE A 632 -5.25 5.41 -30.15
CA ILE A 632 -6.52 5.24 -30.87
C ILE A 632 -7.38 6.49 -30.67
N THR A 633 -7.83 7.09 -31.77
CA THR A 633 -8.62 8.34 -31.76
C THR A 633 -10.12 8.14 -31.88
N ALA A 634 -10.53 7.01 -32.45
CA ALA A 634 -11.92 6.61 -32.61
C ALA A 634 -12.03 5.08 -32.56
N LEU A 635 -13.12 4.58 -31.95
CA LEU A 635 -13.42 3.17 -31.84
C LEU A 635 -14.92 2.96 -32.10
N ASP A 636 -15.27 2.28 -33.19
CA ASP A 636 -16.65 1.93 -33.53
C ASP A 636 -16.98 0.52 -33.01
N THR A 637 -17.84 0.44 -32.00
CA THR A 637 -18.29 -0.83 -31.38
C THR A 637 -19.68 -1.26 -31.84
N SER A 638 -20.27 -0.58 -32.84
CA SER A 638 -21.68 -0.73 -33.22
C SER A 638 -22.04 -2.14 -33.72
N GLN A 639 -21.07 -2.88 -34.26
CA GLN A 639 -21.26 -4.24 -34.75
C GLN A 639 -20.97 -5.31 -33.69
N ASN A 640 -20.39 -4.94 -32.55
CA ASN A 640 -19.91 -5.87 -31.53
C ASN A 640 -20.92 -6.00 -30.38
N THR A 641 -22.18 -6.30 -30.69
CA THR A 641 -23.31 -6.31 -29.72
C THR A 641 -23.17 -7.37 -28.60
N ASN A 642 -22.23 -8.30 -28.75
CA ASN A 642 -21.91 -9.34 -27.77
C ASN A 642 -20.78 -8.96 -26.79
N LEU A 643 -20.26 -7.72 -26.86
CA LEU A 643 -19.23 -7.25 -25.94
C LEU A 643 -19.69 -7.35 -24.48
N LEU A 644 -18.83 -7.97 -23.66
CA LEU A 644 -18.95 -8.08 -22.21
C LEU A 644 -17.90 -7.20 -21.51
N THR A 645 -16.70 -7.09 -22.08
CA THR A 645 -15.60 -6.30 -21.52
C THR A 645 -14.97 -5.41 -22.60
N LEU A 646 -14.86 -4.10 -22.31
CA LEU A 646 -14.19 -3.13 -23.17
C LEU A 646 -13.21 -2.27 -22.36
N TYR A 647 -11.91 -2.53 -22.51
CA TYR A 647 -10.84 -1.72 -21.92
C TYR A 647 -10.06 -0.99 -23.02
N CYS A 648 -10.27 0.33 -23.09
CA CYS A 648 -9.71 1.24 -24.09
C CYS A 648 -9.09 2.50 -23.43
N TYR A 649 -8.72 2.41 -22.16
CA TYR A 649 -8.16 3.52 -21.40
C TYR A 649 -6.77 3.94 -21.88
N LYS A 650 -6.34 5.17 -21.53
CA LYS A 650 -5.05 5.77 -21.94
C LYS A 650 -4.85 5.76 -23.46
N ASN A 651 -5.86 6.25 -24.18
CA ASN A 651 -5.83 6.47 -25.63
C ASN A 651 -6.18 7.94 -25.92
N SER A 652 -6.52 8.26 -27.17
CA SER A 652 -6.94 9.60 -27.60
C SER A 652 -8.39 9.62 -28.11
N ILE A 653 -9.24 8.73 -27.58
CA ILE A 653 -10.63 8.57 -28.04
C ILE A 653 -11.43 9.82 -27.68
N THR A 654 -12.08 10.41 -28.68
CA THR A 654 -12.85 11.66 -28.54
C THR A 654 -14.35 11.43 -28.37
N SER A 655 -14.87 10.31 -28.86
CA SER A 655 -16.26 9.88 -28.69
C SER A 655 -16.33 8.36 -28.68
N LEU A 656 -17.20 7.80 -27.82
CA LEU A 656 -17.46 6.37 -27.72
C LEU A 656 -18.96 6.14 -27.59
N ASP A 657 -19.56 5.49 -28.58
CA ASP A 657 -20.98 5.10 -28.58
C ASP A 657 -21.10 3.60 -28.27
N ILE A 658 -21.70 3.28 -27.13
CA ILE A 658 -21.90 1.91 -26.65
C ILE A 658 -23.37 1.53 -26.47
N ALA A 659 -24.29 2.30 -27.05
CA ALA A 659 -25.72 2.09 -26.88
C ALA A 659 -26.20 0.71 -27.36
N LEU A 660 -25.51 0.12 -28.34
CA LEU A 660 -25.81 -1.22 -28.87
C LEU A 660 -25.12 -2.36 -28.11
N ASN A 661 -24.19 -2.06 -27.19
CA ASN A 661 -23.46 -3.05 -26.42
C ASN A 661 -24.19 -3.35 -25.09
N THR A 662 -25.47 -3.72 -25.16
CA THR A 662 -26.37 -3.87 -23.99
C THR A 662 -25.96 -4.99 -23.02
N ASN A 663 -25.08 -5.90 -23.45
CA ASN A 663 -24.53 -6.98 -22.63
C ASN A 663 -23.25 -6.58 -21.86
N LEU A 664 -22.76 -5.35 -22.03
CA LEU A 664 -21.51 -4.90 -21.42
C LEU A 664 -21.59 -4.96 -19.89
N GLN A 665 -20.56 -5.57 -19.28
CA GLN A 665 -20.47 -5.80 -17.84
C GLN A 665 -19.29 -5.03 -17.22
N SER A 666 -18.22 -4.81 -17.99
CA SER A 666 -17.04 -4.09 -17.55
C SER A 666 -16.54 -3.10 -18.62
N LEU A 667 -16.40 -1.83 -18.23
CA LEU A 667 -15.95 -0.75 -19.10
C LEU A 667 -14.86 0.08 -18.42
N ASN A 668 -13.70 0.19 -19.07
CA ASN A 668 -12.67 1.15 -18.72
C ASN A 668 -12.32 2.01 -19.93
N CYS A 669 -12.71 3.27 -19.87
CA CYS A 669 -12.44 4.30 -20.89
C CYS A 669 -11.70 5.51 -20.30
N SER A 670 -11.09 5.36 -19.12
CA SER A 670 -10.34 6.41 -18.45
C SER A 670 -9.14 6.94 -19.27
N TYR A 671 -8.65 8.14 -18.95
CA TYR A 671 -7.52 8.77 -19.65
C TYR A 671 -7.70 8.81 -21.17
N ASN A 672 -8.83 9.38 -21.61
CA ASN A 672 -9.12 9.66 -23.01
C ASN A 672 -9.47 11.14 -23.17
N SER A 673 -10.03 11.52 -24.31
CA SER A 673 -10.51 12.88 -24.59
C SER A 673 -12.04 12.93 -24.72
N LEU A 674 -12.76 12.08 -23.98
CA LEU A 674 -14.22 12.02 -24.02
C LEU A 674 -14.82 13.27 -23.36
N THR A 675 -15.77 13.93 -24.05
CA THR A 675 -16.54 15.05 -23.48
C THR A 675 -17.90 14.63 -22.91
N SER A 676 -18.34 13.42 -23.27
CA SER A 676 -19.58 12.79 -22.84
C SER A 676 -19.47 11.27 -22.98
N ILE A 677 -20.16 10.54 -22.13
CA ILE A 677 -20.34 9.09 -22.22
C ILE A 677 -21.76 8.77 -21.74
N ASP A 678 -22.54 8.05 -22.56
CA ASP A 678 -23.88 7.59 -22.20
C ASP A 678 -23.83 6.08 -21.97
N ILE A 679 -24.12 5.68 -20.72
CA ILE A 679 -24.14 4.28 -20.28
C ILE A 679 -25.56 3.80 -19.90
N SER A 680 -26.60 4.58 -20.23
CA SER A 680 -27.98 4.31 -19.85
C SER A 680 -28.55 3.02 -20.45
N GLN A 681 -27.96 2.54 -21.55
CA GLN A 681 -28.34 1.29 -22.23
C GLN A 681 -27.50 0.08 -21.77
N ASN A 682 -26.65 0.24 -20.74
CA ASN A 682 -25.74 -0.80 -20.25
C ASN A 682 -26.03 -1.16 -18.76
N PRO A 683 -27.25 -1.65 -18.43
CA PRO A 683 -27.67 -1.88 -17.03
C PRO A 683 -26.91 -3.03 -16.34
N ASN A 684 -26.19 -3.86 -17.09
CA ASN A 684 -25.42 -5.00 -16.56
C ASN A 684 -24.00 -4.63 -16.12
N LEU A 685 -23.60 -3.34 -16.21
CA LEU A 685 -22.28 -2.89 -15.77
C LEU A 685 -22.11 -3.09 -14.26
N PHE A 686 -21.10 -3.88 -13.88
CA PHE A 686 -20.62 -3.97 -12.50
C PHE A 686 -19.31 -3.21 -12.30
N TYR A 687 -18.52 -2.97 -13.35
CA TYR A 687 -17.29 -2.18 -13.31
C TYR A 687 -17.37 -1.05 -14.34
N PHE A 688 -17.21 0.18 -13.88
CA PHE A 688 -17.14 1.35 -14.76
C PHE A 688 -16.04 2.31 -14.32
N ASN A 689 -15.14 2.64 -15.23
CA ASN A 689 -14.12 3.66 -15.02
C ASN A 689 -14.03 4.61 -16.23
N CYS A 690 -14.27 5.89 -15.98
CA CYS A 690 -14.20 6.97 -16.96
C CYS A 690 -13.29 8.13 -16.52
N GLY A 691 -12.50 7.95 -15.45
CA GLY A 691 -11.70 9.03 -14.87
C GLY A 691 -10.71 9.65 -15.86
N ASN A 692 -10.26 10.89 -15.60
CA ASN A 692 -9.37 11.65 -16.48
C ASN A 692 -9.93 11.80 -17.90
N ASN A 693 -11.20 12.16 -18.00
CA ASN A 693 -11.84 12.61 -19.22
C ASN A 693 -12.52 13.96 -18.94
N PRO A 694 -12.48 14.91 -19.88
CA PRO A 694 -13.13 16.22 -19.72
C PRO A 694 -14.66 16.13 -19.90
N LEU A 695 -15.33 15.32 -19.09
CA LEU A 695 -16.77 15.09 -19.17
C LEU A 695 -17.55 16.35 -18.77
N THR A 696 -18.61 16.65 -19.52
CA THR A 696 -19.52 17.78 -19.22
C THR A 696 -20.76 17.36 -18.45
N ASN A 697 -21.13 16.08 -18.52
CA ASN A 697 -22.22 15.46 -17.80
C ASN A 697 -21.79 14.06 -17.36
N PHE A 698 -22.29 13.62 -16.21
CA PHE A 698 -22.03 12.30 -15.65
C PHE A 698 -23.32 11.78 -15.00
N ASP A 699 -23.83 10.66 -15.51
CA ASP A 699 -25.03 10.00 -14.99
C ASP A 699 -24.81 8.49 -15.00
N VAL A 700 -24.92 7.88 -13.81
CA VAL A 700 -24.77 6.45 -13.55
C VAL A 700 -26.05 5.86 -12.93
N SER A 701 -27.15 6.63 -12.87
CA SER A 701 -28.37 6.29 -12.12
C SER A 701 -29.09 5.03 -12.61
N GLN A 702 -28.89 4.64 -13.87
CA GLN A 702 -29.48 3.44 -14.46
C GLN A 702 -28.64 2.16 -14.22
N ASN A 703 -27.44 2.31 -13.66
CA ASN A 703 -26.47 1.22 -13.51
C ASN A 703 -26.39 0.77 -12.04
N THR A 704 -27.54 0.47 -11.43
CA THR A 704 -27.67 0.16 -9.99
C THR A 704 -26.91 -1.11 -9.56
N GLY A 705 -26.46 -1.93 -10.51
CA GLY A 705 -25.61 -3.10 -10.28
C GLY A 705 -24.11 -2.81 -10.19
N LEU A 706 -23.70 -1.54 -10.20
CA LEU A 706 -22.28 -1.15 -10.09
C LEU A 706 -21.68 -1.61 -8.76
N LYS A 707 -20.48 -2.19 -8.89
CA LYS A 707 -19.62 -2.70 -7.81
C LYS A 707 -18.35 -1.88 -7.70
N THR A 708 -17.82 -1.41 -8.83
CA THR A 708 -16.66 -0.52 -8.90
C THR A 708 -16.99 0.71 -9.71
N LEU A 709 -16.69 1.89 -9.17
CA LEU A 709 -16.85 3.16 -9.87
C LEU A 709 -15.57 4.00 -9.84
N GLY A 710 -15.00 4.27 -11.02
CA GLY A 710 -13.92 5.24 -11.24
C GLY A 710 -14.41 6.47 -11.98
N CYS A 711 -14.42 7.62 -11.31
CA CYS A 711 -14.83 8.92 -11.84
C CYS A 711 -13.86 10.05 -11.41
N ALA A 712 -12.58 9.70 -11.23
CA ALA A 712 -11.54 10.65 -10.86
C ALA A 712 -11.33 11.73 -11.94
N ASN A 713 -11.11 12.99 -11.55
CA ASN A 713 -10.76 14.09 -12.47
C ASN A 713 -11.67 14.18 -13.70
N ILE A 714 -12.98 14.29 -13.47
CA ILE A 714 -13.97 14.55 -14.53
C ILE A 714 -14.76 15.85 -14.28
N GLY A 715 -14.39 16.62 -13.25
CA GLY A 715 -15.01 17.91 -12.93
C GLY A 715 -16.33 17.82 -12.17
N LEU A 716 -16.54 16.76 -11.35
CA LEU A 716 -17.76 16.63 -10.54
C LEU A 716 -17.82 17.70 -9.45
N THR A 717 -19.00 18.29 -9.26
CA THR A 717 -19.34 19.14 -8.09
C THR A 717 -20.19 18.39 -7.07
N THR A 718 -20.90 17.34 -7.50
CA THR A 718 -21.73 16.47 -6.67
C THR A 718 -21.62 15.03 -7.17
N LEU A 719 -21.79 14.06 -6.28
CA LEU A 719 -21.81 12.63 -6.61
C LEU A 719 -22.83 11.93 -5.71
N ASP A 720 -23.89 11.39 -6.32
CA ASP A 720 -24.91 10.59 -5.62
C ASP A 720 -24.58 9.11 -5.76
N LEU A 721 -24.31 8.45 -4.63
CA LEU A 721 -23.98 7.03 -4.55
C LEU A 721 -25.10 6.18 -3.93
N SER A 722 -26.21 6.80 -3.51
CA SER A 722 -27.34 6.12 -2.87
C SER A 722 -27.98 4.99 -3.71
N PRO A 723 -27.94 5.00 -5.07
CA PRO A 723 -28.50 3.90 -5.86
C PRO A 723 -27.67 2.61 -5.91
N PHE A 724 -26.48 2.56 -5.28
CA PHE A 724 -25.50 1.47 -5.45
C PHE A 724 -25.18 0.71 -4.15
N PRO A 725 -26.10 -0.11 -3.62
CA PRO A 725 -25.89 -0.81 -2.34
C PRO A 725 -24.78 -1.88 -2.39
N GLU A 726 -24.46 -2.43 -3.56
CA GLU A 726 -23.39 -3.43 -3.77
C GLU A 726 -22.01 -2.80 -4.12
N LEU A 727 -21.90 -1.47 -4.08
CA LEU A 727 -20.68 -0.76 -4.43
C LEU A 727 -19.57 -1.07 -3.42
N TYR A 728 -18.51 -1.76 -3.86
CA TYR A 728 -17.38 -2.13 -3.00
C TYR A 728 -16.19 -1.18 -3.12
N SER A 729 -16.08 -0.44 -4.24
CA SER A 729 -14.95 0.45 -4.51
C SER A 729 -15.34 1.70 -5.30
N VAL A 730 -14.93 2.86 -4.79
CA VAL A 730 -15.11 4.17 -5.43
C VAL A 730 -13.79 4.92 -5.50
N ASN A 731 -13.50 5.48 -6.68
CA ASN A 731 -12.44 6.46 -6.88
C ASN A 731 -13.00 7.72 -7.55
N CYS A 732 -13.16 8.77 -6.75
CA CYS A 732 -13.68 10.09 -7.15
C CYS A 732 -12.66 11.22 -6.87
N ARG A 733 -11.37 10.90 -6.79
CA ARG A 733 -10.30 11.86 -6.52
C ARG A 733 -10.20 12.97 -7.58
N GLU A 734 -9.58 14.09 -7.22
CA GLU A 734 -9.29 15.21 -8.14
C GLU A 734 -10.56 15.80 -8.80
N ASN A 735 -11.68 15.86 -8.07
CA ASN A 735 -12.88 16.57 -8.49
C ASN A 735 -13.06 17.85 -7.64
N THR A 736 -14.26 18.42 -7.65
CA THR A 736 -14.62 19.62 -6.88
C THR A 736 -15.78 19.36 -5.93
N LEU A 737 -15.89 18.14 -5.40
CA LEU A 737 -16.94 17.74 -4.46
C LEU A 737 -16.80 18.53 -3.15
N THR A 738 -17.89 19.09 -2.63
CA THR A 738 -17.92 19.79 -1.33
C THR A 738 -18.40 18.91 -0.18
N THR A 739 -19.13 17.85 -0.51
CA THR A 739 -19.63 16.83 0.40
C THR A 739 -19.59 15.49 -0.31
N LEU A 740 -19.46 14.42 0.45
CA LEU A 740 -19.60 13.06 -0.05
C LEU A 740 -20.30 12.21 1.00
N ASP A 741 -21.37 11.55 0.57
CA ASP A 741 -22.16 10.65 1.42
C ASP A 741 -22.11 9.23 0.84
N ILE A 742 -21.57 8.31 1.64
CA ILE A 742 -21.50 6.88 1.33
C ILE A 742 -22.28 6.04 2.37
N SER A 743 -23.08 6.66 3.23
CA SER A 743 -23.85 5.98 4.29
C SER A 743 -24.78 4.88 3.76
N GLN A 744 -25.20 5.01 2.49
CA GLN A 744 -26.08 4.05 1.80
C GLN A 744 -25.32 2.96 1.02
N ASN A 745 -23.99 2.85 1.20
CA ASN A 745 -23.13 1.90 0.49
C ASN A 745 -22.50 0.89 1.46
N PRO A 746 -23.27 -0.08 1.99
CA PRO A 746 -22.80 -0.98 3.05
C PRO A 746 -21.72 -1.97 2.60
N ALA A 747 -21.58 -2.21 1.30
CA ALA A 747 -20.50 -3.05 0.76
C ALA A 747 -19.17 -2.30 0.54
N LEU A 748 -19.15 -0.98 0.70
CA LEU A 748 -18.01 -0.13 0.32
C LEU A 748 -16.87 -0.31 1.32
N THR A 749 -15.76 -0.82 0.81
CA THR A 749 -14.53 -1.07 1.58
C THR A 749 -13.34 -0.28 1.04
N TYR A 750 -13.44 0.26 -0.18
CA TYR A 750 -12.41 1.10 -0.79
C TYR A 750 -12.99 2.45 -1.23
N LEU A 751 -12.50 3.53 -0.65
CA LEU A 751 -12.83 4.90 -1.02
C LEU A 751 -11.55 5.72 -1.28
N ASN A 752 -11.41 6.25 -2.49
CA ASN A 752 -10.48 7.33 -2.79
C ASN A 752 -11.24 8.59 -3.21
N CYS A 753 -11.23 9.60 -2.34
CA CYS A 753 -11.81 10.93 -2.56
C CYS A 753 -10.76 12.06 -2.43
N GLU A 754 -9.46 11.75 -2.58
CA GLU A 754 -8.36 12.71 -2.45
C GLU A 754 -8.51 13.94 -3.36
N ASN A 755 -7.93 15.07 -2.96
CA ASN A 755 -7.86 16.30 -3.75
C ASN A 755 -9.22 16.80 -4.26
N ASN A 756 -10.23 16.86 -3.38
CA ASN A 756 -11.52 17.49 -3.64
C ASN A 756 -11.64 18.80 -2.82
N GLN A 757 -12.87 19.28 -2.57
CA GLN A 757 -13.18 20.41 -1.69
C GLN A 757 -14.10 19.98 -0.53
N ILE A 758 -14.00 18.70 -0.12
CA ILE A 758 -14.92 18.09 0.84
C ILE A 758 -14.71 18.70 2.22
N THR A 759 -15.75 19.34 2.77
CA THR A 759 -15.76 19.84 4.15
C THR A 759 -16.48 18.89 5.10
N GLN A 760 -17.42 18.09 4.57
CA GLN A 760 -18.23 17.13 5.32
C GLN A 760 -18.20 15.77 4.61
N LEU A 761 -17.85 14.72 5.33
CA LEU A 761 -17.73 13.37 4.79
C LEU A 761 -18.57 12.40 5.64
N PHE A 762 -19.53 11.72 5.02
CA PHE A 762 -20.42 10.78 5.70
C PHE A 762 -20.02 9.35 5.33
N VAL A 763 -19.23 8.71 6.19
CA VAL A 763 -18.70 7.34 6.01
C VAL A 763 -19.42 6.27 6.84
N LYS A 764 -20.47 6.65 7.59
CA LYS A 764 -21.27 5.76 8.43
C LYS A 764 -22.07 4.71 7.62
N ASN A 765 -21.38 3.72 7.06
CA ASN A 765 -21.94 2.72 6.15
C ASN A 765 -21.97 1.30 6.74
N GLY A 766 -21.54 1.12 7.99
CA GLY A 766 -21.50 -0.15 8.70
C GLY A 766 -20.44 -1.12 8.21
N ASN A 767 -19.44 -0.64 7.47
CA ASN A 767 -18.29 -1.42 7.03
C ASN A 767 -17.00 -0.84 7.61
N THR A 768 -15.88 -1.55 7.49
CA THR A 768 -14.57 -1.10 8.00
C THR A 768 -13.62 -0.85 6.84
N PHE A 769 -12.95 0.31 6.81
CA PHE A 769 -11.86 0.56 5.87
C PHE A 769 -10.55 -0.09 6.32
N THR A 770 -10.43 -1.40 6.15
CA THR A 770 -9.21 -2.14 6.56
C THR A 770 -7.95 -1.70 5.79
N THR A 771 -6.80 -1.62 6.47
CA THR A 771 -5.48 -1.61 5.82
C THR A 771 -5.02 -3.04 5.59
N THR A 772 -4.94 -3.49 4.34
CA THR A 772 -4.28 -4.77 4.03
C THR A 772 -2.79 -4.56 3.80
N VAL A 773 -1.96 -5.30 4.52
CA VAL A 773 -0.56 -5.53 4.16
C VAL A 773 -0.55 -6.58 3.06
N THR A 774 -0.22 -6.20 1.83
CA THR A 774 0.12 -7.18 0.80
C THR A 774 1.56 -7.64 0.99
N ASP A 775 1.87 -8.90 0.68
CA ASP A 775 3.17 -9.56 0.92
C ASP A 775 4.40 -8.88 0.29
N ASP A 776 4.20 -7.80 -0.48
CA ASP A 776 5.22 -6.91 -1.03
C ASP A 776 5.07 -5.50 -0.44
N TYR A 777 5.76 -5.19 0.67
CA TYR A 777 6.21 -3.85 1.16
C TYR A 777 5.34 -2.58 1.00
N TYR A 778 4.08 -2.66 0.55
CA TYR A 778 3.20 -1.54 0.24
C TYR A 778 1.90 -1.67 1.04
N TYR A 779 1.60 -0.62 1.81
CA TYR A 779 0.30 -0.47 2.46
C TYR A 779 -0.71 0.06 1.43
N THR A 780 -1.71 -0.74 1.06
CA THR A 780 -2.85 -0.21 0.31
C THR A 780 -3.86 0.37 1.29
N TYR A 781 -3.77 1.68 1.52
CA TYR A 781 -4.80 2.40 2.26
C TYR A 781 -6.11 2.37 1.47
N HIS A 782 -7.14 1.77 2.06
CA HIS A 782 -8.46 1.67 1.46
C HIS A 782 -9.34 2.90 1.70
N PHE A 783 -8.96 3.78 2.65
CA PHE A 783 -9.60 5.07 2.87
C PHE A 783 -8.61 6.20 2.59
N LYS A 784 -8.80 6.90 1.47
CA LYS A 784 -7.92 7.98 1.01
C LYS A 784 -8.70 9.27 0.82
N TYR A 785 -8.40 10.27 1.64
CA TYR A 785 -9.12 11.55 1.69
C TYR A 785 -8.21 12.78 1.72
N ALA A 786 -6.89 12.61 1.58
CA ALA A 786 -5.90 13.68 1.62
C ALA A 786 -6.20 14.80 0.60
N GLY A 787 -5.82 16.04 0.92
CA GLY A 787 -6.05 17.20 0.05
C GLY A 787 -7.46 17.80 0.12
N ASN A 788 -8.31 17.34 1.03
CA ASN A 788 -9.62 17.92 1.31
C ASN A 788 -9.59 18.84 2.55
N PRO A 789 -10.32 19.97 2.56
CA PRO A 789 -10.49 20.83 3.73
C PRO A 789 -11.56 20.29 4.70
N ILE A 790 -11.41 19.03 5.15
CA ILE A 790 -12.40 18.35 5.99
C ILE A 790 -12.54 19.07 7.33
N GLN A 791 -13.78 19.31 7.74
CA GLN A 791 -14.16 19.88 9.03
C GLN A 791 -14.94 18.87 9.88
N TYR A 792 -15.70 17.99 9.23
CA TYR A 792 -16.53 16.98 9.87
C TYR A 792 -16.48 15.64 9.13
N ILE A 793 -16.32 14.55 9.90
CA ILE A 793 -16.53 13.18 9.43
C ILE A 793 -17.58 12.51 10.30
N CYS A 794 -18.65 12.03 9.68
CA CYS A 794 -19.57 11.11 10.33
C CYS A 794 -19.16 9.67 10.03
N ALA A 795 -18.86 8.88 11.06
CA ALA A 795 -18.41 7.49 10.91
C ALA A 795 -19.26 6.53 11.74
N ASP A 796 -18.97 5.23 11.70
CA ASP A 796 -19.49 4.28 12.68
C ASP A 796 -18.67 4.30 13.98
N ASP A 797 -19.32 4.01 15.12
CA ASP A 797 -18.69 4.13 16.45
C ASP A 797 -17.39 3.30 16.55
N PHE A 798 -17.36 2.13 15.90
CA PHE A 798 -16.20 1.23 15.90
C PHE A 798 -15.03 1.70 15.02
N GLU A 799 -15.24 2.65 14.09
CA GLU A 799 -14.19 3.17 13.19
C GLU A 799 -13.56 4.47 13.70
N ILE A 800 -14.22 5.19 14.62
CA ILE A 800 -13.80 6.53 15.03
C ILE A 800 -12.35 6.54 15.51
N GLU A 801 -11.95 5.59 16.36
CA GLU A 801 -10.58 5.53 16.89
C GLU A 801 -9.55 5.31 15.77
N GLU A 802 -9.85 4.42 14.82
CA GLU A 802 -8.99 4.14 13.67
C GLU A 802 -8.86 5.36 12.75
N ILE A 803 -9.98 6.03 12.45
CA ILE A 803 -10.00 7.27 11.65
C ILE A 803 -9.14 8.36 12.33
N LEU A 804 -9.30 8.57 13.63
CA LEU A 804 -8.52 9.55 14.39
C LEU A 804 -7.02 9.22 14.40
N ASN A 805 -6.65 7.95 14.48
CA ASN A 805 -5.24 7.51 14.43
C ASN A 805 -4.56 7.79 13.09
N TYR A 806 -5.33 7.82 11.99
CA TYR A 806 -4.79 8.16 10.66
C TYR A 806 -4.78 9.66 10.35
N MET A 807 -5.41 10.48 11.20
CA MET A 807 -5.45 11.92 10.98
C MET A 807 -4.14 12.60 11.39
N PRO A 808 -3.66 13.59 10.62
CA PRO A 808 -2.55 14.42 11.04
C PRO A 808 -2.91 15.17 12.33
N SER A 809 -2.03 15.11 13.33
CA SER A 809 -2.25 15.67 14.67
C SER A 809 -2.41 17.20 14.75
N ASN A 810 -2.26 17.91 13.62
CA ASN A 810 -2.41 19.36 13.49
C ASN A 810 -3.79 19.81 12.96
N LEU A 811 -4.70 18.88 12.66
CA LEU A 811 -6.05 19.18 12.18
C LEU A 811 -7.07 19.02 13.32
N SER A 812 -7.85 20.08 13.56
CA SER A 812 -9.06 19.97 14.37
C SER A 812 -10.18 19.56 13.42
N ILE A 813 -10.56 18.28 13.45
CA ILE A 813 -11.68 17.71 12.68
C ILE A 813 -12.65 17.08 13.68
N ALA A 814 -13.94 17.38 13.57
CA ALA A 814 -14.96 16.74 14.37
C ALA A 814 -15.29 15.35 13.78
N VAL A 815 -15.11 14.29 14.55
CA VAL A 815 -15.43 12.91 14.15
C VAL A 815 -16.39 12.31 15.17
N ASN A 816 -17.63 12.00 14.75
CA ASN A 816 -18.65 11.38 15.61
C ASN A 816 -19.69 10.63 14.76
N THR A 817 -20.76 10.15 15.40
CA THR A 817 -21.82 9.38 14.72
C THR A 817 -23.10 10.16 14.48
N TYR A 818 -23.12 11.47 14.75
CA TYR A 818 -24.33 12.27 14.89
C TYR A 818 -24.97 12.75 13.57
N CYS A 819 -24.50 12.25 12.41
CA CYS A 819 -25.22 12.44 11.15
C CYS A 819 -26.49 11.59 11.05
N SER A 820 -26.54 10.46 11.76
CA SER A 820 -27.73 9.64 11.93
C SER A 820 -27.63 8.82 13.22
N PHE A 821 -28.73 8.72 13.96
CA PHE A 821 -28.82 7.88 15.15
C PHE A 821 -29.13 6.41 14.83
N THR A 822 -29.37 6.08 13.56
CA THR A 822 -29.42 4.70 13.07
C THR A 822 -27.99 4.21 12.78
N PRO A 823 -27.61 2.97 13.16
CA PRO A 823 -26.34 2.39 12.76
C PRO A 823 -26.17 2.36 11.23
N GLY A 824 -24.93 2.47 10.76
CA GLY A 824 -24.62 2.16 9.36
C GLY A 824 -24.76 0.66 9.09
N GLY A 825 -24.94 0.29 7.83
CA GLY A 825 -24.93 -1.12 7.41
C GLY A 825 -26.23 -1.88 7.68
N SER A 826 -26.11 -3.20 7.84
CA SER A 826 -27.24 -4.06 8.19
C SER A 826 -27.46 -4.06 9.70
N TYR A 827 -28.70 -3.77 10.11
CA TYR A 827 -29.12 -3.78 11.51
C TYR A 827 -30.56 -4.27 11.63
N ASN A 828 -30.88 -4.81 12.81
CA ASN A 828 -32.25 -5.09 13.21
C ASN A 828 -32.73 -4.07 14.23
N THR A 829 -34.03 -3.80 14.21
CA THR A 829 -34.69 -2.95 15.20
C THR A 829 -35.50 -3.79 16.18
N VAL A 830 -35.36 -3.51 17.47
CA VAL A 830 -36.26 -3.97 18.52
C VAL A 830 -36.95 -2.74 19.10
N GLN A 831 -38.27 -2.80 19.21
CA GLN A 831 -39.08 -1.66 19.61
C GLN A 831 -40.28 -2.09 20.47
N GLY A 832 -40.96 -1.14 21.09
CA GLY A 832 -42.23 -1.37 21.76
C GLY A 832 -42.57 -0.27 22.74
N THR A 833 -43.45 -0.57 23.68
CA THR A 833 -43.92 0.38 24.70
C THR A 833 -43.87 -0.20 26.10
N VAL A 834 -43.64 0.65 27.08
CA VAL A 834 -43.76 0.34 28.51
C VAL A 834 -44.94 1.09 29.09
N ARG A 835 -45.89 0.37 29.69
CA ARG A 835 -47.13 0.95 30.26
C ARG A 835 -47.41 0.45 31.66
N PHE A 836 -48.09 1.26 32.45
CA PHE A 836 -48.53 0.93 33.80
C PHE A 836 -50.01 0.52 33.82
N ASP A 837 -50.26 -0.77 34.03
CA ASP A 837 -51.59 -1.33 34.18
C ASP A 837 -52.05 -1.21 35.64
N ALA A 838 -52.64 -0.05 35.94
CA ALA A 838 -53.20 0.26 37.26
C ALA A 838 -54.47 -0.57 37.57
N ASN A 839 -55.17 -1.07 36.55
CA ASN A 839 -56.52 -1.60 36.68
C ASN A 839 -56.59 -3.15 36.59
N GLY A 840 -55.48 -3.78 36.22
CA GLY A 840 -55.29 -5.22 36.10
C GLY A 840 -55.93 -5.84 34.86
N ASN A 841 -56.17 -5.08 33.79
CA ASN A 841 -56.75 -5.57 32.53
C ASN A 841 -55.71 -5.94 31.47
N GLY A 842 -54.42 -5.82 31.79
CA GLY A 842 -53.29 -5.96 30.86
C GLY A 842 -53.03 -4.65 30.12
N CYS A 843 -51.75 -4.38 29.84
CA CYS A 843 -51.32 -3.11 29.27
C CYS A 843 -51.90 -2.85 27.87
N ASP A 844 -52.91 -1.98 27.81
CA ASP A 844 -53.56 -1.51 26.61
C ASP A 844 -53.21 -0.02 26.33
N VAL A 845 -53.63 0.49 25.18
CA VAL A 845 -53.29 1.85 24.73
C VAL A 845 -53.84 2.95 25.64
N ASN A 846 -54.83 2.65 26.48
CA ASN A 846 -55.41 3.58 27.45
C ASN A 846 -54.67 3.59 28.79
N ASP A 847 -53.75 2.64 29.04
CA ASP A 847 -52.92 2.66 30.23
C ASP A 847 -51.83 3.72 30.12
N ASP A 848 -51.48 4.31 31.26
CA ASP A 848 -50.52 5.41 31.31
C ASP A 848 -49.12 4.93 30.93
N PRO A 849 -48.37 5.69 30.12
CA PRO A 849 -47.03 5.32 29.71
C PRO A 849 -46.04 5.45 30.87
N TYR A 850 -45.09 4.51 30.97
CA TYR A 850 -43.96 4.65 31.89
C TYR A 850 -42.86 5.47 31.23
N GLN A 851 -42.72 6.72 31.66
CA GLN A 851 -41.75 7.67 31.13
C GLN A 851 -40.33 7.38 31.64
N TYR A 852 -39.34 7.41 30.74
CA TYR A 852 -37.91 7.33 31.08
C TYR A 852 -37.50 6.09 31.87
N LEU A 853 -38.16 4.95 31.63
CA LEU A 853 -37.75 3.68 32.24
C LEU A 853 -36.49 3.17 31.56
N ASN A 854 -35.46 2.85 32.35
CA ASN A 854 -34.27 2.22 31.82
C ASN A 854 -34.58 0.77 31.38
N LEU A 855 -34.14 0.40 30.18
CA LEU A 855 -34.12 -0.98 29.68
C LEU A 855 -32.67 -1.36 29.41
N THR A 856 -32.26 -2.51 29.94
CA THR A 856 -30.97 -3.13 29.61
C THR A 856 -31.13 -4.11 28.48
N ILE A 857 -30.16 -4.11 27.57
CA ILE A 857 -30.04 -5.02 26.45
C ILE A 857 -28.72 -5.73 26.61
N SER A 858 -28.73 -7.05 26.74
CA SER A 858 -27.52 -7.85 26.80
C SER A 858 -27.43 -8.80 25.61
N ASN A 859 -26.28 -8.89 24.96
CA ASN A 859 -26.05 -9.86 23.90
C ASN A 859 -25.50 -11.20 24.44
N SER A 860 -25.23 -12.17 23.56
CA SER A 860 -24.70 -13.49 23.97
C SER A 860 -23.28 -13.42 24.58
N SER A 861 -22.55 -12.33 24.34
CA SER A 861 -21.23 -12.03 24.90
C SER A 861 -21.28 -11.31 26.25
N ASN A 862 -22.48 -11.08 26.81
CA ASN A 862 -22.73 -10.26 28.01
C ASN A 862 -22.30 -8.79 27.87
N GLU A 863 -22.17 -8.28 26.65
CA GLU A 863 -22.08 -6.84 26.45
C GLU A 863 -23.47 -6.26 26.69
N THR A 864 -23.51 -5.22 27.52
CA THR A 864 -24.76 -4.63 27.98
C THR A 864 -24.86 -3.19 27.53
N GLY A 865 -25.92 -2.87 26.81
CA GLY A 865 -26.37 -1.51 26.55
C GLY A 865 -27.53 -1.15 27.47
N THR A 866 -27.67 0.14 27.79
CA THR A 866 -28.86 0.66 28.48
C THR A 866 -29.47 1.77 27.63
N LEU A 867 -30.80 1.83 27.59
CA LEU A 867 -31.55 2.94 27.01
C LEU A 867 -32.69 3.33 27.96
N ALA A 868 -33.26 4.52 27.81
CA ALA A 868 -34.47 4.91 28.52
C ALA A 868 -35.67 5.00 27.57
N SER A 869 -36.86 4.58 28.02
CA SER A 869 -38.10 4.83 27.25
C SER A 869 -38.35 6.33 27.10
N GLN A 870 -39.06 6.72 26.05
CA GLN A 870 -39.44 8.09 25.79
C GLN A 870 -40.56 8.54 26.75
N ASN A 871 -40.95 9.82 26.67
CA ASN A 871 -42.02 10.42 27.47
C ASN A 871 -43.42 9.79 27.24
N ASP A 872 -43.60 9.10 26.12
CA ASP A 872 -44.81 8.35 25.76
C ASP A 872 -44.68 6.84 26.06
N GLY A 873 -43.60 6.45 26.74
CA GLY A 873 -43.30 5.06 27.10
C GLY A 873 -42.79 4.22 25.94
N SER A 874 -42.67 4.77 24.73
CA SER A 874 -42.11 4.04 23.59
C SER A 874 -40.60 3.86 23.72
N TYR A 875 -40.08 2.80 23.14
CA TYR A 875 -38.65 2.58 23.00
C TYR A 875 -38.33 1.92 21.67
N ALA A 876 -37.15 2.21 21.13
CA ALA A 876 -36.60 1.56 19.96
C ALA A 876 -35.08 1.53 20.07
N PHE A 877 -34.46 0.44 19.65
CA PHE A 877 -33.02 0.32 19.58
C PHE A 877 -32.60 -0.58 18.43
N HIS A 878 -31.37 -0.36 17.95
CA HIS A 878 -30.81 -1.08 16.83
C HIS A 878 -29.72 -2.04 17.31
N VAL A 879 -29.72 -3.26 16.76
CA VAL A 879 -28.81 -4.35 17.10
C VAL A 879 -28.27 -5.02 15.84
N SER A 880 -27.19 -5.81 15.98
CA SER A 880 -26.58 -6.49 14.83
C SER A 880 -27.46 -7.65 14.32
N ASP A 881 -27.12 -8.10 13.11
CA ASP A 881 -27.89 -9.13 12.40
C ASP A 881 -27.72 -10.56 12.93
N ASP A 882 -26.64 -10.84 13.68
CA ASP A 882 -26.20 -12.21 14.01
C ASP A 882 -25.95 -12.41 15.52
N ASP A 883 -26.93 -12.09 16.37
CA ASP A 883 -26.81 -12.32 17.82
C ASP A 883 -28.17 -12.53 18.52
N VAL A 884 -28.10 -13.01 19.76
CA VAL A 884 -29.22 -13.18 20.68
C VAL A 884 -29.19 -12.06 21.70
N TYR A 885 -30.27 -11.28 21.75
CA TYR A 885 -30.41 -10.15 22.66
C TYR A 885 -31.46 -10.42 23.71
N THR A 886 -31.17 -10.05 24.95
CA THR A 886 -32.13 -10.09 26.06
C THR A 886 -32.43 -8.66 26.53
N VAL A 887 -33.71 -8.28 26.50
CA VAL A 887 -34.19 -6.96 26.93
C VAL A 887 -34.85 -7.09 28.29
N THR A 888 -34.41 -6.28 29.26
CA THR A 888 -34.87 -6.33 30.65
C THR A 888 -35.17 -4.91 31.17
N PRO A 889 -36.43 -4.60 31.53
CA PRO A 889 -36.77 -3.33 32.17
C PRO A 889 -36.18 -3.23 33.59
N ILE A 890 -35.65 -2.06 33.95
CA ILE A 890 -35.05 -1.76 35.25
C ILE A 890 -35.91 -0.75 35.99
N LEU A 891 -36.64 -1.23 36.99
CA LEU A 891 -37.46 -0.39 37.86
C LEU A 891 -36.62 0.32 38.92
N GLU A 892 -36.91 1.60 39.19
CA GLU A 892 -36.33 2.36 40.31
C GLU A 892 -36.62 1.69 41.66
N ASN A 893 -37.88 1.29 41.87
CA ASN A 893 -38.37 0.60 43.07
C ASN A 893 -38.91 -0.80 42.69
N PRO A 894 -38.05 -1.81 42.48
CA PRO A 894 -38.45 -3.12 41.96
C PRO A 894 -39.33 -3.93 42.93
N THR A 895 -39.45 -3.51 44.19
CA THR A 895 -40.38 -4.12 45.17
C THR A 895 -41.81 -3.63 45.01
N TYR A 896 -42.02 -2.43 44.47
CA TYR A 896 -43.35 -1.79 44.39
C TYR A 896 -44.18 -2.24 43.20
N PHE A 897 -43.51 -2.81 42.20
CA PHE A 897 -44.10 -3.17 40.92
C PHE A 897 -43.59 -4.52 40.43
N THR A 898 -44.35 -5.16 39.55
CA THR A 898 -43.93 -6.35 38.80
C THR A 898 -44.00 -6.07 37.31
N VAL A 899 -43.09 -6.68 36.54
CA VAL A 899 -42.98 -6.50 35.08
C VAL A 899 -43.38 -7.78 34.36
N SER A 900 -44.19 -7.67 33.32
CA SER A 900 -44.61 -8.79 32.46
C SER A 900 -44.44 -8.47 30.97
N PRO A 901 -43.63 -9.26 30.21
CA PRO A 901 -42.70 -10.27 30.71
C PRO A 901 -41.54 -9.60 31.50
N ALA A 902 -40.91 -10.30 32.44
CA ALA A 902 -39.80 -9.73 33.21
C ALA A 902 -38.56 -9.43 32.34
N SER A 903 -38.40 -10.16 31.24
CA SER A 903 -37.45 -9.93 30.16
C SER A 903 -37.94 -10.65 28.89
N VAL A 904 -37.43 -10.25 27.73
CA VAL A 904 -37.63 -10.97 26.47
C VAL A 904 -36.27 -11.31 25.86
N THR A 905 -36.18 -12.45 25.19
CA THR A 905 -35.03 -12.80 24.35
C THR A 905 -35.47 -12.81 22.89
N VAL A 906 -34.72 -12.12 22.04
CA VAL A 906 -34.90 -12.07 20.57
C VAL A 906 -33.62 -12.58 19.91
N ASN A 907 -33.76 -13.35 18.84
CA ASN A 907 -32.66 -13.99 18.14
C ASN A 907 -32.65 -13.60 16.66
N PHE A 908 -31.72 -12.73 16.27
CA PHE A 908 -31.51 -12.38 14.86
C PHE A 908 -30.45 -13.29 14.23
N PRO A 909 -30.62 -13.68 12.95
CA PRO A 909 -31.62 -13.19 11.98
C PRO A 909 -32.92 -14.03 11.96
N THR A 910 -33.14 -14.92 12.94
CA THR A 910 -34.30 -15.84 12.91
C THR A 910 -35.64 -15.17 13.18
N ASP A 911 -35.66 -14.16 14.04
CA ASP A 911 -36.83 -13.35 14.33
C ASP A 911 -36.96 -12.20 13.32
N ALA A 912 -38.21 -11.77 13.06
CA ALA A 912 -38.47 -10.70 12.11
C ALA A 912 -38.08 -9.32 12.68
N SER A 913 -37.54 -8.47 11.82
CA SER A 913 -37.25 -7.07 12.14
C SER A 913 -38.21 -6.12 11.42
N PRO A 914 -38.78 -5.09 12.09
CA PRO A 914 -38.62 -4.77 13.51
C PRO A 914 -39.32 -5.79 14.43
N PHE A 915 -38.67 -6.19 15.52
CA PHE A 915 -39.26 -7.03 16.57
C PHE A 915 -39.97 -6.14 17.59
N THR A 916 -41.28 -6.31 17.75
CA THR A 916 -42.07 -5.49 18.68
C THR A 916 -42.34 -6.25 19.98
N GLN A 917 -41.92 -5.71 21.12
CA GLN A 917 -42.20 -6.24 22.45
C GLN A 917 -42.71 -5.12 23.36
N ASP A 918 -43.88 -5.31 23.97
CA ASP A 918 -44.38 -4.39 25.01
C ASP A 918 -44.08 -4.94 26.41
N PHE A 919 -43.80 -4.05 27.36
CA PHE A 919 -43.60 -4.40 28.78
C PHE A 919 -44.72 -3.81 29.63
N CYS A 920 -45.35 -4.67 30.42
CA CYS A 920 -46.43 -4.28 31.29
C CYS A 920 -46.02 -4.20 32.76
N ILE A 921 -46.23 -3.05 33.38
CA ILE A 921 -45.91 -2.78 34.79
C ILE A 921 -47.20 -2.84 35.59
N THR A 922 -47.26 -3.70 36.60
CA THR A 922 -48.42 -3.81 37.50
C THR A 922 -48.02 -3.51 38.94
N PRO A 923 -48.91 -2.94 39.76
CA PRO A 923 -48.63 -2.68 41.17
C PRO A 923 -48.44 -4.00 41.94
N ASN A 924 -47.46 -4.03 42.85
CA ASN A 924 -47.21 -5.12 43.79
C ASN A 924 -47.37 -4.60 45.23
N GLY A 925 -48.41 -5.04 45.95
CA GLY A 925 -48.68 -4.52 47.28
C GLY A 925 -49.23 -3.08 47.27
N THR A 926 -49.08 -2.37 48.38
CA THR A 926 -49.53 -0.99 48.57
C THR A 926 -48.36 -0.19 49.10
N HIS A 927 -47.82 0.71 48.27
CA HIS A 927 -46.63 1.50 48.57
C HIS A 927 -46.93 2.95 48.23
N ASN A 928 -46.80 3.84 49.21
CA ASN A 928 -46.92 5.29 49.00
C ASN A 928 -45.49 5.86 48.99
N ASP A 929 -45.19 6.69 48.01
CA ASP A 929 -43.84 7.27 47.85
C ASP A 929 -43.97 8.51 46.96
N VAL A 930 -43.56 9.67 47.45
CA VAL A 930 -43.55 10.92 46.67
C VAL A 930 -42.18 11.59 46.69
N ASP A 931 -41.85 12.28 45.62
CA ASP A 931 -40.54 12.90 45.42
C ASP A 931 -40.76 14.36 45.00
N VAL A 932 -39.89 15.26 45.47
CA VAL A 932 -39.87 16.66 45.05
C VAL A 932 -38.46 17.07 44.63
N THR A 933 -38.36 17.85 43.56
CA THR A 933 -37.11 18.40 43.05
C THR A 933 -37.32 19.87 42.71
N LEU A 934 -36.34 20.72 43.04
CA LEU A 934 -36.35 22.13 42.68
C LEU A 934 -35.27 22.42 41.62
N ILE A 935 -35.68 22.94 40.47
CA ILE A 935 -34.82 23.18 39.30
C ILE A 935 -34.74 24.68 39.02
N PRO A 936 -33.56 25.31 39.04
CA PRO A 936 -33.38 26.68 38.57
C PRO A 936 -33.36 26.74 37.03
N LEU A 937 -34.27 27.49 36.42
CA LEU A 937 -34.38 27.60 34.95
C LEU A 937 -33.41 28.62 34.36
N ASN A 938 -32.99 29.62 35.14
CA ASN A 938 -31.96 30.57 34.74
C ASN A 938 -30.98 30.84 35.89
N GLN A 939 -29.88 31.53 35.60
CA GLN A 939 -28.87 31.89 36.59
C GLN A 939 -29.39 32.97 37.54
N ALA A 940 -29.15 32.79 38.84
CA ALA A 940 -29.39 33.79 39.87
C ALA A 940 -28.42 34.98 39.68
N ARG A 941 -28.95 36.15 39.27
CA ARG A 941 -28.16 37.37 39.07
C ARG A 941 -28.71 38.50 39.95
N PRO A 942 -27.85 39.26 40.67
CA PRO A 942 -28.32 40.34 41.52
C PRO A 942 -29.14 41.39 40.77
N GLY A 943 -30.33 41.71 41.26
CA GLY A 943 -31.22 42.73 40.69
C GLY A 943 -32.09 42.29 39.50
N PHE A 944 -32.10 41.00 39.17
CA PHE A 944 -32.91 40.44 38.08
C PHE A 944 -33.88 39.37 38.60
N ASP A 945 -34.89 39.07 37.80
CA ASP A 945 -35.81 37.96 38.06
C ASP A 945 -35.13 36.62 37.75
N SER A 946 -35.27 35.67 38.66
CA SER A 946 -34.83 34.29 38.55
C SER A 946 -36.05 33.37 38.50
N ASN A 947 -36.06 32.46 37.53
CA ASN A 947 -37.15 31.52 37.26
C ASN A 947 -36.78 30.14 37.81
N TYR A 948 -37.74 29.50 38.45
CA TYR A 948 -37.60 28.20 39.08
C TYR A 948 -38.76 27.29 38.68
N LYS A 949 -38.48 26.00 38.69
CA LYS A 949 -39.43 24.94 38.44
C LYS A 949 -39.37 23.91 39.56
N LEU A 950 -40.47 23.76 40.28
CA LEU A 950 -40.63 22.69 41.26
C LEU A 950 -41.34 21.52 40.58
N VAL A 951 -40.68 20.38 40.52
CA VAL A 951 -41.20 19.14 39.95
C VAL A 951 -41.50 18.20 41.10
N TYR A 952 -42.67 17.56 41.07
CA TYR A 952 -43.03 16.56 42.07
C TYR A 952 -43.65 15.34 41.41
N LYS A 953 -43.28 14.16 41.91
CA LYS A 953 -43.60 12.86 41.31
C LYS A 953 -44.16 11.90 42.34
N ASN A 954 -45.09 11.05 41.90
CA ASN A 954 -45.50 9.87 42.66
C ASN A 954 -44.66 8.66 42.24
N LYS A 955 -43.80 8.18 43.12
CA LYS A 955 -42.99 6.96 42.93
C LYS A 955 -43.67 5.70 43.48
N GLY A 956 -44.73 5.90 44.26
CA GLY A 956 -45.54 4.84 44.83
C GLY A 956 -46.49 4.24 43.79
N ASN A 957 -47.24 3.24 44.22
CA ASN A 957 -48.16 2.49 43.36
C ASN A 957 -49.63 2.78 43.66
N THR A 958 -49.92 3.81 44.46
CA THR A 958 -51.26 4.30 44.79
C THR A 958 -51.44 5.75 44.36
N THR A 959 -52.68 6.23 44.22
CA THR A 959 -52.94 7.65 43.96
C THR A 959 -52.85 8.47 45.26
N LEU A 960 -52.06 9.54 45.25
CA LEU A 960 -51.76 10.35 46.44
C LEU A 960 -52.23 11.80 46.32
N SER A 961 -52.36 12.47 47.45
CA SER A 961 -52.76 13.89 47.55
C SER A 961 -52.14 14.48 48.80
N GLY A 962 -51.70 15.73 48.73
CA GLY A 962 -51.06 16.39 49.85
C GLY A 962 -50.61 17.80 49.52
N THR A 963 -49.48 18.21 50.09
CA THR A 963 -48.98 19.59 49.98
C THR A 963 -47.49 19.64 49.74
N ILE A 964 -47.07 20.67 49.01
CA ILE A 964 -45.68 21.03 48.75
C ILE A 964 -45.42 22.34 49.48
N ASN A 965 -44.35 22.42 50.27
CA ASN A 965 -43.89 23.66 50.89
C ASN A 965 -42.50 23.98 50.39
N LEU A 966 -42.29 25.20 49.90
CA LEU A 966 -40.98 25.77 49.60
C LEU A 966 -40.65 26.76 50.71
N THR A 967 -39.44 26.69 51.26
CA THR A 967 -38.87 27.72 52.13
C THR A 967 -37.64 28.33 51.47
N PHE A 968 -37.42 29.62 51.72
CA PHE A 968 -36.36 30.40 51.07
C PHE A 968 -35.96 31.60 51.95
N GLU A 969 -34.84 32.23 51.63
CA GLU A 969 -34.31 33.39 52.36
C GLU A 969 -34.97 34.71 51.89
N ASP A 970 -36.11 35.07 52.49
CA ASP A 970 -36.86 36.32 52.19
C ASP A 970 -36.01 37.60 52.31
N ASP A 971 -34.92 37.59 53.09
CA ASP A 971 -33.99 38.71 53.17
C ASP A 971 -33.36 39.05 51.79
N PHE A 972 -33.20 38.08 50.89
CA PHE A 972 -32.51 38.24 49.60
C PHE A 972 -33.41 38.15 48.36
N ILE A 973 -34.58 37.50 48.47
CA ILE A 973 -35.45 37.19 47.32
C ILE A 973 -36.94 37.35 47.63
N GLU A 974 -37.72 37.79 46.64
CA GLU A 974 -39.18 38.01 46.76
C GLU A 974 -39.96 37.34 45.62
N LEU A 975 -41.13 36.75 45.90
CA LEU A 975 -41.97 36.12 44.86
C LEU A 975 -42.60 37.16 43.90
N VAL A 976 -42.39 36.97 42.60
CA VAL A 976 -43.01 37.77 41.52
C VAL A 976 -44.28 37.10 40.99
N SER A 977 -44.20 35.80 40.65
CA SER A 977 -45.34 35.05 40.12
C SER A 977 -45.16 33.55 40.32
N ALA A 978 -46.26 32.80 40.36
CA ALA A 978 -46.27 31.34 40.35
C ALA A 978 -47.46 30.80 39.53
N ASN A 979 -47.24 29.69 38.84
CA ASN A 979 -48.24 28.94 38.10
C ASN A 979 -48.10 27.43 38.39
N PRO A 980 -49.09 26.79 39.03
CA PRO A 980 -50.33 27.35 39.56
C PRO A 980 -50.10 28.41 40.66
N MET A 981 -51.10 29.27 40.89
CA MET A 981 -51.03 30.27 41.96
C MET A 981 -50.79 29.60 43.32
N VAL A 982 -50.02 30.27 44.18
CA VAL A 982 -49.73 29.81 45.55
C VAL A 982 -51.02 29.73 46.36
N ASP A 983 -51.23 28.62 47.07
CA ASP A 983 -52.41 28.42 47.92
C ASP A 983 -52.27 29.10 49.28
N THR A 984 -51.09 29.01 49.89
CA THR A 984 -50.75 29.69 51.16
C THR A 984 -49.36 30.31 51.06
N GLN A 985 -49.24 31.60 51.39
CA GLN A 985 -47.98 32.34 51.36
C GLN A 985 -47.67 32.92 52.75
N ALA A 986 -46.48 32.64 53.25
CA ALA A 986 -45.84 33.28 54.39
C ALA A 986 -44.63 34.10 53.91
N VAL A 987 -43.98 34.82 54.84
CA VAL A 987 -42.83 35.70 54.53
C VAL A 987 -41.71 34.90 53.85
N ASN A 988 -41.29 33.78 54.44
CA ASN A 988 -40.19 32.95 53.95
C ASN A 988 -40.65 31.58 53.43
N SER A 989 -41.93 31.43 53.04
CA SER A 989 -42.46 30.14 52.59
C SER A 989 -43.66 30.23 51.66
N LEU A 990 -43.69 29.37 50.63
CA LEU A 990 -44.80 29.18 49.69
C LEU A 990 -45.35 27.76 49.82
N GLN A 991 -46.67 27.59 49.73
CA GLN A 991 -47.32 26.29 49.80
C GLN A 991 -48.33 26.09 48.67
N TRP A 992 -48.34 24.89 48.10
CA TRP A 992 -49.30 24.42 47.10
C TRP A 992 -49.93 23.09 47.53
N ASN A 993 -51.22 22.91 47.27
CA ASN A 993 -51.91 21.64 47.44
C ASN A 993 -51.93 20.88 46.11
N TYR A 994 -51.77 19.55 46.16
CA TYR A 994 -51.99 18.69 45.01
C TYR A 994 -52.96 17.57 45.35
N SER A 995 -53.78 17.19 44.37
CA SER A 995 -54.78 16.12 44.51
C SER A 995 -54.71 15.14 43.35
N ASN A 996 -55.03 13.88 43.62
CA ASN A 996 -55.08 12.79 42.65
C ASN A 996 -53.80 12.67 41.80
N LEU A 997 -52.63 12.68 42.43
CA LEU A 997 -51.36 12.40 41.77
C LEU A 997 -51.27 10.87 41.58
N VAL A 998 -51.45 10.39 40.36
CA VAL A 998 -51.47 8.94 40.07
C VAL A 998 -50.04 8.37 40.03
N PRO A 999 -49.83 7.04 40.16
CA PRO A 999 -48.49 6.45 40.09
C PRO A 999 -47.72 6.87 38.83
N PHE A 1000 -46.43 7.15 38.99
CA PHE A 1000 -45.51 7.66 37.96
C PHE A 1000 -45.82 9.05 37.38
N GLU A 1001 -46.95 9.66 37.73
CA GLU A 1001 -47.28 11.02 37.30
C GLU A 1001 -46.29 12.03 37.91
N SER A 1002 -45.77 12.90 37.05
CA SER A 1002 -45.01 14.09 37.44
C SER A 1002 -45.79 15.34 37.10
N ARG A 1003 -45.81 16.30 38.02
CA ARG A 1003 -46.39 17.64 37.81
C ARG A 1003 -45.36 18.70 38.13
N GLU A 1004 -45.57 19.89 37.58
CA GLU A 1004 -44.65 21.01 37.73
C GLU A 1004 -45.37 22.28 38.22
N ILE A 1005 -44.64 23.07 38.99
CA ILE A 1005 -44.99 24.41 39.43
C ILE A 1005 -43.88 25.35 38.96
N LEU A 1006 -44.22 26.30 38.11
CA LEU A 1006 -43.29 27.34 37.65
C LEU A 1006 -43.45 28.58 38.51
N PHE A 1007 -42.36 29.16 39.00
CA PHE A 1007 -42.41 30.40 39.76
C PHE A 1007 -41.19 31.29 39.49
N THR A 1008 -41.36 32.58 39.71
CA THR A 1008 -40.34 33.61 39.47
C THR A 1008 -40.09 34.37 40.76
N MET A 1009 -38.83 34.49 41.14
CA MET A 1009 -38.37 35.26 42.30
C MET A 1009 -37.55 36.46 41.82
N ASN A 1010 -37.77 37.65 42.38
CA ASN A 1010 -36.93 38.82 42.18
C ASN A 1010 -35.76 38.78 43.18
N LEU A 1011 -34.54 39.00 42.71
CA LEU A 1011 -33.34 38.99 43.54
C LEU A 1011 -32.91 40.42 43.89
N ASN A 1012 -32.50 40.64 45.15
CA ASN A 1012 -31.99 41.94 45.60
C ASN A 1012 -30.80 42.43 44.74
N THR A 1013 -30.69 43.75 44.60
CA THR A 1013 -29.53 44.36 43.92
C THR A 1013 -28.30 44.36 44.84
N PRO A 1014 -27.07 44.48 44.30
CA PRO A 1014 -25.86 44.69 45.12
C PRO A 1014 -25.89 46.01 45.91
N THR A 1015 -26.85 46.89 45.59
CA THR A 1015 -27.06 48.18 46.23
C THR A 1015 -28.25 48.20 47.20
N ASP A 1016 -28.86 47.05 47.51
CA ASP A 1016 -29.94 46.99 48.48
C ASP A 1016 -29.49 47.54 49.86
N ALA A 1017 -30.37 48.28 50.52
CA ALA A 1017 -30.03 49.04 51.72
C ALA A 1017 -29.90 48.17 52.98
N SER A 1018 -30.49 46.97 52.99
CA SER A 1018 -30.54 46.09 54.16
C SER A 1018 -29.83 44.76 53.90
N PHE A 1019 -30.01 44.18 52.71
CA PHE A 1019 -29.52 42.85 52.34
C PHE A 1019 -29.01 42.83 50.89
N PRO A 1020 -27.83 43.42 50.62
CA PRO A 1020 -27.25 43.44 49.27
C PRO A 1020 -26.82 42.03 48.85
N LEU A 1021 -27.25 41.61 47.66
CA LEU A 1021 -26.85 40.35 47.03
C LEU A 1021 -25.71 40.58 46.05
N ASN A 1022 -24.62 39.84 46.16
CA ASN A 1022 -23.41 39.95 45.34
C ASN A 1022 -23.14 38.64 44.59
N GLY A 1023 -22.24 38.71 43.60
CA GLY A 1023 -21.69 37.48 43.03
C GLY A 1023 -20.97 36.66 44.10
N ASP A 1024 -21.06 35.34 43.97
CA ASP A 1024 -20.55 34.31 44.88
C ASP A 1024 -21.37 34.10 46.18
N ASP A 1025 -22.43 34.89 46.42
CA ASP A 1025 -23.38 34.60 47.49
C ASP A 1025 -24.18 33.31 47.16
N ILE A 1026 -24.66 32.59 48.17
CA ILE A 1026 -25.45 31.35 48.01
C ILE A 1026 -26.89 31.63 48.42
N LEU A 1027 -27.84 31.25 47.56
CA LEU A 1027 -29.27 31.28 47.85
C LEU A 1027 -29.73 29.87 48.21
N ASP A 1028 -30.19 29.68 49.44
CA ASP A 1028 -30.68 28.40 49.92
C ASP A 1028 -32.21 28.30 49.81
N PHE A 1029 -32.65 27.18 49.23
CA PHE A 1029 -34.05 26.80 49.14
C PHE A 1029 -34.24 25.40 49.70
N GLU A 1030 -35.35 25.18 50.39
CA GLU A 1030 -35.76 23.84 50.82
C GLU A 1030 -37.21 23.59 50.39
N ALA A 1031 -37.40 22.63 49.49
CA ALA A 1031 -38.70 22.14 49.07
C ALA A 1031 -39.02 20.85 49.85
N THR A 1032 -40.24 20.75 50.38
CA THR A 1032 -40.75 19.57 51.07
C THR A 1032 -42.08 19.16 50.49
N ILE A 1033 -42.35 17.85 50.43
CA ILE A 1033 -43.62 17.30 49.96
C ILE A 1033 -44.24 16.37 51.01
N THR A 1034 -45.57 16.30 51.00
CA THR A 1034 -46.42 15.49 51.89
C THR A 1034 -47.51 14.83 51.03
N PRO A 1035 -48.07 13.66 51.38
CA PRO A 1035 -48.15 13.07 52.72
C PRO A 1035 -46.89 12.29 53.14
N VAL A 1036 -46.47 12.46 54.39
CA VAL A 1036 -45.34 11.70 55.00
C VAL A 1036 -45.83 10.39 55.67
N ILE A 1037 -47.15 10.21 55.84
CA ILE A 1037 -47.70 9.06 56.55
C ILE A 1037 -47.73 7.85 55.62
N ASP A 1038 -47.06 6.77 56.04
CA ASP A 1038 -46.86 5.53 55.27
C ASP A 1038 -46.06 5.72 53.97
N ASP A 1039 -45.33 6.84 53.85
CA ASP A 1039 -44.34 7.07 52.79
C ASP A 1039 -43.07 6.27 53.07
N GLU A 1040 -42.64 5.47 52.10
CA GLU A 1040 -41.58 4.48 52.31
C GLU A 1040 -40.16 5.02 52.09
N THR A 1041 -39.98 6.12 51.34
CA THR A 1041 -38.67 6.72 51.05
C THR A 1041 -38.56 8.14 51.59
N MET A 1042 -38.67 8.34 52.90
CA MET A 1042 -38.68 9.68 53.52
C MET A 1042 -37.57 10.69 53.11
N ASN A 1043 -36.44 10.25 52.57
CA ASN A 1043 -35.33 11.12 52.19
C ASN A 1043 -35.54 11.92 50.90
N ASP A 1044 -36.40 11.50 49.97
CA ASP A 1044 -36.67 12.23 48.72
C ASP A 1044 -37.92 13.14 48.80
N ASN A 1045 -38.56 13.15 49.97
CA ASN A 1045 -39.62 14.09 50.32
C ASN A 1045 -39.10 15.52 50.60
N THR A 1046 -37.78 15.70 50.68
CA THR A 1046 -37.14 17.00 50.91
C THR A 1046 -36.02 17.20 49.89
N PHE A 1047 -35.99 18.37 49.26
CA PHE A 1047 -34.94 18.77 48.32
C PHE A 1047 -34.38 20.12 48.72
N THR A 1048 -33.06 20.18 48.88
CA THR A 1048 -32.33 21.42 49.16
C THR A 1048 -31.59 21.86 47.91
N LEU A 1049 -31.81 23.09 47.48
CA LEU A 1049 -31.06 23.74 46.40
C LEU A 1049 -30.22 24.85 47.00
N SER A 1050 -28.90 24.78 46.81
CA SER A 1050 -27.97 25.85 47.15
C SER A 1050 -27.42 26.46 45.87
N GLN A 1051 -28.04 27.56 45.43
CA GLN A 1051 -27.70 28.19 44.15
C GLN A 1051 -26.71 29.34 44.36
N THR A 1052 -25.53 29.26 43.74
CA THR A 1052 -24.59 30.38 43.70
C THR A 1052 -25.12 31.51 42.81
N VAL A 1053 -25.04 32.74 43.33
CA VAL A 1053 -25.35 33.96 42.61
C VAL A 1053 -24.15 34.32 41.74
N VAL A 1054 -24.38 34.51 40.44
CA VAL A 1054 -23.29 34.68 39.46
C VAL A 1054 -23.37 36.01 38.73
N ASN A 1055 -22.21 36.46 38.25
CA ASN A 1055 -22.10 37.53 37.25
C ASN A 1055 -21.85 36.88 35.87
N SER A 1056 -22.26 37.51 34.76
CA SER A 1056 -22.08 37.09 33.35
C SER A 1056 -21.20 35.85 33.15
N PHE A 1057 -21.80 34.67 33.21
CA PHE A 1057 -21.15 33.36 33.04
C PHE A 1057 -21.55 32.72 31.70
N ASP A 1058 -20.89 31.63 31.32
CA ASP A 1058 -21.20 30.85 30.10
C ASP A 1058 -22.60 30.20 30.22
N PRO A 1059 -23.49 30.36 29.23
CA PRO A 1059 -24.83 29.75 29.25
C PRO A 1059 -24.84 28.23 29.04
N ASN A 1060 -23.74 27.63 28.56
CA ASN A 1060 -23.58 26.19 28.42
C ASN A 1060 -22.83 25.64 29.64
N ASP A 1061 -23.54 25.03 30.58
CA ASP A 1061 -22.97 24.69 31.88
C ASP A 1061 -23.52 23.39 32.49
N LYS A 1062 -22.79 22.85 33.46
CA LYS A 1062 -23.12 21.65 34.21
C LYS A 1062 -22.96 21.93 35.69
N ASN A 1063 -23.96 21.58 36.50
CA ASN A 1063 -23.96 21.83 37.94
C ASN A 1063 -24.56 20.66 38.73
N CYS A 1064 -23.92 20.34 39.86
CA CYS A 1064 -24.52 19.56 40.93
C CYS A 1064 -25.54 20.43 41.68
N LEU A 1065 -26.81 19.99 41.72
CA LEU A 1065 -27.91 20.79 42.30
C LEU A 1065 -27.84 20.86 43.83
N GLN A 1066 -27.14 19.91 44.48
CA GLN A 1066 -26.87 19.97 45.92
C GLN A 1066 -25.74 20.95 46.30
N GLY A 1067 -25.13 21.63 45.32
CA GLY A 1067 -24.09 22.63 45.54
C GLY A 1067 -22.67 22.08 45.51
N THR A 1068 -21.69 22.94 45.80
CA THR A 1068 -20.25 22.61 45.71
C THR A 1068 -19.72 21.82 46.91
N GLU A 1069 -20.53 21.65 47.96
CA GLU A 1069 -20.18 20.90 49.17
C GLU A 1069 -21.36 20.02 49.58
N VAL A 1070 -21.12 18.73 49.77
CA VAL A 1070 -22.15 17.77 50.22
C VAL A 1070 -21.70 17.04 51.47
N THR A 1071 -22.66 16.59 52.27
CA THR A 1071 -22.37 15.87 53.52
C THR A 1071 -22.10 14.38 53.25
N THR A 1072 -21.49 13.70 54.22
CA THR A 1072 -21.30 12.23 54.17
C THR A 1072 -22.61 11.44 54.07
N GLU A 1073 -23.78 12.05 54.29
CA GLU A 1073 -25.08 11.41 54.14
C GLU A 1073 -25.42 11.08 52.68
N LEU A 1074 -24.82 11.79 51.72
CA LEU A 1074 -25.01 11.54 50.28
C LEU A 1074 -24.06 10.48 49.71
N VAL A 1075 -23.17 9.89 50.51
CA VAL A 1075 -22.28 8.79 50.09
C VAL A 1075 -23.09 7.50 49.90
N GLY A 1076 -22.98 6.90 48.71
CA GLY A 1076 -23.80 5.74 48.32
C GLY A 1076 -25.26 6.11 47.97
N LYS A 1077 -25.57 7.40 47.86
CA LYS A 1077 -26.92 7.93 47.58
C LYS A 1077 -26.92 8.74 46.28
N TYR A 1078 -28.12 9.11 45.85
CA TYR A 1078 -28.32 9.93 44.66
C TYR A 1078 -27.83 11.36 44.89
N VAL A 1079 -27.18 11.90 43.87
CA VAL A 1079 -26.95 13.33 43.66
C VAL A 1079 -27.55 13.72 42.31
N ASP A 1080 -27.99 14.97 42.18
CA ASP A 1080 -28.72 15.48 41.02
C ASP A 1080 -27.85 16.46 40.24
N TYR A 1081 -27.84 16.27 38.92
CA TYR A 1081 -27.13 17.11 37.98
C TYR A 1081 -28.09 17.77 37.01
N MET A 1082 -27.73 18.99 36.60
CA MET A 1082 -28.34 19.69 35.48
C MET A 1082 -27.25 20.06 34.48
N ILE A 1083 -27.50 19.77 33.20
CA ILE A 1083 -26.71 20.29 32.08
C ILE A 1083 -27.62 21.22 31.27
N ARG A 1084 -27.18 22.46 31.05
CA ARG A 1084 -27.85 23.45 30.21
C ARG A 1084 -27.06 23.67 28.93
N PHE A 1085 -27.80 23.93 27.86
CA PHE A 1085 -27.24 24.25 26.56
C PHE A 1085 -28.04 25.37 25.90
N GLU A 1086 -27.33 26.25 25.20
CA GLU A 1086 -27.90 27.37 24.48
C GLU A 1086 -27.31 27.43 23.06
N ASN A 1087 -28.19 27.50 22.05
CA ASN A 1087 -27.75 27.68 20.67
C ASN A 1087 -27.35 29.15 20.43
N THR A 1088 -26.05 29.40 20.47
CA THR A 1088 -25.42 30.70 20.16
C THR A 1088 -25.05 30.86 18.68
N GLY A 1089 -25.48 29.91 17.83
CA GLY A 1089 -25.22 29.87 16.40
C GLY A 1089 -25.98 30.92 15.59
N THR A 1090 -25.97 30.77 14.27
CA THR A 1090 -26.66 31.68 13.33
C THR A 1090 -27.86 31.03 12.61
N ALA A 1091 -28.16 29.79 12.96
CA ALA A 1091 -29.26 28.99 12.42
C ALA A 1091 -29.80 28.05 13.52
N ASN A 1092 -31.02 27.54 13.34
CA ASN A 1092 -31.59 26.57 14.28
C ASN A 1092 -30.77 25.28 14.27
N ALA A 1093 -30.50 24.73 15.46
CA ALA A 1093 -29.85 23.44 15.59
C ALA A 1093 -30.89 22.33 15.43
N ILE A 1094 -30.71 21.45 14.44
CA ILE A 1094 -31.66 20.38 14.15
C ILE A 1094 -31.54 19.30 15.23
N ASN A 1095 -30.30 18.94 15.59
CA ASN A 1095 -29.98 17.94 16.59
C ASN A 1095 -29.05 18.52 17.66
N VAL A 1096 -29.28 18.17 18.92
CA VAL A 1096 -28.37 18.45 20.04
C VAL A 1096 -28.02 17.14 20.74
N VAL A 1097 -26.72 16.88 20.94
CA VAL A 1097 -26.26 15.74 21.73
C VAL A 1097 -25.45 16.25 22.91
N VAL A 1098 -25.91 15.93 24.12
CA VAL A 1098 -25.16 16.18 25.37
C VAL A 1098 -24.49 14.88 25.76
N LYS A 1099 -23.16 14.83 25.64
CA LYS A 1099 -22.33 13.66 25.98
C LYS A 1099 -21.62 13.90 27.30
N ASP A 1100 -21.75 12.95 28.21
CA ASP A 1100 -21.22 13.02 29.58
C ASP A 1100 -20.42 11.74 29.88
N GLU A 1101 -19.13 11.89 30.17
CA GLU A 1101 -18.25 10.79 30.54
C GLU A 1101 -18.21 10.63 32.07
N ILE A 1102 -18.96 9.66 32.57
CA ILE A 1102 -19.15 9.39 33.99
C ILE A 1102 -17.89 8.76 34.58
N ASN A 1103 -17.35 9.38 35.62
CA ASN A 1103 -16.24 8.81 36.37
C ASN A 1103 -16.70 7.60 37.21
N THR A 1104 -16.42 6.40 36.70
CA THR A 1104 -16.78 5.12 37.34
C THR A 1104 -16.05 4.85 38.66
N ALA A 1105 -15.04 5.65 39.01
CA ALA A 1105 -14.41 5.57 40.34
C ALA A 1105 -15.20 6.33 41.41
N MET A 1106 -16.14 7.19 41.00
CA MET A 1106 -16.93 8.04 41.88
C MET A 1106 -18.43 7.74 41.84
N PHE A 1107 -18.92 7.29 40.68
CA PHE A 1107 -20.33 7.04 40.44
C PHE A 1107 -20.60 5.61 39.94
N ASP A 1108 -21.84 5.16 40.12
CA ASP A 1108 -22.39 3.97 39.46
C ASP A 1108 -23.21 4.39 38.23
N PRO A 1109 -22.68 4.26 36.98
CA PRO A 1109 -23.39 4.68 35.77
C PRO A 1109 -24.72 3.95 35.55
N SER A 1110 -24.84 2.70 36.02
CA SER A 1110 -26.06 1.90 35.88
C SER A 1110 -27.23 2.43 36.70
N SER A 1111 -26.93 3.30 37.68
CA SER A 1111 -27.91 3.95 38.53
C SER A 1111 -28.49 5.25 37.96
N LEU A 1112 -27.96 5.74 36.83
CA LEU A 1112 -28.36 7.02 36.25
C LEU A 1112 -29.81 7.00 35.78
N ILE A 1113 -30.58 7.99 36.23
CA ILE A 1113 -31.99 8.15 35.89
C ILE A 1113 -32.22 9.59 35.42
N VAL A 1114 -32.79 9.76 34.23
CA VAL A 1114 -33.25 11.07 33.75
C VAL A 1114 -34.47 11.50 34.55
N THR A 1115 -34.42 12.70 35.13
CA THR A 1115 -35.48 13.22 35.99
C THR A 1115 -36.38 14.22 35.27
N ASN A 1116 -35.82 15.07 34.40
CA ASN A 1116 -36.58 16.05 33.62
C ASN A 1116 -35.78 16.54 32.41
N THR A 1117 -36.46 16.99 31.37
CA THR A 1117 -35.84 17.60 30.19
C THR A 1117 -36.67 18.76 29.65
N SER A 1118 -35.98 19.66 28.94
CA SER A 1118 -36.63 20.74 28.18
C SER A 1118 -37.41 20.24 26.96
N HIS A 1119 -36.92 19.17 26.31
CA HIS A 1119 -37.44 18.61 25.07
C HIS A 1119 -37.43 17.08 25.12
N ALA A 1120 -38.06 16.43 24.14
CA ALA A 1120 -38.00 14.97 24.01
C ALA A 1120 -36.55 14.51 23.87
N VAL A 1121 -36.15 13.53 24.66
CA VAL A 1121 -34.78 13.04 24.74
C VAL A 1121 -34.77 11.52 24.55
N ALA A 1122 -33.79 11.03 23.79
CA ALA A 1122 -33.38 9.64 23.82
C ALA A 1122 -32.08 9.53 24.62
N THR A 1123 -32.05 8.65 25.62
CA THR A 1123 -30.84 8.42 26.41
C THR A 1123 -30.17 7.14 25.96
N ARG A 1124 -28.90 7.25 25.57
CA ARG A 1124 -28.07 6.13 25.14
C ARG A 1124 -26.84 6.04 26.03
N PHE A 1125 -26.50 4.83 26.47
CA PHE A 1125 -25.22 4.57 27.12
C PHE A 1125 -24.27 3.94 26.11
N THR A 1126 -23.18 4.63 25.80
CA THR A 1126 -22.10 4.13 24.93
C THR A 1126 -20.95 3.68 25.83
N ASN A 1127 -20.51 2.44 25.71
CA ASN A 1127 -19.52 1.82 26.62
C ASN A 1127 -20.00 1.83 28.10
N ALA A 1128 -19.12 1.42 29.03
CA ALA A 1128 -19.50 1.26 30.45
C ALA A 1128 -19.60 2.60 31.24
N ASN A 1129 -19.14 3.72 30.67
CA ASN A 1129 -18.98 4.98 31.40
C ASN A 1129 -19.49 6.23 30.67
N THR A 1130 -19.93 6.17 29.40
CA THR A 1130 -20.39 7.37 28.68
C THR A 1130 -21.90 7.33 28.49
N VAL A 1131 -22.57 8.44 28.81
CA VAL A 1131 -24.00 8.65 28.57
C VAL A 1131 -24.20 9.78 27.58
N GLU A 1132 -25.14 9.60 26.67
CA GLU A 1132 -25.51 10.59 25.67
C GLU A 1132 -27.01 10.88 25.77
N PHE A 1133 -27.35 12.15 25.91
CA PHE A 1133 -28.71 12.66 25.86
C PHE A 1133 -28.94 13.28 24.49
N ILE A 1134 -29.73 12.59 23.67
CA ILE A 1134 -29.92 12.89 22.25
C ILE A 1134 -31.27 13.60 22.07
N PHE A 1135 -31.22 14.85 21.65
CA PHE A 1135 -32.37 15.67 21.29
C PHE A 1135 -32.48 15.73 19.76
N GLU A 1136 -33.10 14.71 19.18
CA GLU A 1136 -33.27 14.59 17.74
C GLU A 1136 -34.42 15.48 17.22
N ASN A 1137 -34.20 16.16 16.09
CA ASN A 1137 -35.20 17.04 15.46
C ASN A 1137 -35.77 18.11 16.41
N ILE A 1138 -34.99 18.54 17.40
CA ILE A 1138 -35.35 19.57 18.37
C ILE A 1138 -35.58 20.92 17.70
N ASN A 1139 -34.86 21.19 16.59
CA ASN A 1139 -34.93 22.43 15.83
C ASN A 1139 -34.80 23.68 16.72
N LEU A 1140 -33.83 23.63 17.64
CA LEU A 1140 -33.61 24.62 18.68
C LEU A 1140 -33.26 25.98 18.04
N PRO A 1141 -34.08 27.03 18.24
CA PRO A 1141 -33.88 28.35 17.64
C PRO A 1141 -32.51 28.96 17.95
N PHE A 1142 -32.06 29.90 17.13
CA PHE A 1142 -30.90 30.76 17.43
C PHE A 1142 -31.30 32.11 18.03
N ASP A 1143 -32.59 32.33 18.27
CA ASP A 1143 -33.09 33.59 18.86
C ASP A 1143 -33.03 33.56 20.39
N ASP A 1144 -32.56 34.68 20.96
CA ASP A 1144 -32.19 34.85 22.38
C ASP A 1144 -33.32 34.62 23.41
N ALA A 1145 -34.54 34.34 22.94
CA ALA A 1145 -35.73 34.17 23.79
C ALA A 1145 -36.16 32.71 23.96
N SER A 1146 -35.69 31.79 23.12
CA SER A 1146 -36.11 30.37 23.13
C SER A 1146 -35.04 29.40 22.62
N ASN A 1147 -33.78 29.83 22.62
CA ASN A 1147 -32.62 29.05 22.19
C ASN A 1147 -32.01 28.18 23.29
N ASP A 1148 -32.68 28.06 24.44
CA ASP A 1148 -32.22 27.36 25.63
C ASP A 1148 -32.82 25.95 25.77
N GLY A 1149 -32.03 25.04 26.31
CA GLY A 1149 -32.43 23.69 26.65
C GLY A 1149 -31.66 23.15 27.86
N TYR A 1150 -32.20 22.10 28.45
CA TYR A 1150 -31.59 21.41 29.59
C TYR A 1150 -31.97 19.93 29.66
N VAL A 1151 -31.12 19.16 30.35
CA VAL A 1151 -31.38 17.82 30.88
C VAL A 1151 -31.02 17.78 32.36
N THR A 1152 -31.90 17.21 33.19
CA THR A 1152 -31.61 16.88 34.58
C THR A 1152 -31.63 15.37 34.77
N PHE A 1153 -30.66 14.86 35.54
CA PHE A 1153 -30.57 13.45 35.87
C PHE A 1153 -30.00 13.29 37.28
N LYS A 1154 -30.23 12.12 37.86
CA LYS A 1154 -29.64 11.73 39.14
C LYS A 1154 -28.79 10.48 38.98
N ILE A 1155 -27.72 10.40 39.75
CA ILE A 1155 -26.78 9.27 39.73
C ILE A 1155 -26.30 8.96 41.15
N LYS A 1156 -26.10 7.68 41.48
CA LYS A 1156 -25.58 7.29 42.80
C LYS A 1156 -24.07 7.50 42.86
N THR A 1157 -23.63 8.15 43.93
CA THR A 1157 -22.23 8.11 44.34
C THR A 1157 -21.85 6.69 44.81
N LEU A 1158 -20.57 6.32 44.70
CA LEU A 1158 -20.12 5.04 45.22
C LEU A 1158 -20.02 5.09 46.76
N PRO A 1159 -20.35 3.98 47.45
CA PRO A 1159 -20.24 3.90 48.91
C PRO A 1159 -18.78 3.90 49.42
N THR A 1160 -17.80 3.93 48.51
CA THR A 1160 -16.37 3.95 48.80
C THR A 1160 -15.79 5.35 49.03
N LEU A 1161 -16.57 6.41 48.75
CA LEU A 1161 -16.11 7.79 48.93
C LEU A 1161 -15.92 8.16 50.40
N MET A 1162 -14.90 8.97 50.67
CA MET A 1162 -14.50 9.42 52.01
C MET A 1162 -14.59 10.94 52.15
N ILE A 1163 -14.44 11.44 53.38
CA ILE A 1163 -14.30 12.88 53.66
C ILE A 1163 -13.07 13.41 52.90
N ASP A 1164 -13.18 14.61 52.36
CA ASP A 1164 -12.19 15.29 51.51
C ASP A 1164 -12.04 14.73 50.08
N ASP A 1165 -12.79 13.68 49.70
CA ASP A 1165 -12.90 13.28 48.30
C ASP A 1165 -13.73 14.32 47.52
N THR A 1166 -13.31 14.59 46.29
CA THR A 1166 -14.04 15.42 45.33
C THR A 1166 -14.49 14.58 44.16
N PHE A 1167 -15.75 14.75 43.74
CA PHE A 1167 -16.19 14.26 42.46
C PHE A 1167 -16.38 15.44 41.50
N GLU A 1168 -15.72 15.31 40.35
CA GLU A 1168 -15.70 16.29 39.27
C GLU A 1168 -16.48 15.72 38.09
N ASN A 1169 -17.21 16.58 37.40
CA ASN A 1169 -18.00 16.16 36.25
C ASN A 1169 -18.10 17.27 35.19
N GLU A 1170 -17.84 16.93 33.94
CA GLU A 1170 -17.86 17.82 32.76
C GLU A 1170 -18.68 17.13 31.66
N ALA A 1171 -19.28 17.90 30.75
CA ALA A 1171 -20.02 17.39 29.59
C ALA A 1171 -19.70 18.16 28.31
N GLU A 1172 -19.80 17.46 27.19
CA GLU A 1172 -19.62 17.97 25.83
C GLU A 1172 -21.00 18.17 25.18
N ILE A 1173 -21.25 19.34 24.59
CA ILE A 1173 -22.52 19.65 23.91
C ILE A 1173 -22.25 19.82 22.42
N TYR A 1174 -22.83 18.94 21.61
CA TYR A 1174 -22.73 18.96 20.15
C TYR A 1174 -24.00 19.56 19.54
N PHE A 1175 -23.83 20.60 18.73
CA PHE A 1175 -24.90 21.17 17.91
C PHE A 1175 -24.69 20.77 16.45
N ASP A 1176 -25.58 19.94 15.91
CA ASP A 1176 -25.48 19.36 14.57
C ASP A 1176 -24.08 18.75 14.31
N TYR A 1177 -23.33 19.30 13.35
CA TYR A 1177 -22.02 18.81 12.90
C TYR A 1177 -20.85 19.66 13.40
N ASN A 1178 -21.09 20.53 14.39
CA ASN A 1178 -20.07 21.42 14.94
C ASN A 1178 -19.21 20.72 16.01
N PHE A 1179 -18.06 21.32 16.32
CA PHE A 1179 -17.25 20.93 17.47
C PHE A 1179 -18.05 21.05 18.78
N PRO A 1180 -17.79 20.17 19.76
CA PRO A 1180 -18.47 20.25 21.03
C PRO A 1180 -18.09 21.53 21.79
N ILE A 1181 -19.09 22.11 22.44
CA ILE A 1181 -18.89 23.10 23.50
C ILE A 1181 -18.69 22.33 24.80
N GLN A 1182 -17.53 22.49 25.43
CA GLN A 1182 -17.26 21.94 26.75
C GLN A 1182 -17.94 22.81 27.80
N THR A 1183 -18.64 22.17 28.74
CA THR A 1183 -19.22 22.86 29.91
C THR A 1183 -18.14 23.21 30.93
N ASN A 1184 -18.50 23.91 32.01
CA ASN A 1184 -17.61 24.07 33.17
C ASN A 1184 -17.36 22.73 33.88
N ASN A 1185 -16.23 22.62 34.58
CA ASN A 1185 -15.98 21.49 35.46
C ASN A 1185 -16.78 21.66 36.78
N SER A 1186 -17.81 20.84 36.97
CA SER A 1186 -18.63 20.83 38.19
C SER A 1186 -17.93 20.03 39.28
N ILE A 1187 -17.36 20.72 40.28
CA ILE A 1187 -16.62 20.11 41.38
C ILE A 1187 -17.47 20.13 42.65
N THR A 1188 -17.68 18.98 43.27
CA THR A 1188 -18.35 18.86 44.56
C THR A 1188 -17.46 18.15 45.58
N LEU A 1189 -17.31 18.73 46.76
CA LEU A 1189 -16.47 18.23 47.86
C LEU A 1189 -17.33 17.53 48.94
N ILE A 1190 -16.90 16.35 49.39
CA ILE A 1190 -17.51 15.68 50.54
C ILE A 1190 -16.95 16.26 51.84
N LYS A 1191 -17.81 16.91 52.62
CA LYS A 1191 -17.47 17.53 53.90
C LYS A 1191 -18.31 16.97 55.04
N ASP A 1192 -17.80 17.11 56.26
CA ASP A 1192 -18.59 16.86 57.46
C ASP A 1192 -19.39 18.11 57.82
N VAL A 1193 -20.60 17.92 58.37
CA VAL A 1193 -21.36 19.03 58.94
C VAL A 1193 -20.53 19.58 60.08
N LEU A 1194 -20.37 20.90 60.16
CA LEU A 1194 -19.85 21.59 61.34
C LEU A 1194 -20.74 21.26 62.55
N SER A 1195 -20.54 20.11 63.18
CA SER A 1195 -20.75 19.97 64.60
C SER A 1195 -19.92 21.08 65.23
N GLU A 1196 -20.55 22.02 65.93
CA GLU A 1196 -19.87 22.94 66.82
C GLU A 1196 -19.01 22.13 67.80
N ARG A 1197 -17.76 21.85 67.41
CA ARG A 1197 -16.75 21.42 68.35
C ARG A 1197 -16.37 22.68 69.10
N THR A 1198 -17.15 23.00 70.12
CA THR A 1198 -16.71 23.91 71.17
C THR A 1198 -15.54 23.20 71.86
N ILE A 1199 -14.31 23.37 71.33
CA ILE A 1199 -13.10 23.00 72.05
C ILE A 1199 -13.02 23.98 73.21
N THR A 1200 -13.63 23.58 74.32
CA THR A 1200 -13.64 24.34 75.56
C THR A 1200 -12.25 24.17 76.15
N ILE A 1201 -11.40 25.22 76.08
CA ILE A 1201 -10.11 25.22 76.78
C ILE A 1201 -10.39 25.09 78.28
N GLU A 1202 -9.61 24.25 78.98
CA GLU A 1202 -9.45 24.38 80.44
C GLU A 1202 -9.03 25.83 80.76
N SER A 1203 -9.99 26.60 81.27
CA SER A 1203 -9.90 27.98 81.76
C SER A 1203 -8.51 28.68 81.75
N PHE A 1204 -8.39 29.83 81.09
CA PHE A 1204 -7.17 30.68 81.14
C PHE A 1204 -7.05 31.47 82.46
N GLU A 1205 -5.85 31.75 82.95
CA GLU A 1205 -5.67 32.55 84.18
C GLU A 1205 -5.73 34.04 83.88
N MET A 1206 -6.37 34.81 84.78
CA MET A 1206 -6.48 36.27 84.68
C MET A 1206 -6.26 36.91 86.05
N TYR A 1207 -5.18 37.67 86.22
CA TYR A 1207 -4.83 38.29 87.49
C TYR A 1207 -4.03 39.60 87.34
N PRO A 1208 -4.12 40.53 88.33
CA PRO A 1208 -5.05 40.50 89.45
C PRO A 1208 -6.49 40.81 89.01
N ASN A 1209 -7.47 40.16 89.65
CA ASN A 1209 -8.89 40.41 89.44
C ASN A 1209 -9.60 40.45 90.82
N PRO A 1210 -9.99 41.63 91.35
CA PRO A 1210 -10.16 42.90 90.64
C PRO A 1210 -8.87 43.57 90.17
N VAL A 1211 -8.89 44.14 88.95
CA VAL A 1211 -7.77 44.84 88.32
C VAL A 1211 -7.82 46.35 88.55
N LYS A 1212 -6.67 46.98 88.78
CA LYS A 1212 -6.53 48.45 88.85
C LYS A 1212 -6.04 49.09 87.56
N ASP A 1213 -4.91 48.68 87.00
CA ASP A 1213 -4.35 49.36 85.82
C ASP A 1213 -3.93 48.39 84.71
N VAL A 1214 -3.49 47.18 85.07
CA VAL A 1214 -3.02 46.15 84.12
C VAL A 1214 -3.49 44.77 84.58
N VAL A 1215 -4.06 43.99 83.67
CA VAL A 1215 -4.44 42.59 83.87
C VAL A 1215 -3.52 41.69 83.05
N ILE A 1216 -3.05 40.60 83.66
CA ILE A 1216 -2.24 39.58 82.99
C ILE A 1216 -3.14 38.40 82.65
N ILE A 1217 -3.07 37.93 81.41
CA ILE A 1217 -3.84 36.82 80.86
C ILE A 1217 -2.86 35.73 80.43
N SER A 1218 -2.94 34.54 81.03
CA SER A 1218 -2.05 33.41 80.75
C SER A 1218 -2.81 32.15 80.35
N THR A 1219 -2.35 31.48 79.30
CA THR A 1219 -2.91 30.27 78.69
C THR A 1219 -1.83 29.21 78.47
N ARG A 1220 -2.22 27.96 78.24
CA ARG A 1220 -1.28 26.93 77.74
C ARG A 1220 -0.98 27.09 76.26
N GLU A 1221 -1.92 27.63 75.50
CA GLU A 1221 -1.83 27.85 74.05
C GLU A 1221 -1.47 29.30 73.71
N VAL A 1222 -1.00 29.52 72.48
CA VAL A 1222 -0.63 30.85 71.98
C VAL A 1222 -1.88 31.67 71.69
N ILE A 1223 -1.94 32.89 72.22
CA ILE A 1223 -3.11 33.78 72.10
C ILE A 1223 -3.03 34.54 70.78
N GLU A 1224 -4.10 34.47 69.98
CA GLU A 1224 -4.27 35.19 68.71
C GLU A 1224 -4.96 36.54 68.95
N THR A 1225 -6.07 36.55 69.70
CA THR A 1225 -6.82 37.78 70.01
C THR A 1225 -7.38 37.78 71.43
N ILE A 1226 -7.48 38.98 72.01
CA ILE A 1226 -8.15 39.26 73.29
C ILE A 1226 -9.16 40.40 73.06
N ARG A 1227 -10.42 40.18 73.42
CA ARG A 1227 -11.52 41.15 73.32
C ARG A 1227 -12.16 41.40 74.67
N ILE A 1228 -12.44 42.66 75.01
CA ILE A 1228 -13.12 43.06 76.25
C ILE A 1228 -14.50 43.61 75.90
N TYR A 1229 -15.52 43.12 76.60
CA TYR A 1229 -16.91 43.53 76.50
C TYR A 1229 -17.41 44.05 77.85
N ASP A 1230 -18.37 44.98 77.85
CA ASP A 1230 -19.09 45.36 79.07
C ASP A 1230 -20.19 44.34 79.44
N ILE A 1231 -20.93 44.60 80.52
CA ILE A 1231 -21.99 43.69 80.99
C ILE A 1231 -23.19 43.56 80.03
N SER A 1232 -23.36 44.50 79.09
CA SER A 1232 -24.42 44.45 78.08
C SER A 1232 -24.00 43.68 76.82
N GLY A 1233 -22.76 43.17 76.77
CA GLY A 1233 -22.18 42.53 75.60
C GLY A 1233 -21.62 43.51 74.58
N LYS A 1234 -21.59 44.82 74.88
CA LYS A 1234 -21.01 45.83 73.99
C LYS A 1234 -19.49 45.70 73.98
N PHE A 1235 -18.93 45.61 72.78
CA PHE A 1235 -17.48 45.56 72.55
C PHE A 1235 -16.81 46.88 72.99
N ILE A 1236 -15.73 46.76 73.76
CA ILE A 1236 -14.98 47.91 74.31
C ILE A 1236 -13.60 48.03 73.67
N GLN A 1237 -12.86 46.94 73.58
CA GLN A 1237 -11.47 46.95 73.10
C GLN A 1237 -11.05 45.56 72.59
N GLU A 1238 -10.18 45.54 71.58
CA GLU A 1238 -9.47 44.34 71.09
C GLU A 1238 -7.97 44.57 71.11
N ALA A 1239 -7.23 43.49 71.33
CA ALA A 1239 -5.81 43.39 71.04
C ALA A 1239 -5.55 42.08 70.30
N SER A 1240 -4.81 42.16 69.20
CA SER A 1240 -4.44 41.02 68.35
C SER A 1240 -2.93 40.86 68.36
N PHE A 1241 -2.45 39.62 68.33
CA PHE A 1241 -1.06 39.29 68.56
C PHE A 1241 -0.53 38.33 67.49
N THR A 1242 0.69 38.61 67.04
CA THR A 1242 1.42 37.77 66.07
C THR A 1242 2.72 37.30 66.72
N GLY A 1243 2.75 36.06 67.25
CA GLY A 1243 3.94 35.49 67.90
C GLY A 1243 3.62 34.31 68.83
N THR A 1244 4.62 33.66 69.45
CA THR A 1244 4.46 32.46 70.31
C THR A 1244 4.09 32.76 71.77
N GLN A 1245 3.42 33.88 72.04
CA GLN A 1245 3.17 34.32 73.41
C GLN A 1245 1.89 33.68 73.98
N ASN A 1246 2.02 33.02 75.12
CA ASN A 1246 0.94 32.39 75.89
C ASN A 1246 0.66 33.12 77.22
N SER A 1247 1.25 34.30 77.40
CA SER A 1247 0.96 35.21 78.51
C SER A 1247 1.08 36.65 78.04
N ILE A 1248 0.04 37.46 78.28
CA ILE A 1248 -0.11 38.82 77.73
C ILE A 1248 -0.60 39.78 78.82
N GLU A 1249 0.02 40.96 78.89
CA GLU A 1249 -0.41 42.06 79.74
C GLU A 1249 -1.32 43.03 78.97
N ILE A 1250 -2.52 43.28 79.49
CA ILE A 1250 -3.49 44.23 78.92
C ILE A 1250 -3.68 45.41 79.89
N THR A 1251 -3.43 46.62 79.42
CA THR A 1251 -3.69 47.84 80.19
C THR A 1251 -5.18 48.15 80.22
N THR A 1252 -5.74 48.27 81.43
CA THR A 1252 -7.16 48.56 81.71
C THR A 1252 -7.39 49.95 82.31
N SER A 1253 -6.38 50.83 82.31
CA SER A 1253 -6.43 52.17 82.93
C SER A 1253 -7.52 53.08 82.35
N LYS A 1254 -7.95 52.85 81.10
CA LYS A 1254 -9.03 53.60 80.43
C LYS A 1254 -10.43 53.05 80.68
N LEU A 1255 -10.57 51.89 81.34
CA LEU A 1255 -11.86 51.30 81.69
C LEU A 1255 -12.41 51.92 82.97
N ALA A 1256 -13.69 52.30 82.97
CA ALA A 1256 -14.39 52.76 84.17
C ALA A 1256 -14.59 51.61 85.18
N GLN A 1257 -14.73 51.93 86.47
CA GLN A 1257 -15.05 50.93 87.50
C GLN A 1257 -16.31 50.15 87.13
N GLY A 1258 -16.23 48.81 87.14
CA GLY A 1258 -17.31 47.97 86.65
C GLY A 1258 -16.91 46.52 86.39
N THR A 1259 -17.88 45.72 85.94
CA THR A 1259 -17.65 44.34 85.48
C THR A 1259 -17.53 44.31 83.97
N TYR A 1260 -16.57 43.54 83.46
CA TYR A 1260 -16.31 43.32 82.04
C TYR A 1260 -16.14 41.83 81.77
N PHE A 1261 -16.32 41.40 80.52
CA PHE A 1261 -16.02 40.05 80.05
C PHE A 1261 -14.85 40.09 79.08
N VAL A 1262 -13.82 39.29 79.33
CA VAL A 1262 -12.68 39.16 78.45
C VAL A 1262 -12.79 37.83 77.71
N LYS A 1263 -12.90 37.89 76.39
CA LYS A 1263 -12.91 36.76 75.47
C LYS A 1263 -11.53 36.65 74.84
N ILE A 1264 -10.96 35.44 74.82
CA ILE A 1264 -9.71 35.15 74.13
C ILE A 1264 -9.96 34.15 73.00
N LYS A 1265 -9.17 34.25 71.93
CA LYS A 1265 -9.05 33.26 70.87
C LYS A 1265 -7.58 32.87 70.71
N THR A 1266 -7.29 31.58 70.63
CA THR A 1266 -5.93 31.07 70.41
C THR A 1266 -5.71 30.76 68.94
N VAL A 1267 -4.44 30.63 68.53
CA VAL A 1267 -4.08 30.31 67.13
C VAL A 1267 -4.59 28.96 66.65
N SER A 1268 -4.92 28.04 67.56
CA SER A 1268 -5.56 26.75 67.26
C SER A 1268 -7.06 26.88 66.96
N GLY A 1269 -7.62 28.09 67.07
CA GLY A 1269 -9.06 28.37 66.90
C GLY A 1269 -9.88 28.26 68.19
N ALA A 1270 -9.29 27.87 69.33
CA ALA A 1270 -10.03 27.70 70.57
C ALA A 1270 -10.39 29.04 71.24
N VAL A 1271 -11.59 29.12 71.84
CA VAL A 1271 -12.17 30.36 72.39
C VAL A 1271 -12.59 30.18 73.85
N SER A 1272 -12.33 31.18 74.71
CA SER A 1272 -12.75 31.16 76.13
C SER A 1272 -13.09 32.55 76.66
N VAL A 1273 -14.01 32.65 77.63
CA VAL A 1273 -14.47 33.93 78.22
C VAL A 1273 -14.34 33.89 79.74
N LYS A 1274 -13.77 34.94 80.35
CA LYS A 1274 -13.78 35.15 81.82
C LYS A 1274 -14.22 36.55 82.22
N LYS A 1275 -14.87 36.63 83.38
CA LYS A 1275 -15.27 37.88 84.02
C LYS A 1275 -14.05 38.60 84.62
N MET A 1276 -13.89 39.88 84.30
CA MET A 1276 -12.92 40.81 84.89
C MET A 1276 -13.66 41.90 85.67
N VAL A 1277 -13.22 42.20 86.89
CA VAL A 1277 -13.75 43.30 87.70
C VAL A 1277 -12.72 44.42 87.75
N LYS A 1278 -13.09 45.61 87.26
CA LYS A 1278 -12.28 46.82 87.35
C LYS A 1278 -12.58 47.52 88.68
N GLY A 1279 -11.58 47.52 89.58
CA GLY A 1279 -11.67 48.10 90.93
C GLY A 1279 -11.38 49.59 90.98
#